data_AF-A0A834U6C4-F1
#
_entry.id   AF-A0A834U6C4-F1
#
_cell.length_a   1.000
_cell.length_b   1.000
_cell.length_c   1.000
_cell.angle_alpha   90.00
_cell.angle_beta   90.00
_cell.angle_gamma   90.00
#
_symmetry.space_group_name_H-M   'P 1'
#
loop_
_entity.id
_entity.type
_entity.pdbx_description
1 polymer ?
#
loop_
_entity_poly.entity_id
_entity_poly.type
_entity_poly.pdbx_seq_one_letter_code
_entity_poly.pdbx_strand_id
1 'polypeptide(L)'
;MITGVRLSDSTEKIVGYRMGVNVKQVSNGKDTETVEDHGEAIDAVQQAIGDLGKWQILVCLAISLVKFPVAWHQLAIVFMAPYQEYNCTTPAETVSSDQCTININGTNMECTKWEYDRSTFPETIISQWNLVCSRSHYANIQQSILMFGVLLGNVIFGSLADRYGRKLPLMASVLLQLASGIGCAIVPWFPALLILKLFSAMATGGTMVTSYVICMEIVGTQWRAAITVLYQIPFSLGQMSLAGIAYLFRHWQHLQIAITIPSIILLSYWWIVPESPRWLLAVGKQKAACKILEKVAIINKTGNKDIPDTVRRHCLHQNSKRTAQDHNASFLDLFRTPNMRVKSLSIFFNWIVCGMGLFGMSQYIGQVGGDIFINFAISGAIQVPGNFVAWWAMNKLGRKVTLIISNVIAGVSSLALIIVPHELAWLRLILVCLGIVGMSVAFTSVYLFSGELFPTVVRNMGVGTSSMCARIGSIVAPFVVSLNHMAEWFPPIIFGSLPIVGAMLCLLLPETAGCTLPETLQDGEDFGKKPKMMKNKNRNPKDIEIEHREEQKSIDYSSYYTAIPPCTVLWKTSSSLPNGKMYILLLSLLAVANGETFNKLYSWQQLNFNFPNETIRKAYVESGNYIEKNNLPLGLAVSQDRMIITVPRWRNGVVSNLNYVWMNDTSESPSLNPYPNFETNDIHSPDSIVNIFRVRVDECNRLWGIDTGISDIYGNTTVLQPVRIIVIDLKTDKIIRKYTLKDSDQKQNSFIADLIVDVKPDACEDAYAYLSDFSAYGLVVYSWAKNNSWRIEHNYFYFDPLQGDYNISGYNFQWTDGVFGLALTPFQDDGYRTLYFHAMSGITEFYVSTEVLQDDMLILSNNYHAFHVAGDKGPKSQGPSSVIDQETEIAYFTQIQKNGIGCWNTNVKLTPETFVLVGQNNETMVYPNDLAIDYDSRKLYVLSDDLPRFEHSDLISCELFTTMAGAIGLSSLGAYYYQYVHCKYHECCNDDYIYLDLQKLEKLMKNKLYGQHIAYKTIMNALRGYLNQHDQGKALSFSFHGTPGTGKNYVAKFIAESLYKNGIESKYFHFFNGRIEFPLKQEVEIYKVLLQSKIKNALQNCPQSLFVFDEVDKMPEGVLNVLVPFLDYNTWSTKGDTNKAIFIFLSNTGSRQIVQRLLNLWEKGISRDDTKLQDFENLISIGAFNEKGGFHLSDTIETSVIDHYIPFLPLEEEHVKNCAKMAFIKRRIEPTAEMIDEALSHMTFDPPPHNLYSKSGCKRIEQKVATIIYSIK
;
A
#
# COMPACT_ATOMS: atom_id res chain seq x y z
N MET A 1 83.27 23.25 -4.60
CA MET A 1 82.64 24.59 -4.69
C MET A 1 81.24 24.43 -4.09
N ILE A 2 80.83 25.16 -3.04
CA ILE A 2 80.56 26.62 -3.00
C ILE A 2 79.42 26.92 -4.00
N THR A 3 78.18 27.30 -3.63
CA THR A 3 77.50 27.64 -2.33
C THR A 3 75.97 27.48 -2.52
N GLY A 4 75.08 27.45 -1.52
CA GLY A 4 75.20 27.51 -0.04
C GLY A 4 73.85 27.85 0.65
N VAL A 5 73.85 27.89 2.00
CA VAL A 5 72.77 28.41 2.90
C VAL A 5 71.47 27.55 2.99
N ARG A 6 71.11 26.82 4.07
CA ARG A 6 70.82 27.15 5.52
C ARG A 6 69.43 27.81 5.73
N LEU A 7 68.61 27.55 6.78
CA LEU A 7 68.65 26.79 8.06
C LEU A 7 67.17 26.34 8.36
N SER A 8 66.81 25.44 9.30
CA SER A 8 67.53 24.60 10.28
C SER A 8 66.64 23.42 10.74
N ASP A 9 67.24 22.25 10.98
CA ASP A 9 66.59 21.14 11.70
C ASP A 9 66.38 21.41 13.20
N SER A 10 65.48 20.66 13.82
CA SER A 10 65.73 20.07 15.15
C SER A 10 65.09 18.68 15.24
N THR A 11 65.83 17.71 15.78
CA THR A 11 65.50 16.29 15.73
C THR A 11 65.51 15.63 17.10
N GLU A 12 64.37 15.12 17.54
CA GLU A 12 64.27 14.09 18.60
C GLU A 12 63.24 13.03 18.16
N LYS A 13 63.67 11.78 17.94
CA LYS A 13 63.94 10.74 18.97
C LYS A 13 62.69 10.38 19.78
N ILE A 14 62.04 9.28 19.39
CA ILE A 14 61.22 8.48 20.31
C ILE A 14 62.02 7.19 20.57
N VAL A 15 62.55 7.08 21.79
CA VAL A 15 63.23 5.87 22.30
C VAL A 15 62.22 5.04 23.08
N GLY A 16 62.28 3.72 22.96
CA GLY A 16 61.31 2.81 23.58
C GLY A 16 61.73 2.22 24.92
N TYR A 17 60.73 1.77 25.67
CA TYR A 17 60.76 0.77 26.74
C TYR A 17 59.57 -0.18 26.44
N ARG A 18 59.69 -1.52 26.43
CA ARG A 18 59.83 -2.46 27.57
C ARG A 18 58.77 -2.20 28.66
N MET A 19 58.00 -3.17 29.16
CA MET A 19 58.20 -4.63 29.16
C MET A 19 56.88 -5.38 29.50
N GLY A 20 56.72 -6.62 29.01
CA GLY A 20 55.72 -7.58 29.52
C GLY A 20 54.27 -7.40 29.02
N VAL A 21 53.37 -8.38 29.19
CA VAL A 21 53.48 -9.69 29.90
C VAL A 21 52.91 -10.83 29.03
N ASN A 22 53.38 -12.05 29.29
CA ASN A 22 53.12 -13.28 28.53
C ASN A 22 51.65 -13.73 28.42
N VAL A 23 51.34 -14.44 27.33
CA VAL A 23 50.27 -15.45 27.30
C VAL A 23 50.85 -16.83 27.71
N LYS A 24 50.45 -17.34 28.88
CA LYS A 24 50.57 -18.70 29.44
C LYS A 24 49.96 -18.63 30.88
N GLN A 25 49.31 -19.64 31.47
CA GLN A 25 49.18 -21.05 31.09
C GLN A 25 47.91 -21.68 31.73
N VAL A 26 47.18 -22.50 30.94
CA VAL A 26 46.60 -23.82 31.29
C VAL A 26 45.72 -24.04 32.56
N SER A 27 44.48 -24.49 32.27
CA SER A 27 43.65 -25.48 32.99
C SER A 27 42.84 -25.14 34.25
N ASN A 28 41.70 -25.84 34.31
CA ASN A 28 40.93 -26.29 35.48
C ASN A 28 40.23 -25.26 36.37
N GLY A 29 39.03 -25.65 36.82
CA GLY A 29 38.22 -24.90 37.77
C GLY A 29 36.75 -24.86 37.37
N LYS A 30 35.94 -25.66 38.08
CA LYS A 30 34.66 -25.14 38.60
C LYS A 30 35.04 -24.07 39.66
N ASP A 31 34.23 -23.07 40.01
CA ASP A 31 32.85 -23.20 40.46
C ASP A 31 31.96 -22.01 40.07
N THR A 32 30.65 -22.19 40.26
CA THR A 32 29.63 -21.17 40.05
C THR A 32 29.44 -20.30 41.29
N GLU A 33 29.77 -19.02 41.22
CA GLU A 33 29.11 -18.00 42.03
C GLU A 33 28.23 -17.12 41.13
N THR A 34 26.97 -16.97 41.52
CA THR A 34 25.96 -16.21 40.79
C THR A 34 26.04 -14.73 41.15
N VAL A 35 26.52 -13.90 40.22
CA VAL A 35 26.24 -12.47 40.24
C VAL A 35 24.92 -12.24 39.49
N GLU A 36 23.89 -11.80 40.21
CA GLU A 36 22.62 -11.41 39.61
C GLU A 36 22.79 -10.08 38.86
N ASP A 37 22.78 -10.13 37.53
CA ASP A 37 22.82 -8.93 36.68
C ASP A 37 21.45 -8.24 36.67
N HIS A 38 21.24 -7.30 37.57
CA HIS A 38 20.03 -6.46 37.61
C HIS A 38 19.96 -5.56 36.37
N GLY A 39 19.27 -6.03 35.35
CA GLY A 39 19.11 -5.33 34.08
C GLY A 39 18.30 -4.03 34.17
N GLU A 40 18.97 -2.90 34.38
CA GLU A 40 18.49 -1.57 33.99
C GLU A 40 19.45 -0.94 32.97
N ALA A 41 18.97 -0.73 31.74
CA ALA A 41 19.72 -0.05 30.68
C ALA A 41 19.68 1.49 30.86
N ILE A 42 20.43 2.00 31.84
CA ILE A 42 20.42 3.42 32.22
C ILE A 42 20.91 4.32 31.05
N ASP A 43 20.08 5.30 30.66
CA ASP A 43 20.38 6.26 29.58
C ASP A 43 21.65 7.08 29.87
N ALA A 44 22.66 6.95 29.00
CA ALA A 44 23.93 7.67 29.10
C ALA A 44 23.80 9.20 29.02
N VAL A 45 22.73 9.73 28.40
CA VAL A 45 22.42 11.17 28.46
C VAL A 45 21.91 11.54 29.85
N GLN A 46 21.04 10.72 30.44
CA GLN A 46 20.47 10.94 31.77
C GLN A 46 21.57 10.91 32.85
N GLN A 47 22.56 10.02 32.73
CA GLN A 47 23.76 10.03 33.56
C GLN A 47 24.62 11.31 33.43
N ALA A 48 24.64 11.95 32.25
CA ALA A 48 25.49 13.11 31.96
C ALA A 48 24.89 14.46 32.40
N ILE A 49 23.56 14.59 32.49
CA ILE A 49 22.89 15.86 32.83
C ILE A 49 21.96 15.83 34.06
N GLY A 50 21.74 14.64 34.64
CA GLY A 50 20.77 14.41 35.71
C GLY A 50 19.30 14.47 35.23
N ASP A 51 18.39 13.89 36.01
CA ASP A 51 17.01 13.66 35.56
C ASP A 51 16.19 14.94 35.37
N LEU A 52 16.36 15.92 36.27
CA LEU A 52 15.75 17.24 36.19
C LEU A 52 16.59 18.27 36.96
N GLY A 53 17.44 18.99 36.23
CA GLY A 53 18.23 20.11 36.76
C GLY A 53 17.62 21.48 36.51
N LYS A 54 18.26 22.53 37.07
CA LYS A 54 17.82 23.93 36.91
C LYS A 54 17.75 24.36 35.45
N TRP A 55 18.64 23.83 34.61
CA TRP A 55 18.65 24.13 33.18
C TRP A 55 17.44 23.52 32.45
N GLN A 56 17.14 22.24 32.68
CA GLN A 56 15.97 21.57 32.10
C GLN A 56 14.68 22.32 32.47
N ILE A 57 14.53 22.73 33.74
CA ILE A 57 13.36 23.48 34.22
C ILE A 57 13.23 24.82 33.47
N LEU A 58 14.31 25.61 33.36
CA LEU A 58 14.27 26.91 32.67
C LEU A 58 13.94 26.77 31.18
N VAL A 59 14.48 25.74 30.51
CA VAL A 59 14.18 25.46 29.10
C VAL A 59 12.73 24.99 28.92
N CYS A 60 12.23 24.07 29.77
CA CYS A 60 10.84 23.61 29.70
C CYS A 60 9.85 24.76 29.94
N LEU A 61 10.11 25.64 30.92
CA LEU A 61 9.30 26.84 31.17
C LEU A 61 9.30 27.78 29.96
N ALA A 62 10.48 28.12 29.42
CA ALA A 62 10.59 29.00 28.26
C ALA A 62 9.86 28.43 27.03
N ILE A 63 9.99 27.13 26.76
CA ILE A 63 9.34 26.43 25.65
C ILE A 63 7.83 26.30 25.87
N SER A 64 7.35 26.18 27.11
CA SER A 64 5.91 26.07 27.39
C SER A 64 5.11 27.33 27.00
N LEU A 65 5.75 28.50 26.91
CA LEU A 65 5.11 29.76 26.50
C LEU A 65 4.49 29.70 25.09
N VAL A 66 4.98 28.83 24.21
CA VAL A 66 4.42 28.61 22.86
C VAL A 66 2.92 28.24 22.88
N LYS A 67 2.46 27.63 23.99
CA LYS A 67 1.06 27.21 24.16
C LYS A 67 0.07 28.35 24.23
N PHE A 68 0.50 29.58 24.58
CA PHE A 68 -0.37 30.74 24.57
C PHE A 68 -0.84 31.06 23.14
N PRO A 69 0.04 31.35 22.15
CA PRO A 69 -0.35 31.43 20.75
C PRO A 69 -1.07 30.20 20.18
N VAL A 70 -0.73 28.97 20.63
CA VAL A 70 -1.44 27.76 20.19
C VAL A 70 -2.91 27.77 20.64
N ALA A 71 -3.18 28.10 21.91
CA ALA A 71 -4.54 28.23 22.43
C ALA A 71 -5.29 29.39 21.75
N TRP A 72 -4.64 30.55 21.60
CA TRP A 72 -5.25 31.71 20.96
C TRP A 72 -5.65 31.43 19.52
N HIS A 73 -4.73 30.91 18.68
CA HIS A 73 -5.04 30.64 17.27
C HIS A 73 -6.06 29.49 17.08
N GLN A 74 -6.07 28.47 17.95
CA GLN A 74 -7.04 27.35 17.84
C GLN A 74 -8.45 27.71 18.32
N LEU A 75 -8.58 28.61 19.30
CA LEU A 75 -9.84 28.92 19.96
C LEU A 75 -10.45 30.29 19.59
N ALA A 76 -9.70 31.18 18.90
CA ALA A 76 -10.18 32.53 18.53
C ALA A 76 -11.48 32.56 17.71
N ILE A 77 -11.89 31.45 17.08
CA ILE A 77 -13.17 31.35 16.36
C ILE A 77 -14.36 31.77 17.22
N VAL A 78 -14.34 31.48 18.54
CA VAL A 78 -15.41 31.82 19.50
C VAL A 78 -15.67 33.33 19.60
N PHE A 79 -14.67 34.16 19.28
CA PHE A 79 -14.76 35.62 19.29
C PHE A 79 -14.62 36.26 17.90
N MET A 80 -14.17 35.51 16.89
CA MET A 80 -14.07 35.99 15.50
C MET A 80 -15.31 35.67 14.66
N ALA A 81 -16.04 34.62 15.01
CA ALA A 81 -17.32 34.22 14.41
C ALA A 81 -18.30 33.73 15.51
N PRO A 82 -18.61 34.56 16.53
CA PRO A 82 -19.66 34.26 17.50
C PRO A 82 -21.03 34.21 16.80
N TYR A 83 -22.00 33.55 17.42
CA TYR A 83 -23.40 33.73 17.01
C TYR A 83 -23.80 35.20 17.23
N GLN A 84 -24.49 35.78 16.25
CA GLN A 84 -25.06 37.12 16.30
C GLN A 84 -26.50 37.04 15.78
N GLU A 85 -27.41 37.79 16.40
CA GLU A 85 -28.75 37.99 15.85
C GLU A 85 -28.68 38.91 14.63
N TYR A 86 -29.50 38.63 13.62
CA TYR A 86 -29.56 39.37 12.38
C TYR A 86 -30.97 39.42 11.81
N ASN A 87 -31.32 40.56 11.20
CA ASN A 87 -32.60 40.82 10.55
C ASN A 87 -32.40 41.04 9.06
N CYS A 88 -33.31 40.51 8.23
CA CYS A 88 -33.30 40.81 6.80
C CYS A 88 -33.77 42.25 6.54
N THR A 89 -33.07 43.00 5.68
CA THR A 89 -33.41 44.39 5.34
C THR A 89 -33.81 44.62 3.88
N THR A 90 -33.47 43.70 2.96
CA THR A 90 -34.01 43.73 1.58
C THR A 90 -34.31 42.33 1.03
N PRO A 91 -35.45 42.12 0.35
CA PRO A 91 -36.53 43.10 0.08
C PRO A 91 -37.35 43.48 1.33
N ALA A 92 -38.15 44.55 1.25
CA ALA A 92 -38.77 45.18 2.43
C ALA A 92 -40.26 44.84 2.60
N GLU A 93 -40.73 44.91 3.86
CA GLU A 93 -42.11 44.71 4.34
C GLU A 93 -42.77 43.34 4.06
N THR A 94 -42.47 42.36 4.91
CA THR A 94 -43.29 42.14 6.13
C THR A 94 -42.53 41.24 7.13
N VAL A 95 -42.97 41.16 8.38
CA VAL A 95 -42.29 40.37 9.42
C VAL A 95 -42.51 38.87 9.17
N SER A 96 -41.58 38.27 8.45
CA SER A 96 -41.44 36.82 8.34
C SER A 96 -40.91 36.24 9.65
N SER A 97 -41.35 35.03 10.01
CA SER A 97 -40.72 34.24 11.08
C SER A 97 -39.36 33.67 10.66
N ASP A 98 -39.10 33.56 9.36
CA ASP A 98 -37.82 33.09 8.80
C ASP A 98 -36.89 34.27 8.50
N GLN A 99 -35.73 34.31 9.16
CA GLN A 99 -34.68 35.33 8.94
C GLN A 99 -34.00 35.23 7.55
N CYS A 100 -34.35 34.21 6.76
CA CYS A 100 -33.72 33.88 5.48
C CYS A 100 -34.64 34.02 4.26
N THR A 101 -35.96 34.00 4.45
CA THR A 101 -36.95 34.14 3.38
C THR A 101 -38.08 35.08 3.83
N ILE A 102 -38.45 36.02 2.95
CA ILE A 102 -39.57 36.93 3.18
C ILE A 102 -40.68 36.55 2.20
N ASN A 103 -41.91 36.39 2.69
CA ASN A 103 -43.08 36.29 1.82
C ASN A 103 -43.53 37.70 1.40
N ILE A 104 -43.51 37.98 0.10
CA ILE A 104 -44.03 39.22 -0.47
C ILE A 104 -45.19 38.85 -1.40
N ASN A 105 -46.39 39.36 -1.11
CA ASN A 105 -47.61 39.13 -1.89
C ASN A 105 -47.91 37.65 -2.20
N GLY A 106 -47.57 36.73 -1.29
CA GLY A 106 -47.75 35.28 -1.46
C GLY A 106 -46.53 34.55 -2.03
N THR A 107 -45.51 35.26 -2.52
CA THR A 107 -44.27 34.66 -3.04
C THR A 107 -43.12 34.72 -2.03
N ASN A 108 -42.49 33.57 -1.75
CA ASN A 108 -41.28 33.52 -0.90
C ASN A 108 -40.07 33.98 -1.72
N MET A 109 -39.35 34.99 -1.23
CA MET A 109 -38.09 35.48 -1.80
C MET A 109 -36.96 35.33 -0.80
N GLU A 110 -35.75 35.00 -1.29
CA GLU A 110 -34.55 34.93 -0.43
C GLU A 110 -34.12 36.32 0.04
N CYS A 111 -33.60 36.40 1.26
CA CYS A 111 -33.00 37.62 1.77
C CYS A 111 -31.70 37.97 1.02
N THR A 112 -31.48 39.26 0.73
CA THR A 112 -30.31 39.75 -0.02
C THR A 112 -29.37 40.65 0.78
N LYS A 113 -29.84 41.22 1.90
CA LYS A 113 -29.05 42.03 2.83
C LYS A 113 -29.54 41.83 4.25
N TRP A 114 -28.60 41.80 5.19
CA TRP A 114 -28.87 41.61 6.61
C TRP A 114 -28.27 42.76 7.43
N GLU A 115 -28.99 43.16 8.47
CA GLU A 115 -28.50 44.00 9.54
C GLU A 115 -28.23 43.12 10.76
N TYR A 116 -27.05 43.27 11.36
CA TYR A 116 -26.55 42.42 12.45
C TYR A 116 -26.51 43.22 13.75
N ASP A 117 -26.77 42.58 14.89
CA ASP A 117 -26.47 43.24 16.16
C ASP A 117 -24.96 43.44 16.34
N ARG A 118 -24.59 44.71 16.54
CA ARG A 118 -23.22 45.19 16.74
C ARG A 118 -22.98 45.72 18.16
N SER A 119 -23.94 45.53 19.08
CA SER A 119 -23.87 45.94 20.49
C SER A 119 -22.60 45.44 21.19
N THR A 120 -22.25 44.18 20.94
CA THR A 120 -21.15 43.48 21.62
C THR A 120 -19.92 43.39 20.73
N PHE A 121 -20.09 43.00 19.46
CA PHE A 121 -19.01 42.83 18.48
C PHE A 121 -19.21 43.80 17.30
N PRO A 122 -18.33 44.81 17.11
CA PRO A 122 -18.50 45.81 16.06
C PRO A 122 -18.47 45.23 14.63
N GLU A 123 -17.65 44.20 14.38
CA GLU A 123 -17.54 43.49 13.10
C GLU A 123 -16.93 42.10 13.32
N THR A 124 -17.51 41.07 12.70
CA THR A 124 -17.06 39.67 12.76
C THR A 124 -16.82 39.08 11.37
N ILE A 125 -16.27 37.86 11.30
CA ILE A 125 -16.12 37.12 10.04
C ILE A 125 -17.50 36.79 9.42
N ILE A 126 -18.55 36.66 10.24
CA ILE A 126 -19.91 36.38 9.75
C ILE A 126 -20.53 37.64 9.14
N SER A 127 -20.47 38.78 9.83
CA SER A 127 -21.08 40.03 9.35
C SER A 127 -20.33 40.63 8.15
N GLN A 128 -19.00 40.49 8.08
CA GLN A 128 -18.21 41.07 6.98
C GLN A 128 -18.44 40.39 5.62
N TRP A 129 -18.71 39.08 5.60
CA TRP A 129 -18.91 38.31 4.35
C TRP A 129 -20.32 37.73 4.18
N ASN A 130 -21.26 38.07 5.06
CA ASN A 130 -22.64 37.57 5.10
C ASN A 130 -22.72 36.04 5.10
N LEU A 131 -22.09 35.42 6.09
CA LEU A 131 -22.04 33.96 6.27
C LEU A 131 -23.27 33.47 7.06
N VAL A 132 -24.47 33.78 6.56
CA VAL A 132 -25.77 33.43 7.15
C VAL A 132 -26.62 32.62 6.17
N CYS A 133 -27.76 32.09 6.63
CA CYS A 133 -28.68 31.31 5.79
C CYS A 133 -27.97 30.18 5.01
N SER A 134 -28.11 30.14 3.68
CA SER A 134 -27.43 29.16 2.81
C SER A 134 -25.89 29.19 2.90
N ARG A 135 -25.30 30.28 3.39
CA ARG A 135 -23.84 30.48 3.55
C ARG A 135 -23.31 30.24 4.97
N SER A 136 -24.18 29.92 5.93
CA SER A 136 -23.81 29.61 7.33
C SER A 136 -22.69 28.57 7.46
N HIS A 137 -22.73 27.52 6.64
CA HIS A 137 -21.77 26.42 6.65
C HIS A 137 -20.31 26.84 6.39
N TYR A 138 -20.05 27.99 5.75
CA TYR A 138 -18.69 28.47 5.49
C TYR A 138 -17.91 28.82 6.77
N ALA A 139 -18.59 29.23 7.85
CA ALA A 139 -17.95 29.47 9.15
C ALA A 139 -17.39 28.16 9.76
N ASN A 140 -18.13 27.05 9.62
CA ASN A 140 -17.70 25.72 10.02
C ASN A 140 -16.56 25.19 9.16
N ILE A 141 -16.63 25.41 7.84
CA ILE A 141 -15.53 25.07 6.91
C ILE A 141 -14.24 25.79 7.30
N GLN A 142 -14.28 27.08 7.69
CA GLN A 142 -13.10 27.80 8.15
C GLN A 142 -12.44 27.14 9.36
N GLN A 143 -13.21 26.75 10.38
CA GLN A 143 -12.67 26.11 11.58
C GLN A 143 -12.20 24.66 11.31
N SER A 144 -12.84 23.98 10.36
CA SER A 144 -12.44 22.65 9.90
C SER A 144 -11.10 22.69 9.15
N ILE A 145 -10.93 23.67 8.26
CA ILE A 145 -9.66 23.97 7.57
C ILE A 145 -8.55 24.32 8.58
N LEU A 146 -8.88 25.03 9.65
CA LEU A 146 -7.96 25.31 10.74
C LEU A 146 -7.51 24.01 11.43
N MET A 147 -8.43 23.14 11.85
CA MET A 147 -8.04 21.89 12.53
C MET A 147 -7.35 20.88 11.60
N PHE A 148 -7.69 20.86 10.30
CA PHE A 148 -6.95 20.13 9.27
C PHE A 148 -5.53 20.70 9.06
N GLY A 149 -5.37 22.02 9.08
CA GLY A 149 -4.06 22.66 9.06
C GLY A 149 -3.19 22.23 10.24
N VAL A 150 -3.74 22.17 11.46
CA VAL A 150 -3.00 21.66 12.64
C VAL A 150 -2.57 20.20 12.44
N LEU A 151 -3.43 19.34 11.89
CA LEU A 151 -3.08 17.96 11.55
C LEU A 151 -1.91 17.89 10.55
N LEU A 152 -2.00 18.62 9.44
CA LEU A 152 -0.95 18.66 8.41
C LEU A 152 0.36 19.25 8.96
N GLY A 153 0.27 20.26 9.82
CA GLY A 153 1.38 20.86 10.56
C GLY A 153 2.11 19.85 11.45
N ASN A 154 1.36 19.06 12.23
CA ASN A 154 1.93 18.00 13.08
C ASN A 154 2.77 17.00 12.27
N VAL A 155 2.25 16.54 11.13
CA VAL A 155 2.92 15.56 10.26
C VAL A 155 4.16 16.14 9.60
N ILE A 156 4.04 17.30 8.94
CA ILE A 156 5.15 17.91 8.19
C ILE A 156 6.26 18.34 9.13
N PHE A 157 5.97 19.13 10.17
CA PHE A 157 7.01 19.66 11.06
C PHE A 157 7.58 18.58 11.99
N GLY A 158 6.82 17.53 12.33
CA GLY A 158 7.35 16.35 13.02
C GLY A 158 8.42 15.64 12.19
N SER A 159 8.10 15.29 10.94
CA SER A 159 9.04 14.66 10.00
C SER A 159 10.28 15.54 9.72
N LEU A 160 10.07 16.85 9.54
CA LEU A 160 11.19 17.80 9.43
C LEU A 160 12.04 17.86 10.69
N ALA A 161 11.44 17.75 11.88
CA ALA A 161 12.17 17.77 13.15
C ALA A 161 13.01 16.50 13.37
N ASP A 162 12.56 15.33 12.91
CA ASP A 162 13.37 14.10 12.94
C ASP A 162 14.53 14.18 11.94
N ARG A 163 14.32 14.80 10.78
CA ARG A 163 15.34 14.88 9.71
C ARG A 163 16.38 15.99 9.90
N TYR A 164 15.97 17.17 10.37
CA TYR A 164 16.81 18.38 10.43
C TYR A 164 17.18 18.83 11.85
N GLY A 165 16.59 18.19 12.88
CA GLY A 165 16.73 18.58 14.28
C GLY A 165 15.52 19.36 14.77
N ARG A 166 15.29 19.40 16.07
CA ARG A 166 14.10 20.02 16.68
C ARG A 166 14.11 21.55 16.52
N LYS A 167 15.27 22.19 16.48
CA LYS A 167 15.36 23.65 16.54
C LYS A 167 14.94 24.37 15.26
N LEU A 168 15.37 23.87 14.09
CA LEU A 168 15.13 24.58 12.83
C LEU A 168 13.64 24.59 12.41
N PRO A 169 12.88 23.47 12.48
CA PRO A 169 11.46 23.46 12.13
C PRO A 169 10.59 24.21 13.13
N LEU A 170 10.94 24.19 14.44
CA LEU A 170 10.28 25.04 15.44
C LEU A 170 10.38 26.52 15.04
N MET A 171 11.58 26.99 14.69
CA MET A 171 11.80 28.39 14.26
C MET A 171 11.09 28.71 12.93
N ALA A 172 11.10 27.79 11.97
CA ALA A 172 10.36 27.95 10.72
C ALA A 172 8.84 28.02 10.94
N SER A 173 8.29 27.23 11.88
CA SER A 173 6.88 27.28 12.24
C SER A 173 6.50 28.60 12.93
N VAL A 174 7.33 29.15 13.83
CA VAL A 174 7.09 30.49 14.42
C VAL A 174 7.04 31.58 13.33
N LEU A 175 7.99 31.56 12.38
CA LEU A 175 8.00 32.51 11.26
C LEU A 175 6.77 32.39 10.36
N LEU A 176 6.33 31.15 10.06
CA LEU A 176 5.11 30.90 9.28
C LEU A 176 3.86 31.38 10.03
N GLN A 177 3.77 31.18 11.35
CA GLN A 177 2.63 31.63 12.17
C GLN A 177 2.51 33.16 12.16
N LEU A 178 3.63 33.88 12.26
CA LEU A 178 3.68 35.34 12.19
C LEU A 178 3.24 35.86 10.82
N ALA A 179 3.85 35.37 9.73
CA ALA A 179 3.56 35.85 8.38
C ALA A 179 2.09 35.59 7.98
N SER A 180 1.59 34.37 8.23
CA SER A 180 0.21 33.99 7.91
C SER A 180 -0.81 34.66 8.84
N GLY A 181 -0.51 34.81 10.13
CA GLY A 181 -1.40 35.46 11.10
C GLY A 181 -1.58 36.95 10.85
N ILE A 182 -0.53 37.66 10.43
CA ILE A 182 -0.63 39.05 9.97
C ILE A 182 -1.42 39.12 8.65
N GLY A 183 -1.15 38.22 7.69
CA GLY A 183 -1.91 38.12 6.44
C GLY A 183 -3.42 37.93 6.67
N CYS A 184 -3.80 37.07 7.63
CA CYS A 184 -5.21 36.84 8.00
C CYS A 184 -5.96 38.11 8.43
N ALA A 185 -5.28 39.12 8.97
CA ALA A 185 -5.93 40.34 9.43
C ALA A 185 -6.10 41.40 8.33
N ILE A 186 -5.28 41.34 7.28
CA ILE A 186 -5.21 42.35 6.22
C ILE A 186 -6.02 41.93 4.98
N VAL A 187 -6.26 40.62 4.79
CA VAL A 187 -6.89 40.08 3.58
C VAL A 187 -8.41 40.37 3.52
N PRO A 188 -8.92 41.00 2.43
CA PRO A 188 -10.36 41.27 2.28
C PRO A 188 -11.13 40.13 1.57
N TRP A 189 -10.43 39.14 1.02
CA TRP A 189 -11.01 38.03 0.25
C TRP A 189 -11.18 36.78 1.13
N PHE A 190 -12.42 36.32 1.32
CA PHE A 190 -12.70 35.15 2.17
C PHE A 190 -11.94 33.87 1.76
N PRO A 191 -11.84 33.47 0.47
CA PRO A 191 -11.06 32.28 0.10
C PRO A 191 -9.56 32.39 0.42
N ALA A 192 -8.98 33.60 0.34
CA ALA A 192 -7.59 33.83 0.71
C ALA A 192 -7.40 33.86 2.24
N LEU A 193 -8.42 34.29 3.01
CA LEU A 193 -8.45 34.10 4.47
C LEU A 193 -8.39 32.61 4.83
N LEU A 194 -9.14 31.73 4.15
CA LEU A 194 -9.09 30.28 4.40
C LEU A 194 -7.68 29.70 4.17
N ILE A 195 -7.01 30.09 3.08
CA ILE A 195 -5.63 29.66 2.77
C ILE A 195 -4.63 30.18 3.82
N LEU A 196 -4.76 31.43 4.27
CA LEU A 196 -3.88 32.00 5.29
C LEU A 196 -4.14 31.40 6.68
N LYS A 197 -5.40 31.09 7.02
CA LYS A 197 -5.77 30.34 8.23
C LYS A 197 -5.19 28.92 8.20
N LEU A 198 -5.21 28.23 7.05
CA LEU A 198 -4.56 26.92 6.87
C LEU A 198 -3.06 27.00 7.18
N PHE A 199 -2.33 27.97 6.62
CA PHE A 199 -0.90 28.13 6.92
C PHE A 199 -0.63 28.50 8.38
N SER A 200 -1.46 29.36 8.99
CA SER A 200 -1.37 29.72 10.41
C SER A 200 -1.61 28.51 11.31
N ALA A 201 -2.50 27.61 10.92
CA ALA A 201 -2.78 26.36 11.60
C ALA A 201 -1.67 25.30 11.42
N MET A 202 -1.11 25.16 10.22
CA MET A 202 0.07 24.31 9.96
C MET A 202 1.25 24.74 10.83
N ALA A 203 1.47 26.05 10.92
CA ALA A 203 2.45 26.62 11.82
C ALA A 203 2.14 26.31 13.30
N THR A 204 0.88 26.44 13.71
CA THR A 204 0.41 26.13 15.07
C THR A 204 0.56 24.65 15.45
N GLY A 205 0.36 23.72 14.51
CA GLY A 205 0.66 22.30 14.72
C GLY A 205 2.16 22.03 14.84
N GLY A 206 2.96 22.65 13.96
CA GLY A 206 4.41 22.49 13.96
C GLY A 206 5.10 23.06 15.20
N THR A 207 4.65 24.22 15.70
CA THR A 207 5.14 24.77 16.98
C THR A 207 4.78 23.84 18.14
N MET A 208 3.53 23.36 18.20
CA MET A 208 3.04 22.47 19.26
C MET A 208 3.79 21.12 19.32
N VAL A 209 3.93 20.39 18.21
CA VAL A 209 4.61 19.08 18.21
C VAL A 209 6.09 19.22 18.52
N THR A 210 6.78 20.14 17.83
CA THR A 210 8.24 20.25 17.96
C THR A 210 8.66 20.73 19.35
N SER A 211 7.86 21.61 19.98
CA SER A 211 8.09 22.08 21.36
C SER A 211 7.79 21.02 22.42
N TYR A 212 6.82 20.12 22.21
CA TYR A 212 6.58 19.00 23.12
C TYR A 212 7.73 17.98 23.07
N VAL A 213 8.14 17.57 21.87
CA VAL A 213 9.19 16.56 21.67
C VAL A 213 10.51 16.99 22.30
N ILE A 214 10.96 18.23 22.08
CA ILE A 214 12.23 18.71 22.64
C ILE A 214 12.22 18.76 24.19
N CYS A 215 11.08 19.05 24.83
CA CYS A 215 10.95 18.95 26.29
C CYS A 215 11.13 17.49 26.78
N MET A 216 10.48 16.54 26.11
CA MET A 216 10.58 15.10 26.48
C MET A 216 11.95 14.48 26.18
N GLU A 217 12.65 15.00 25.16
CA GLU A 217 14.03 14.63 24.83
C GLU A 217 15.08 15.26 25.76
N ILE A 218 14.74 16.32 26.50
CA ILE A 218 15.63 16.99 27.46
C ILE A 218 15.44 16.47 28.90
N VAL A 219 14.25 15.99 29.26
CA VAL A 219 13.91 15.52 30.62
C VAL A 219 14.20 14.03 30.82
N GLY A 220 14.62 13.65 32.03
CA GLY A 220 14.83 12.26 32.46
C GLY A 220 13.52 11.51 32.72
N THR A 221 13.55 10.19 32.55
CA THR A 221 12.37 9.30 32.56
C THR A 221 11.35 9.60 33.66
N GLN A 222 11.79 9.62 34.93
CA GLN A 222 10.94 9.79 36.11
C GLN A 222 10.15 11.11 36.18
N TRP A 223 10.63 12.19 35.54
CA TRP A 223 9.98 13.51 35.60
C TRP A 223 9.06 13.80 34.41
N ARG A 224 9.04 12.95 33.37
CA ARG A 224 8.26 13.18 32.15
C ARG A 224 6.76 13.38 32.43
N ALA A 225 6.15 12.52 33.26
CA ALA A 225 4.73 12.62 33.58
C ALA A 225 4.35 13.97 34.24
N ALA A 226 5.18 14.47 35.15
CA ALA A 226 4.97 15.78 35.79
C ALA A 226 5.15 16.94 34.79
N ILE A 227 6.18 16.87 33.93
CA ILE A 227 6.43 17.89 32.90
C ILE A 227 5.33 17.89 31.83
N THR A 228 4.76 16.74 31.46
CA THR A 228 3.61 16.66 30.53
C THR A 228 2.42 17.46 31.06
N VAL A 229 2.07 17.31 32.34
CA VAL A 229 0.96 18.06 32.95
C VAL A 229 1.29 19.56 33.02
N LEU A 230 2.48 19.93 33.52
CA LEU A 230 2.90 21.33 33.64
C LEU A 230 2.93 22.05 32.28
N TYR A 231 3.27 21.34 31.20
CA TYR A 231 3.28 21.85 29.82
C TYR A 231 1.87 22.07 29.23
N GLN A 232 0.80 21.56 29.85
CA GLN A 232 -0.58 21.85 29.43
C GLN A 232 -1.16 23.11 30.11
N ILE A 233 -0.73 23.46 31.32
CA ILE A 233 -1.28 24.62 32.08
C ILE A 233 -1.23 25.93 31.27
N PRO A 234 -0.13 26.26 30.55
CA PRO A 234 -0.09 27.43 29.64
C PRO A 234 -1.13 27.44 28.51
N PHE A 235 -1.72 26.30 28.13
CA PHE A 235 -2.84 26.27 27.17
C PHE A 235 -4.13 26.78 27.82
N SER A 236 -4.44 26.32 29.04
CA SER A 236 -5.60 26.77 29.82
C SER A 236 -5.49 28.26 30.20
N LEU A 237 -4.28 28.72 30.53
CA LEU A 237 -4.00 30.16 30.70
C LEU A 237 -4.07 30.93 29.38
N GLY A 238 -3.73 30.31 28.25
CA GLY A 238 -3.97 30.81 26.90
C GLY A 238 -5.47 31.01 26.62
N GLN A 239 -6.31 30.02 26.94
CA GLN A 239 -7.77 30.11 26.83
C GLN A 239 -8.34 31.23 27.71
N MET A 240 -7.92 31.33 28.98
CA MET A 240 -8.35 32.39 29.89
C MET A 240 -7.92 33.79 29.42
N SER A 241 -6.68 33.94 28.94
CA SER A 241 -6.17 35.23 28.42
C SER A 241 -6.81 35.63 27.09
N LEU A 242 -7.22 34.69 26.25
CA LEU A 242 -7.93 34.97 25.00
C LEU A 242 -9.23 35.76 25.24
N ALA A 243 -10.00 35.44 26.28
CA ALA A 243 -11.20 36.19 26.63
C ALA A 243 -10.89 37.66 26.97
N GLY A 244 -9.80 37.90 27.71
CA GLY A 244 -9.34 39.26 28.03
C GLY A 244 -8.87 40.03 26.80
N ILE A 245 -8.14 39.38 25.89
CA ILE A 245 -7.71 39.99 24.61
C ILE A 245 -8.93 40.29 23.73
N ALA A 246 -9.90 39.37 23.64
CA ALA A 246 -11.13 39.57 22.86
C ALA A 246 -12.03 40.67 23.44
N TYR A 247 -12.12 40.80 24.77
CA TYR A 247 -12.89 41.88 25.42
C TYR A 247 -12.34 43.27 25.08
N LEU A 248 -11.00 43.39 24.97
CA LEU A 248 -10.29 44.62 24.57
C LEU A 248 -10.35 44.87 23.05
N PHE A 249 -10.19 43.82 22.24
CA PHE A 249 -10.11 43.90 20.77
C PHE A 249 -11.30 43.17 20.12
N ARG A 250 -12.49 43.77 20.21
CA ARG A 250 -13.76 43.14 19.76
C ARG A 250 -13.96 43.09 18.23
N HIS A 251 -13.15 43.80 17.46
CA HIS A 251 -13.16 43.73 15.99
C HIS A 251 -12.24 42.60 15.53
N TRP A 252 -12.75 41.63 14.76
CA TRP A 252 -12.04 40.36 14.52
C TRP A 252 -10.63 40.51 13.92
N GLN A 253 -10.41 41.50 13.05
CA GLN A 253 -9.09 41.83 12.49
C GLN A 253 -8.09 42.30 13.56
N HIS A 254 -8.52 43.17 14.47
CA HIS A 254 -7.68 43.64 15.58
C HIS A 254 -7.38 42.51 16.56
N LEU A 255 -8.35 41.62 16.81
CA LEU A 255 -8.12 40.40 17.59
C LEU A 255 -7.07 39.48 16.93
N GLN A 256 -7.15 39.27 15.61
CA GLN A 256 -6.18 38.48 14.85
C GLN A 256 -4.76 39.07 14.94
N ILE A 257 -4.62 40.40 14.91
CA ILE A 257 -3.33 41.08 15.12
C ILE A 257 -2.85 40.88 16.57
N ALA A 258 -3.73 41.12 17.55
CA ALA A 258 -3.41 41.06 18.98
C ALA A 258 -2.96 39.68 19.46
N ILE A 259 -3.50 38.58 18.90
CA ILE A 259 -3.02 37.22 19.19
C ILE A 259 -1.75 36.84 18.42
N THR A 260 -1.51 37.44 17.24
CA THR A 260 -0.34 37.11 16.40
C THR A 260 0.93 37.79 16.91
N ILE A 261 0.87 39.09 17.22
CA ILE A 261 2.05 39.91 17.57
C ILE A 261 2.90 39.35 18.73
N PRO A 262 2.35 38.84 19.85
CA PRO A 262 3.17 38.33 20.95
C PRO A 262 4.02 37.11 20.55
N SER A 263 3.68 36.42 19.46
CA SER A 263 4.51 35.34 18.90
C SER A 263 5.88 35.81 18.41
N ILE A 264 6.10 37.12 18.23
CA ILE A 264 7.44 37.70 17.95
C ILE A 264 8.42 37.38 19.08
N ILE A 265 7.94 37.30 20.33
CA ILE A 265 8.77 36.94 21.49
C ILE A 265 9.36 35.52 21.33
N LEU A 266 8.66 34.61 20.66
CA LEU A 266 9.13 33.24 20.41
C LEU A 266 10.33 33.18 19.46
N LEU A 267 10.62 34.23 18.69
CA LEU A 267 11.86 34.30 17.90
C LEU A 267 13.12 34.28 18.79
N SER A 268 12.99 34.66 20.07
CA SER A 268 14.07 34.54 21.06
C SER A 268 14.53 33.10 21.31
N TYR A 269 13.72 32.09 20.95
CA TYR A 269 14.10 30.68 20.99
C TYR A 269 15.36 30.38 20.16
N TRP A 270 15.71 31.21 19.16
CA TRP A 270 16.97 31.08 18.43
C TRP A 270 18.21 31.15 19.34
N TRP A 271 18.15 31.88 20.46
CA TRP A 271 19.25 31.96 21.44
C TRP A 271 18.99 31.13 22.71
N ILE A 272 17.73 31.02 23.14
CA ILE A 272 17.36 30.33 24.39
C ILE A 272 17.35 28.81 24.23
N VAL A 273 16.80 28.30 23.13
CA VAL A 273 16.53 26.87 22.93
C VAL A 273 17.74 26.19 22.26
N PRO A 274 18.27 25.08 22.80
CA PRO A 274 19.35 24.31 22.17
C PRO A 274 18.83 23.45 21.02
N GLU A 275 19.70 22.62 20.44
CA GLU A 275 19.26 21.42 19.73
C GLU A 275 19.25 20.22 20.70
N SER A 276 18.41 19.22 20.44
CA SER A 276 18.23 18.03 21.28
C SER A 276 19.53 17.21 21.42
N PRO A 277 20.04 16.98 22.65
CA PRO A 277 21.24 16.16 22.85
C PRO A 277 21.05 14.71 22.38
N ARG A 278 19.86 14.13 22.62
CA ARG A 278 19.51 12.76 22.21
C ARG A 278 19.50 12.65 20.67
N TRP A 279 18.92 13.63 19.95
CA TRP A 279 18.95 13.68 18.48
C TRP A 279 20.38 13.86 17.92
N LEU A 280 21.18 14.76 18.51
CA LEU A 280 22.56 14.99 18.05
C LEU A 280 23.45 13.75 18.19
N LEU A 281 23.24 12.92 19.22
CA LEU A 281 23.91 11.63 19.36
C LEU A 281 23.43 10.62 18.29
N ALA A 282 22.11 10.49 18.11
CA ALA A 282 21.52 9.59 17.11
C ALA A 282 21.97 9.89 15.67
N VAL A 283 22.15 11.16 15.31
CA VAL A 283 22.64 11.62 14.00
C VAL A 283 24.18 11.71 13.96
N GLY A 284 24.89 11.16 14.94
CA GLY A 284 26.36 11.06 14.96
C GLY A 284 27.11 12.39 15.14
N LYS A 285 26.42 13.49 15.45
CA LYS A 285 26.97 14.84 15.66
C LYS A 285 27.60 14.98 17.06
N GLN A 286 28.40 14.00 17.47
CA GLN A 286 28.95 13.84 18.82
C GLN A 286 29.62 15.12 19.37
N LYS A 287 30.43 15.82 18.55
CA LYS A 287 31.08 17.09 18.96
C LYS A 287 30.08 18.19 19.36
N ALA A 288 28.91 18.23 18.73
CA ALA A 288 27.86 19.19 19.07
C ALA A 288 27.05 18.74 20.30
N ALA A 289 26.82 17.43 20.44
CA ALA A 289 26.18 16.85 21.63
C ALA A 289 27.03 17.12 22.89
N CYS A 290 28.33 16.78 22.89
CA CYS A 290 29.22 17.00 24.03
C CYS A 290 29.25 18.47 24.46
N LYS A 291 29.37 19.41 23.52
CA LYS A 291 29.37 20.86 23.81
C LYS A 291 28.08 21.34 24.49
N ILE A 292 26.94 20.68 24.24
CA ILE A 292 25.68 20.97 24.94
C ILE A 292 25.68 20.28 26.31
N LEU A 293 26.01 18.98 26.39
CA LEU A 293 26.05 18.22 27.65
C LEU A 293 27.01 18.86 28.68
N GLU A 294 28.20 19.29 28.27
CA GLU A 294 29.16 20.06 29.07
C GLU A 294 28.54 21.34 29.63
N LYS A 295 27.88 22.14 28.79
CA LYS A 295 27.20 23.38 29.21
C LYS A 295 26.08 23.09 30.22
N VAL A 296 25.32 22.01 30.03
CA VAL A 296 24.24 21.61 30.96
C VAL A 296 24.81 21.12 32.29
N ALA A 297 25.84 20.29 32.28
CA ALA A 297 26.49 19.78 33.50
C ALA A 297 27.05 20.92 34.38
N ILE A 298 27.66 21.94 33.77
CA ILE A 298 28.15 23.14 34.46
C ILE A 298 26.99 23.90 35.13
N ILE A 299 25.87 24.10 34.43
CA ILE A 299 24.71 24.86 34.96
C ILE A 299 23.96 24.05 36.06
N ASN A 300 23.86 22.73 35.90
CA ASN A 300 23.24 21.84 36.87
C ASN A 300 24.13 21.52 38.08
N LYS A 301 25.42 21.88 38.03
CA LYS A 301 26.45 21.58 39.05
C LYS A 301 26.67 20.08 39.29
N THR A 302 26.47 19.25 38.28
CA THR A 302 26.81 17.81 38.31
C THR A 302 28.32 17.63 38.13
N GLY A 303 29.08 17.90 39.20
CA GLY A 303 30.53 17.79 39.24
C GLY A 303 31.05 16.35 39.37
N ASN A 304 32.29 16.13 38.94
CA ASN A 304 33.08 14.88 39.03
C ASN A 304 32.50 13.62 38.37
N LYS A 305 32.86 13.43 37.09
CA LYS A 305 33.43 12.20 36.47
C LYS A 305 33.68 12.50 34.99
N ASP A 306 34.51 11.69 34.31
CA ASP A 306 34.93 11.95 32.93
C ASP A 306 33.77 11.87 31.92
N ILE A 307 33.01 12.95 31.77
CA ILE A 307 31.91 13.06 30.79
C ILE A 307 32.43 12.77 29.37
N PRO A 308 33.59 13.31 28.92
CA PRO A 308 34.13 12.97 27.61
C PRO A 308 34.35 11.47 27.43
N ASP A 309 35.12 10.80 28.29
CA ASP A 309 35.47 9.39 28.06
C ASP A 309 34.38 8.40 28.48
N THR A 310 33.41 8.78 29.31
CA THR A 310 32.24 7.93 29.60
C THR A 310 31.25 7.94 28.42
N VAL A 311 30.93 9.12 27.88
CA VAL A 311 30.11 9.24 26.66
C VAL A 311 30.84 8.66 25.45
N ARG A 312 32.15 8.91 25.29
CA ARG A 312 32.97 8.36 24.18
C ARG A 312 33.08 6.84 24.20
N ARG A 313 33.23 6.20 25.38
CA ARG A 313 33.18 4.72 25.49
C ARG A 313 31.83 4.17 25.06
N HIS A 314 30.73 4.80 25.47
CA HIS A 314 29.39 4.38 25.04
C HIS A 314 29.15 4.60 23.53
N CYS A 315 29.59 5.74 22.98
CA CYS A 315 29.56 6.04 21.55
C CYS A 315 30.37 5.06 20.69
N LEU A 316 31.45 4.47 21.23
CA LEU A 316 32.19 3.40 20.55
C LEU A 316 31.43 2.07 20.61
N HIS A 317 30.78 1.75 21.74
CA HIS A 317 29.99 0.53 21.89
C HIS A 317 28.67 0.53 21.10
N GLN A 318 28.04 1.69 20.88
CA GLN A 318 26.77 1.78 20.13
C GLN A 318 26.89 1.31 18.67
N ASN A 319 28.05 1.50 18.04
CA ASN A 319 28.30 0.94 16.70
C ASN A 319 28.38 -0.59 16.69
N SER A 320 28.58 -1.24 17.85
CA SER A 320 28.66 -2.70 17.99
C SER A 320 27.34 -3.35 18.43
N LYS A 321 26.31 -2.58 18.80
CA LYS A 321 24.98 -3.09 19.22
C LYS A 321 23.84 -2.72 18.27
N ARG A 322 24.14 -2.46 16.99
CA ARG A 322 23.15 -2.58 15.90
C ARG A 322 22.91 -4.06 15.57
N THR A 323 22.24 -4.77 16.48
CA THR A 323 21.72 -6.12 16.23
C THR A 323 20.64 -6.05 15.14
N ALA A 324 20.63 -7.01 14.21
CA ALA A 324 19.81 -6.97 12.99
C ALA A 324 18.31 -7.31 13.21
N GLN A 325 17.67 -6.73 14.23
CA GLN A 325 16.27 -7.00 14.59
C GLN A 325 15.38 -5.75 14.68
N ASP A 326 15.94 -4.54 14.84
CA ASP A 326 15.17 -3.32 15.17
C ASP A 326 14.84 -2.41 13.96
N HIS A 327 15.12 -2.86 12.73
CA HIS A 327 14.67 -2.22 11.50
C HIS A 327 13.68 -3.12 10.76
N ASN A 328 12.39 -2.98 11.07
CA ASN A 328 11.23 -3.11 10.16
C ASN A 328 9.87 -2.86 10.85
N ALA A 329 9.85 -2.26 12.06
CA ALA A 329 8.61 -1.88 12.72
C ALA A 329 7.89 -0.77 11.91
N SER A 330 6.66 -1.06 11.49
CA SER A 330 5.82 -0.22 10.64
C SER A 330 4.57 0.25 11.39
N PHE A 331 3.87 1.24 10.84
CA PHE A 331 2.54 1.65 11.32
C PHE A 331 1.56 0.46 11.41
N LEU A 332 1.65 -0.48 10.47
CA LEU A 332 0.80 -1.68 10.42
C LEU A 332 1.01 -2.62 11.61
N ASP A 333 2.17 -2.60 12.28
CA ASP A 333 2.43 -3.46 13.45
C ASP A 333 1.56 -3.11 14.66
N LEU A 334 1.01 -1.88 14.72
CA LEU A 334 0.02 -1.47 15.73
C LEU A 334 -1.32 -2.24 15.63
N PHE A 335 -1.59 -2.90 14.48
CA PHE A 335 -2.80 -3.68 14.22
C PHE A 335 -2.52 -5.17 13.96
N ARG A 336 -1.24 -5.56 13.86
CA ARG A 336 -0.80 -6.89 13.40
C ARG A 336 -1.19 -8.01 14.36
N THR A 337 -0.97 -7.83 15.66
CA THR A 337 -1.33 -8.81 16.69
C THR A 337 -2.64 -8.40 17.40
N PRO A 338 -3.45 -9.36 17.89
CA PRO A 338 -4.84 -9.07 18.28
C PRO A 338 -4.96 -8.23 19.56
N ASN A 339 -4.13 -8.44 20.58
CA ASN A 339 -4.18 -7.62 21.80
C ASN A 339 -3.67 -6.20 21.51
N MET A 340 -2.61 -6.05 20.69
CA MET A 340 -2.18 -4.74 20.20
C MET A 340 -3.26 -4.03 19.39
N ARG A 341 -3.97 -4.71 18.49
CA ARG A 341 -5.07 -4.13 17.71
C ARG A 341 -6.17 -3.54 18.61
N VAL A 342 -6.62 -4.29 19.62
CA VAL A 342 -7.64 -3.83 20.58
C VAL A 342 -7.15 -2.62 21.38
N LYS A 343 -5.88 -2.63 21.83
CA LYS A 343 -5.26 -1.50 22.52
C LYS A 343 -5.20 -0.24 21.66
N SER A 344 -4.67 -0.38 20.44
CA SER A 344 -4.55 0.70 19.44
C SER A 344 -5.91 1.34 19.15
N LEU A 345 -6.92 0.54 18.77
CA LEU A 345 -8.26 1.05 18.44
C LEU A 345 -8.93 1.74 19.64
N SER A 346 -8.85 1.16 20.84
CA SER A 346 -9.45 1.73 22.05
C SER A 346 -8.81 3.06 22.45
N ILE A 347 -7.49 3.21 22.25
CA ILE A 347 -6.77 4.47 22.43
C ILE A 347 -7.15 5.47 21.33
N PHE A 348 -7.10 5.10 20.05
CA PHE A 348 -7.43 6.00 18.94
C PHE A 348 -8.85 6.59 19.06
N PHE A 349 -9.84 5.77 19.44
CA PHE A 349 -11.19 6.25 19.73
C PHE A 349 -11.22 7.26 20.88
N ASN A 350 -10.54 6.95 21.99
CA ASN A 350 -10.44 7.87 23.13
C ASN A 350 -9.78 9.21 22.75
N TRP A 351 -8.80 9.21 21.85
CA TRP A 351 -8.23 10.47 21.32
C TRP A 351 -9.20 11.23 20.40
N ILE A 352 -9.96 10.56 19.52
CA ILE A 352 -11.04 11.21 18.72
C ILE A 352 -12.01 11.92 19.67
N VAL A 353 -12.48 11.21 20.69
CA VAL A 353 -13.40 11.74 21.71
C VAL A 353 -12.77 12.91 22.47
N CYS A 354 -11.51 12.78 22.91
CA CYS A 354 -10.77 13.87 23.58
C CYS A 354 -10.66 15.13 22.70
N GLY A 355 -10.38 14.97 21.41
CA GLY A 355 -10.31 16.08 20.45
C GLY A 355 -11.67 16.71 20.16
N MET A 356 -12.70 15.90 19.89
CA MET A 356 -14.05 16.40 19.63
C MET A 356 -14.64 17.10 20.86
N GLY A 357 -14.56 16.48 22.03
CA GLY A 357 -15.11 17.00 23.28
C GLY A 357 -14.43 18.29 23.75
N LEU A 358 -13.10 18.32 23.82
CA LEU A 358 -12.40 19.50 24.35
C LEU A 358 -12.60 20.74 23.46
N PHE A 359 -12.46 20.60 22.14
CA PHE A 359 -12.60 21.73 21.21
C PHE A 359 -14.07 22.08 20.92
N GLY A 360 -14.96 21.09 20.84
CA GLY A 360 -16.40 21.29 20.61
C GLY A 360 -17.12 21.91 21.82
N MET A 361 -16.89 21.42 23.03
CA MET A 361 -17.47 22.01 24.25
C MET A 361 -16.95 23.43 24.50
N SER A 362 -15.69 23.70 24.16
CA SER A 362 -15.10 25.06 24.23
C SER A 362 -15.65 26.02 23.16
N GLN A 363 -16.36 25.53 22.13
CA GLN A 363 -17.13 26.36 21.19
C GLN A 363 -18.60 26.48 21.66
N TYR A 364 -19.22 25.36 22.07
CA TYR A 364 -20.58 25.31 22.60
C TYR A 364 -20.79 26.23 23.80
N ILE A 365 -19.76 26.50 24.61
CA ILE A 365 -19.86 27.43 25.75
C ILE A 365 -20.31 28.85 25.35
N GLY A 366 -20.09 29.28 24.10
CA GLY A 366 -20.62 30.55 23.57
C GLY A 366 -22.14 30.56 23.35
N GLN A 367 -22.79 29.39 23.39
CA GLN A 367 -24.24 29.19 23.18
C GLN A 367 -25.00 28.87 24.49
N VAL A 368 -24.30 28.80 25.64
CA VAL A 368 -24.89 28.40 26.93
C VAL A 368 -25.74 29.50 27.59
N GLY A 369 -25.56 30.76 27.16
CA GLY A 369 -26.18 31.95 27.73
C GLY A 369 -25.31 32.66 28.78
N GLY A 370 -25.54 33.95 28.98
CA GLY A 370 -24.70 34.83 29.81
C GLY A 370 -23.54 35.49 29.03
N ASP A 371 -22.62 36.14 29.75
CA ASP A 371 -21.50 36.85 29.13
C ASP A 371 -20.45 35.88 28.58
N ILE A 372 -20.22 35.95 27.27
CA ILE A 372 -19.29 35.07 26.54
C ILE A 372 -17.83 35.19 27.01
N PHE A 373 -17.37 36.37 27.43
CA PHE A 373 -16.00 36.57 27.90
C PHE A 373 -15.81 35.95 29.28
N ILE A 374 -16.78 36.16 30.19
CA ILE A 374 -16.77 35.58 31.54
C ILE A 374 -16.88 34.06 31.49
N ASN A 375 -17.84 33.51 30.73
CA ASN A 375 -18.02 32.07 30.56
C ASN A 375 -16.75 31.41 30.02
N PHE A 376 -16.16 31.99 28.97
CA PHE A 376 -14.93 31.47 28.36
C PHE A 376 -13.72 31.59 29.30
N ALA A 377 -13.58 32.70 30.03
CA ALA A 377 -12.53 32.87 31.04
C ALA A 377 -12.64 31.84 32.17
N ILE A 378 -13.85 31.58 32.69
CA ILE A 378 -14.11 30.57 33.72
C ILE A 378 -13.72 29.17 33.24
N SER A 379 -14.10 28.79 32.01
CA SER A 379 -13.73 27.48 31.45
C SER A 379 -12.22 27.31 31.20
N GLY A 380 -11.48 28.39 30.91
CA GLY A 380 -10.02 28.39 30.91
C GLY A 380 -9.43 28.25 32.32
N ALA A 381 -9.95 29.00 33.28
CA ALA A 381 -9.46 29.02 34.67
C ALA A 381 -9.64 27.67 35.38
N ILE A 382 -10.82 27.04 35.27
CA ILE A 382 -11.15 25.79 35.98
C ILE A 382 -10.37 24.56 35.48
N GLN A 383 -9.83 24.59 34.25
CA GLN A 383 -8.92 23.55 33.76
C GLN A 383 -7.56 23.55 34.48
N VAL A 384 -7.12 24.66 35.08
CA VAL A 384 -5.85 24.72 35.82
C VAL A 384 -5.85 23.78 37.04
N PRO A 385 -6.79 23.89 38.01
CA PRO A 385 -6.91 22.88 39.07
C PRO A 385 -7.28 21.50 38.53
N GLY A 386 -8.07 21.40 37.44
CA GLY A 386 -8.36 20.13 36.76
C GLY A 386 -7.10 19.35 36.36
N ASN A 387 -6.09 20.03 35.81
CA ASN A 387 -4.81 19.40 35.44
C ASN A 387 -4.00 18.94 36.67
N PHE A 388 -4.06 19.66 37.81
CA PHE A 388 -3.46 19.17 39.06
C PHE A 388 -4.20 17.94 39.63
N VAL A 389 -5.53 17.90 39.50
CA VAL A 389 -6.33 16.70 39.83
C VAL A 389 -5.98 15.53 38.92
N ALA A 390 -5.76 15.76 37.61
CA ALA A 390 -5.30 14.73 36.68
C ALA A 390 -3.95 14.11 37.13
N TRP A 391 -2.98 14.95 37.50
CA TRP A 391 -1.68 14.50 37.99
C TRP A 391 -1.79 13.67 39.27
N TRP A 392 -2.60 14.12 40.24
CA TRP A 392 -2.86 13.38 41.47
C TRP A 392 -3.56 12.04 41.19
N ALA A 393 -4.60 12.03 40.34
CA ALA A 393 -5.38 10.85 40.01
C ALA A 393 -4.53 9.79 39.27
N MET A 394 -3.78 10.18 38.23
CA MET A 394 -2.90 9.25 37.51
C MET A 394 -1.86 8.58 38.42
N ASN A 395 -1.42 9.27 39.48
CA ASN A 395 -0.44 8.79 40.45
C ASN A 395 -1.05 7.98 41.63
N LYS A 396 -2.37 8.05 41.86
CA LYS A 396 -3.03 7.39 43.01
C LYS A 396 -4.10 6.36 42.62
N LEU A 397 -4.81 6.57 41.52
CA LEU A 397 -5.88 5.70 41.02
C LEU A 397 -5.42 4.85 39.83
N GLY A 398 -4.33 5.22 39.16
CA GLY A 398 -3.87 4.61 37.92
C GLY A 398 -4.38 5.35 36.67
N ARG A 399 -3.77 5.07 35.52
CA ARG A 399 -4.05 5.74 34.24
C ARG A 399 -5.40 5.32 33.68
N LYS A 400 -5.72 4.03 33.75
CA LYS A 400 -7.00 3.46 33.27
C LYS A 400 -8.17 4.03 34.06
N VAL A 401 -8.09 3.98 35.39
CA VAL A 401 -9.17 4.44 36.28
C VAL A 401 -9.39 5.95 36.12
N THR A 402 -8.31 6.74 36.03
CA THR A 402 -8.41 8.19 35.80
C THR A 402 -9.14 8.51 34.50
N LEU A 403 -8.75 7.86 33.38
CA LEU A 403 -9.36 8.09 32.07
C LEU A 403 -10.84 7.68 32.01
N ILE A 404 -11.20 6.57 32.67
CA ILE A 404 -12.61 6.13 32.80
C ILE A 404 -13.42 7.18 33.57
N ILE A 405 -12.94 7.60 34.75
CA ILE A 405 -13.66 8.58 35.60
C ILE A 405 -13.82 9.91 34.86
N SER A 406 -12.77 10.41 34.20
CA SER A 406 -12.83 11.70 33.51
C SER A 406 -13.79 11.70 32.32
N ASN A 407 -13.83 10.59 31.56
CA ASN A 407 -14.78 10.39 30.47
C ASN A 407 -16.24 10.26 30.98
N VAL A 408 -16.46 9.52 32.08
CA VAL A 408 -17.80 9.38 32.68
C VAL A 408 -18.31 10.72 33.23
N ILE A 409 -17.45 11.51 33.90
CA ILE A 409 -17.80 12.86 34.37
C ILE A 409 -18.23 13.74 33.18
N ALA A 410 -17.44 13.76 32.10
CA ALA A 410 -17.76 14.59 30.94
C ALA A 410 -19.01 14.12 30.19
N GLY A 411 -19.21 12.81 30.08
CA GLY A 411 -20.39 12.23 29.46
C GLY A 411 -21.67 12.57 30.22
N VAL A 412 -21.68 12.29 31.53
CA VAL A 412 -22.85 12.53 32.40
C VAL A 412 -23.15 14.02 32.56
N SER A 413 -22.13 14.89 32.70
CA SER A 413 -22.37 16.33 32.80
C SER A 413 -22.93 16.92 31.51
N SER A 414 -22.54 16.40 30.34
CA SER A 414 -23.07 16.83 29.05
C SER A 414 -24.49 16.32 28.81
N LEU A 415 -24.80 15.05 29.12
CA LEU A 415 -26.18 14.53 29.03
C LEU A 415 -27.14 15.26 29.99
N ALA A 416 -26.67 15.68 31.17
CA ALA A 416 -27.49 16.43 32.12
C ALA A 416 -27.99 17.79 31.57
N LEU A 417 -27.29 18.39 30.58
CA LEU A 417 -27.71 19.64 29.94
C LEU A 417 -29.06 19.53 29.21
N ILE A 418 -29.45 18.32 28.79
CA ILE A 418 -30.73 18.04 28.11
C ILE A 418 -31.92 18.24 29.07
N ILE A 419 -31.68 18.07 30.37
CA ILE A 419 -32.71 18.11 31.42
C ILE A 419 -32.81 19.52 32.05
N VAL A 420 -31.77 20.36 31.91
CA VAL A 420 -31.70 21.68 32.56
C VAL A 420 -32.24 22.77 31.62
N PRO A 421 -33.32 23.49 31.98
CA PRO A 421 -33.90 24.56 31.16
C PRO A 421 -32.96 25.77 31.03
N HIS A 422 -33.08 26.51 29.92
CA HIS A 422 -32.22 27.65 29.57
C HIS A 422 -32.13 28.74 30.64
N GLU A 423 -33.22 29.02 31.36
CA GLU A 423 -33.27 30.04 32.42
C GLU A 423 -32.24 29.76 33.54
N LEU A 424 -31.83 28.50 33.73
CA LEU A 424 -30.80 28.10 34.69
C LEU A 424 -29.39 28.15 34.06
N ALA A 425 -29.06 29.23 33.35
CA ALA A 425 -27.80 29.42 32.64
C ALA A 425 -26.55 29.18 33.54
N TRP A 426 -26.62 29.58 34.82
CA TRP A 426 -25.55 29.32 35.80
C TRP A 426 -25.29 27.82 36.03
N LEU A 427 -26.34 26.99 36.01
CA LEU A 427 -26.24 25.55 36.19
C LEU A 427 -25.75 24.86 34.91
N ARG A 428 -26.20 25.33 33.74
CA ARG A 428 -25.71 24.87 32.44
C ARG A 428 -24.22 25.19 32.26
N LEU A 429 -23.77 26.37 32.69
CA LEU A 429 -22.36 26.75 32.73
C LEU A 429 -21.53 25.82 33.63
N ILE A 430 -22.03 25.47 34.82
CA ILE A 430 -21.36 24.49 35.71
C ILE A 430 -21.23 23.13 35.01
N LEU A 431 -22.29 22.63 34.38
CA LEU A 431 -22.29 21.34 33.69
C LEU A 431 -21.35 21.30 32.47
N VAL A 432 -21.31 22.36 31.66
CA VAL A 432 -20.34 22.49 30.55
C VAL A 432 -18.91 22.62 31.08
N CYS A 433 -18.67 23.40 32.15
CA CYS A 433 -17.35 23.51 32.76
C CYS A 433 -16.87 22.18 33.37
N LEU A 434 -17.73 21.42 34.05
CA LEU A 434 -17.42 20.06 34.51
C LEU A 434 -17.05 19.14 33.35
N GLY A 435 -17.75 19.25 32.22
CA GLY A 435 -17.45 18.49 31.01
C GLY A 435 -16.12 18.88 30.38
N ILE A 436 -15.83 20.17 30.23
CA ILE A 436 -14.53 20.68 29.75
C ILE A 436 -13.39 20.23 30.67
N VAL A 437 -13.58 20.23 32.00
CA VAL A 437 -12.58 19.68 32.95
C VAL A 437 -12.41 18.17 32.74
N GLY A 438 -13.49 17.40 32.65
CA GLY A 438 -13.43 15.96 32.38
C GLY A 438 -12.67 15.65 31.08
N MET A 439 -12.97 16.37 30.00
CA MET A 439 -12.26 16.23 28.72
C MET A 439 -10.79 16.69 28.80
N SER A 440 -10.46 17.72 29.59
CA SER A 440 -9.08 18.19 29.80
C SER A 440 -8.25 17.15 30.60
N VAL A 441 -8.84 16.56 31.64
CA VAL A 441 -8.25 15.44 32.41
C VAL A 441 -8.08 14.21 31.51
N ALA A 442 -9.08 13.88 30.69
CA ALA A 442 -9.02 12.76 29.74
C ALA A 442 -7.92 12.95 28.70
N PHE A 443 -7.82 14.14 28.08
CA PHE A 443 -6.81 14.46 27.07
C PHE A 443 -5.39 14.35 27.64
N THR A 444 -5.16 14.86 28.86
CA THR A 444 -3.86 14.75 29.54
C THR A 444 -3.55 13.31 29.95
N SER A 445 -4.55 12.54 30.39
CA SER A 445 -4.39 11.14 30.80
C SER A 445 -4.09 10.21 29.62
N VAL A 446 -4.84 10.35 28.52
CA VAL A 446 -4.65 9.50 27.32
C VAL A 446 -3.29 9.78 26.65
N TYR A 447 -2.77 11.01 26.74
CA TYR A 447 -1.42 11.35 26.26
C TYR A 447 -0.34 10.52 26.99
N LEU A 448 -0.37 10.49 28.33
CA LEU A 448 0.57 9.70 29.13
C LEU A 448 0.35 8.19 28.90
N PHE A 449 -0.90 7.73 28.97
CA PHE A 449 -1.27 6.32 28.86
C PHE A 449 -0.85 5.73 27.50
N SER A 450 -0.99 6.48 26.40
CA SER A 450 -0.50 6.06 25.08
C SER A 450 1.03 5.87 25.07
N GLY A 451 1.76 6.77 25.74
CA GLY A 451 3.22 6.67 25.86
C GLY A 451 3.68 5.49 26.71
N GLU A 452 2.89 5.04 27.67
CA GLU A 452 3.20 3.88 28.52
C GLU A 452 2.74 2.54 27.91
N LEU A 453 1.63 2.54 27.17
CA LEU A 453 0.98 1.34 26.62
C LEU A 453 1.64 0.80 25.35
N PHE A 454 2.14 1.67 24.46
CA PHE A 454 2.79 1.24 23.22
C PHE A 454 4.26 0.83 23.48
N PRO A 455 4.74 -0.31 22.90
CA PRO A 455 6.10 -0.78 23.10
C PRO A 455 7.15 0.11 22.43
N THR A 456 8.35 0.18 23.00
CA THR A 456 9.41 1.13 22.63
C THR A 456 9.65 1.22 21.12
N VAL A 457 9.68 0.08 20.42
CA VAL A 457 9.90 0.00 18.97
C VAL A 457 8.84 0.70 18.09
N VAL A 458 7.61 0.90 18.57
CA VAL A 458 6.52 1.60 17.84
C VAL A 458 5.93 2.79 18.61
N ARG A 459 6.38 3.06 19.85
CA ARG A 459 5.82 4.05 20.78
C ARG A 459 5.60 5.42 20.15
N ASN A 460 6.60 5.94 19.43
CA ASN A 460 6.52 7.25 18.78
C ASN A 460 5.49 7.28 17.65
N MET A 461 5.36 6.18 16.88
CA MET A 461 4.32 6.06 15.85
C MET A 461 2.92 5.94 16.49
N GLY A 462 2.76 5.08 17.49
CA GLY A 462 1.49 4.89 18.19
C GLY A 462 0.96 6.18 18.83
N VAL A 463 1.80 6.91 19.56
CA VAL A 463 1.45 8.24 20.12
C VAL A 463 1.21 9.27 19.01
N GLY A 464 2.01 9.25 17.94
CA GLY A 464 1.87 10.13 16.77
C GLY A 464 0.52 9.97 16.08
N THR A 465 0.17 8.76 15.64
CA THR A 465 -1.14 8.44 15.06
C THR A 465 -2.28 8.77 16.03
N SER A 466 -2.14 8.44 17.31
CA SER A 466 -3.17 8.77 18.31
C SER A 466 -3.46 10.28 18.37
N SER A 467 -2.41 11.11 18.31
CA SER A 467 -2.53 12.57 18.23
C SER A 467 -3.15 13.05 16.92
N MET A 468 -3.00 12.31 15.82
CA MET A 468 -3.70 12.57 14.55
C MET A 468 -5.20 12.23 14.65
N CYS A 469 -5.56 11.11 15.29
CA CYS A 469 -6.96 10.72 15.53
C CYS A 469 -7.71 11.81 16.31
N ALA A 470 -7.09 12.43 17.31
CA ALA A 470 -7.68 13.59 18.00
C ALA A 470 -7.96 14.79 17.09
N ARG A 471 -7.19 14.97 16.01
CA ARG A 471 -7.46 16.06 15.07
C ARG A 471 -8.70 15.80 14.22
N ILE A 472 -8.95 14.54 13.84
CA ILE A 472 -10.21 14.13 13.18
C ILE A 472 -11.41 14.54 14.03
N GLY A 473 -11.40 14.20 15.33
CA GLY A 473 -12.45 14.64 16.26
C GLY A 473 -12.62 16.17 16.33
N SER A 474 -11.52 16.93 16.35
CA SER A 474 -11.59 18.41 16.35
C SER A 474 -12.01 19.03 15.01
N ILE A 475 -11.90 18.30 13.88
CA ILE A 475 -12.39 18.74 12.56
C ILE A 475 -13.92 18.58 12.49
N VAL A 476 -14.48 17.53 13.08
CA VAL A 476 -15.93 17.26 13.11
C VAL A 476 -16.66 18.17 14.12
N ALA A 477 -15.98 18.58 15.21
CA ALA A 477 -16.57 19.33 16.32
C ALA A 477 -17.41 20.59 15.95
N PRO A 478 -17.03 21.47 14.99
CA PRO A 478 -17.82 22.67 14.66
C PRO A 478 -19.20 22.32 14.07
N PHE A 479 -19.27 21.23 13.30
CA PHE A 479 -20.54 20.74 12.76
C PHE A 479 -21.44 20.18 13.88
N VAL A 480 -20.87 19.47 14.86
CA VAL A 480 -21.60 18.99 16.04
C VAL A 480 -22.22 20.15 16.83
N VAL A 481 -21.47 21.24 17.04
CA VAL A 481 -21.99 22.46 17.69
C VAL A 481 -23.11 23.09 16.86
N SER A 482 -23.00 23.07 15.53
CA SER A 482 -24.01 23.66 14.64
C SER A 482 -25.34 22.92 14.61
N LEU A 483 -25.39 21.65 15.04
CA LEU A 483 -26.66 20.92 15.20
C LEU A 483 -27.60 21.55 16.23
N ASN A 484 -27.10 22.45 17.09
CA ASN A 484 -27.91 23.25 18.00
C ASN A 484 -29.01 24.05 17.26
N HIS A 485 -28.78 24.42 15.99
CA HIS A 485 -29.77 25.12 15.16
C HIS A 485 -30.90 24.20 14.65
N MET A 486 -30.73 22.88 14.70
CA MET A 486 -31.79 21.92 14.33
C MET A 486 -32.57 21.46 15.57
N ALA A 487 -31.86 21.13 16.65
CA ALA A 487 -32.41 21.01 17.99
C ALA A 487 -31.29 21.14 19.04
N GLU A 488 -31.58 21.87 20.11
CA GLU A 488 -30.60 22.29 21.12
C GLU A 488 -30.00 21.12 21.94
N TRP A 489 -30.66 19.96 21.91
CA TRP A 489 -30.22 18.74 22.58
C TRP A 489 -29.22 17.90 21.75
N PHE A 490 -29.05 18.15 20.45
CA PHE A 490 -28.13 17.37 19.61
C PHE A 490 -26.66 17.47 20.06
N PRO A 491 -26.05 18.66 20.25
CA PRO A 491 -24.66 18.73 20.72
C PRO A 491 -24.46 18.08 22.10
N PRO A 492 -25.31 18.33 23.13
CA PRO A 492 -25.27 17.62 24.40
C PRO A 492 -25.33 16.09 24.30
N ILE A 493 -26.15 15.51 23.41
CA ILE A 493 -26.16 14.05 23.20
C ILE A 493 -24.84 13.54 22.64
N ILE A 494 -24.24 14.24 21.67
CA ILE A 494 -23.01 13.78 21.01
C ILE A 494 -21.79 13.97 21.95
N PHE A 495 -21.70 15.11 22.64
CA PHE A 495 -20.68 15.34 23.67
C PHE A 495 -20.89 14.48 24.92
N GLY A 496 -22.10 13.97 25.16
CA GLY A 496 -22.42 13.10 26.30
C GLY A 496 -22.20 11.61 26.05
N SER A 497 -22.68 11.08 24.93
CA SER A 497 -22.65 9.65 24.61
C SER A 497 -21.25 9.13 24.26
N LEU A 498 -20.48 9.87 23.46
CA LEU A 498 -19.19 9.40 22.96
C LEU A 498 -18.10 9.26 24.06
N PRO A 499 -18.00 10.13 25.08
CA PRO A 499 -17.19 9.86 26.28
C PRO A 499 -17.60 8.59 27.04
N ILE A 500 -18.89 8.29 27.14
CA ILE A 500 -19.36 7.07 27.83
C ILE A 500 -18.93 5.82 27.05
N VAL A 501 -19.02 5.83 25.71
CA VAL A 501 -18.45 4.77 24.86
C VAL A 501 -16.92 4.67 25.01
N GLY A 502 -16.23 5.81 25.08
CA GLY A 502 -14.78 5.87 25.31
C GLY A 502 -14.38 5.22 26.65
N ALA A 503 -15.15 5.48 27.71
CA ALA A 503 -14.98 4.85 29.03
C ALA A 503 -15.24 3.33 28.99
N MET A 504 -16.25 2.86 28.25
CA MET A 504 -16.48 1.42 28.05
C MET A 504 -15.30 0.75 27.33
N LEU A 505 -14.78 1.35 26.26
CA LEU A 505 -13.61 0.81 25.55
C LEU A 505 -12.35 0.81 26.42
N CYS A 506 -12.17 1.78 27.32
CA CYS A 506 -11.09 1.75 28.31
C CYS A 506 -11.14 0.52 29.24
N LEU A 507 -12.28 -0.16 29.42
CA LEU A 507 -12.35 -1.39 30.22
C LEU A 507 -11.50 -2.52 29.61
N LEU A 508 -11.31 -2.53 28.29
CA LEU A 508 -10.51 -3.51 27.55
C LEU A 508 -8.99 -3.30 27.73
N LEU A 509 -8.55 -2.11 28.16
CA LEU A 509 -7.14 -1.77 28.31
C LEU A 509 -6.55 -2.32 29.64
N PRO A 510 -5.26 -2.71 29.69
CA PRO A 510 -4.57 -2.95 30.95
C PRO A 510 -4.22 -1.62 31.66
N GLU A 511 -3.93 -1.69 32.96
CA GLU A 511 -3.34 -0.56 33.70
C GLU A 511 -1.82 -0.51 33.46
N THR A 512 -1.23 0.68 33.40
CA THR A 512 0.22 0.89 33.20
C THR A 512 0.94 1.42 34.44
N ALA A 513 0.23 1.96 35.43
CA ALA A 513 0.82 2.50 36.65
C ALA A 513 1.69 1.47 37.38
N GLY A 514 2.99 1.77 37.53
CA GLY A 514 3.95 0.90 38.22
C GLY A 514 4.44 -0.31 37.43
N CYS A 515 4.03 -0.45 36.16
CA CYS A 515 4.49 -1.54 35.29
C CYS A 515 5.80 -1.15 34.57
N THR A 516 6.62 -2.15 34.25
CA THR A 516 7.75 -1.99 33.32
C THR A 516 7.23 -1.64 31.93
N LEU A 517 7.84 -0.65 31.27
CA LEU A 517 7.49 -0.27 29.90
C LEU A 517 7.79 -1.44 28.95
N PRO A 518 6.84 -1.86 28.08
CA PRO A 518 7.13 -2.88 27.10
C PRO A 518 8.13 -2.36 26.07
N GLU A 519 9.10 -3.19 25.65
CA GLU A 519 10.15 -2.78 24.72
C GLU A 519 9.89 -3.29 23.31
N THR A 520 9.63 -4.60 23.16
CA THR A 520 9.35 -5.26 21.88
C THR A 520 7.86 -5.34 21.57
N LEU A 521 7.52 -5.66 20.31
CA LEU A 521 6.13 -5.93 19.91
C LEU A 521 5.52 -7.14 20.65
N GLN A 522 6.33 -8.15 21.01
CA GLN A 522 5.84 -9.31 21.76
C GLN A 522 5.50 -8.93 23.21
N ASP A 523 6.33 -8.12 23.86
CA ASP A 523 6.02 -7.58 25.19
C ASP A 523 4.72 -6.78 25.14
N GLY A 524 4.54 -5.94 24.11
CA GLY A 524 3.29 -5.20 23.89
C GLY A 524 2.07 -6.11 23.67
N GLU A 525 2.22 -7.21 22.93
CA GLU A 525 1.15 -8.19 22.72
C GLU A 525 0.81 -8.98 24.00
N ASP A 526 1.77 -9.31 24.85
CA ASP A 526 1.53 -10.07 26.08
C ASP A 526 1.20 -9.19 27.31
N PHE A 527 1.52 -7.89 27.26
CA PHE A 527 1.22 -6.93 28.32
C PHE A 527 -0.28 -6.95 28.69
N GLY A 528 -0.59 -7.27 29.95
CA GLY A 528 -1.96 -7.35 30.47
C GLY A 528 -2.65 -8.71 30.32
N LYS A 529 -2.04 -9.72 29.68
CA LYS A 529 -2.59 -11.09 29.70
C LYS A 529 -2.47 -11.69 31.10
N LYS A 530 -3.55 -12.27 31.63
CA LYS A 530 -3.49 -13.03 32.90
C LYS A 530 -2.70 -14.32 32.67
N PRO A 531 -1.71 -14.67 33.52
CA PRO A 531 -0.98 -15.92 33.38
C PRO A 531 -1.91 -17.12 33.58
N LYS A 532 -1.89 -18.08 32.65
CA LYS A 532 -2.57 -19.37 32.83
C LYS A 532 -1.85 -20.14 33.94
N MET A 533 -2.49 -20.29 35.10
CA MET A 533 -2.01 -21.20 36.15
C MET A 533 -1.94 -22.63 35.59
N MET A 534 -0.74 -23.14 35.34
CA MET A 534 -0.57 -24.58 35.14
C MET A 534 -0.96 -25.30 36.43
N LYS A 535 -1.98 -26.14 36.37
CA LYS A 535 -2.34 -27.05 37.48
C LYS A 535 -1.27 -28.13 37.59
N ASN A 536 -0.20 -27.82 38.30
CA ASN A 536 0.88 -28.76 38.57
C ASN A 536 0.33 -29.94 39.40
N LYS A 537 0.20 -31.11 38.77
CA LYS A 537 -0.30 -32.33 39.42
C LYS A 537 0.74 -33.43 39.24
N ASN A 538 1.42 -33.75 40.34
CA ASN A 538 2.42 -34.78 40.57
C ASN A 538 2.64 -35.81 39.44
N ARG A 539 3.85 -35.82 38.86
CA ARG A 539 4.72 -37.01 38.82
C ARG A 539 6.16 -36.66 38.44
N ASN A 540 7.07 -37.49 38.91
CA ASN A 540 8.51 -37.48 38.67
C ASN A 540 9.02 -38.90 39.06
N PRO A 541 10.15 -39.38 38.52
CA PRO A 541 10.45 -39.55 37.10
C PRO A 541 10.78 -41.02 36.76
N LYS A 542 10.40 -41.48 35.56
CA LYS A 542 11.00 -42.60 34.81
C LYS A 542 10.29 -42.81 33.47
N ASP A 543 10.95 -43.56 32.59
CA ASP A 543 10.48 -44.17 31.33
C ASP A 543 9.97 -43.13 30.27
N ILE A 544 10.64 -42.86 29.14
CA ILE A 544 11.36 -43.67 28.12
C ILE A 544 10.40 -44.43 27.18
N GLU A 545 10.49 -44.04 25.89
CA GLU A 545 10.19 -44.79 24.65
C GLU A 545 8.76 -44.96 24.06
N ILE A 546 8.77 -44.90 22.70
CA ILE A 546 7.97 -45.64 21.69
C ILE A 546 6.59 -45.10 21.21
N GLU A 547 6.39 -45.31 19.89
CA GLU A 547 5.19 -45.21 19.01
C GLU A 547 4.47 -43.84 18.82
N HIS A 548 4.29 -43.22 17.64
CA HIS A 548 4.46 -43.54 16.18
C HIS A 548 3.22 -44.12 15.45
N ARG A 549 3.12 -43.86 14.11
CA ARG A 549 2.03 -44.20 13.13
C ARG A 549 0.73 -43.36 13.22
N GLU A 550 -0.05 -43.07 12.15
CA GLU A 550 0.01 -43.16 10.65
C GLU A 550 -1.10 -42.22 10.07
N GLU A 551 -1.38 -41.94 8.77
CA GLU A 551 -1.00 -42.45 7.42
C GLU A 551 -0.33 -41.30 6.55
N GLN A 552 -0.11 -41.23 5.21
CA GLN A 552 -0.66 -41.75 3.93
C GLN A 552 -2.04 -41.13 3.52
N LYS A 553 -2.47 -40.86 2.26
CA LYS A 553 -2.09 -41.09 0.81
C LYS A 553 -2.58 -39.87 -0.06
N SER A 554 -2.44 -39.73 -1.41
CA SER A 554 -1.37 -39.92 -2.43
C SER A 554 -1.91 -39.67 -3.88
N ILE A 555 -1.06 -39.37 -4.91
CA ILE A 555 -1.27 -39.60 -6.39
C ILE A 555 -2.24 -38.61 -7.15
N ASP A 556 -2.07 -38.12 -8.41
CA ASP A 556 -0.94 -38.06 -9.39
C ASP A 556 -1.11 -36.99 -10.54
N TYR A 557 0.01 -36.67 -11.23
CA TYR A 557 0.35 -36.16 -12.62
C TYR A 557 -0.76 -35.82 -13.68
N SER A 558 -0.69 -34.80 -14.58
CA SER A 558 0.29 -34.26 -15.60
C SER A 558 0.15 -34.89 -17.03
N SER A 559 0.39 -34.30 -18.24
CA SER A 559 1.01 -33.04 -18.80
C SER A 559 0.41 -32.73 -20.23
N TYR A 560 0.78 -31.74 -21.09
CA TYR A 560 1.94 -31.73 -22.05
C TYR A 560 2.01 -30.53 -23.10
N TYR A 561 3.17 -29.83 -23.18
CA TYR A 561 4.04 -29.46 -24.36
C TYR A 561 3.60 -28.69 -25.68
N THR A 562 4.43 -27.66 -26.05
CA THR A 562 4.98 -27.26 -27.41
C THR A 562 4.13 -26.56 -28.52
N ALA A 563 4.64 -25.74 -29.50
CA ALA A 563 5.91 -24.97 -29.70
C ALA A 563 6.03 -24.15 -31.06
N ILE A 564 6.63 -22.92 -31.05
CA ILE A 564 7.77 -22.39 -31.92
C ILE A 564 7.56 -22.18 -33.49
N PRO A 565 8.18 -21.22 -34.26
CA PRO A 565 8.63 -19.80 -34.11
C PRO A 565 8.21 -18.82 -35.31
N PRO A 566 9.04 -17.97 -36.02
CA PRO A 566 8.88 -16.48 -36.02
C PRO A 566 8.99 -15.76 -37.41
N CYS A 567 9.08 -14.41 -37.45
CA CYS A 567 10.05 -13.63 -38.29
C CYS A 567 10.07 -12.08 -38.05
N THR A 568 11.07 -11.37 -38.60
CA THR A 568 11.38 -9.92 -38.37
C THR A 568 11.41 -9.08 -39.67
N VAL A 569 11.41 -7.72 -39.61
CA VAL A 569 12.21 -6.81 -40.52
C VAL A 569 12.17 -5.27 -40.22
N LEU A 570 13.37 -4.67 -40.11
CA LEU A 570 13.95 -3.31 -40.45
C LEU A 570 13.25 -1.91 -40.33
N TRP A 571 13.83 -1.04 -39.47
CA TRP A 571 14.45 0.32 -39.68
C TRP A 571 14.09 1.18 -40.95
N LYS A 572 13.92 2.54 -40.95
CA LYS A 572 14.96 3.60 -40.68
C LYS A 572 14.47 5.09 -40.78
N THR A 573 15.25 6.01 -40.19
CA THR A 573 15.34 7.52 -40.17
C THR A 573 15.04 8.32 -41.47
N SER A 574 14.79 9.67 -41.54
CA SER A 574 15.51 10.81 -40.89
C SER A 574 14.93 12.27 -41.05
N SER A 575 15.03 13.10 -39.99
CA SER A 575 15.40 14.55 -39.92
C SER A 575 14.84 15.71 -40.81
N SER A 576 14.55 16.83 -40.10
CA SER A 576 14.80 18.27 -40.41
C SER A 576 13.66 19.22 -40.87
N LEU A 577 13.86 20.53 -40.60
CA LEU A 577 12.92 21.67 -40.56
C LEU A 577 13.51 22.84 -41.38
N PRO A 578 12.74 23.81 -41.95
CA PRO A 578 12.27 24.95 -41.14
C PRO A 578 10.97 25.69 -41.56
N ASN A 579 10.38 26.38 -40.57
CA ASN A 579 9.65 27.67 -40.60
C ASN A 579 8.71 28.05 -41.78
N GLY A 580 7.43 28.35 -41.44
CA GLY A 580 6.72 29.46 -42.12
C GLY A 580 5.25 29.29 -42.52
N LYS A 581 4.34 28.81 -41.65
CA LYS A 581 2.86 28.94 -41.87
C LYS A 581 1.99 28.81 -40.61
N MET A 582 2.29 29.62 -39.59
CA MET A 582 1.63 29.62 -38.27
C MET A 582 0.20 30.23 -38.26
N TYR A 583 -0.62 29.97 -39.28
CA TYR A 583 -2.00 30.51 -39.39
C TYR A 583 -3.02 29.56 -40.04
N ILE A 584 -2.63 28.38 -40.54
CA ILE A 584 -3.57 27.40 -41.15
C ILE A 584 -3.78 26.18 -40.24
N LEU A 585 -2.81 25.87 -39.37
CA LEU A 585 -2.84 24.71 -38.47
C LEU A 585 -3.87 24.83 -37.33
N LEU A 586 -4.45 26.02 -37.11
CA LEU A 586 -5.46 26.26 -36.07
C LEU A 586 -6.87 25.77 -36.46
N LEU A 587 -7.14 25.53 -37.75
CA LEU A 587 -8.44 25.04 -38.23
C LEU A 587 -8.47 23.52 -38.45
N SER A 588 -7.32 22.91 -38.77
CA SER A 588 -7.22 21.43 -38.85
C SER A 588 -7.18 20.76 -37.47
N LEU A 589 -6.76 21.48 -36.42
CA LEU A 589 -6.80 20.98 -35.03
C LEU A 589 -8.18 21.12 -34.35
N LEU A 590 -9.18 21.68 -35.03
CA LEU A 590 -10.56 21.77 -34.52
C LEU A 590 -11.52 20.74 -35.17
N ALA A 591 -11.01 19.88 -36.07
CA ALA A 591 -11.82 18.93 -36.84
C ALA A 591 -11.60 17.44 -36.47
N VAL A 592 -10.68 17.13 -35.54
CA VAL A 592 -10.42 15.77 -35.04
C VAL A 592 -10.26 15.81 -33.51
N ALA A 593 -11.29 16.31 -32.83
CA ALA A 593 -11.36 16.36 -31.36
C ALA A 593 -12.79 16.16 -30.79
N ASN A 594 -13.81 16.06 -31.65
CA ASN A 594 -15.17 15.70 -31.26
C ASN A 594 -15.40 14.22 -31.65
N GLY A 595 -15.05 13.30 -30.75
CA GLY A 595 -15.71 11.99 -30.76
C GLY A 595 -17.16 12.19 -30.33
N GLU A 596 -18.13 11.63 -31.05
CA GLU A 596 -19.53 11.86 -30.73
C GLU A 596 -19.89 11.25 -29.36
N THR A 597 -20.50 12.07 -28.50
CA THR A 597 -20.91 11.63 -27.18
C THR A 597 -22.14 10.73 -27.30
N PHE A 598 -22.03 9.48 -26.83
CA PHE A 598 -23.19 8.58 -26.68
C PHE A 598 -24.31 9.29 -25.91
N ASN A 599 -25.50 9.35 -26.49
CA ASN A 599 -26.64 10.02 -25.88
C ASN A 599 -27.14 9.23 -24.67
N LYS A 600 -27.04 9.83 -23.48
CA LYS A 600 -27.53 9.23 -22.23
C LYS A 600 -29.05 9.15 -22.24
N LEU A 601 -29.58 7.93 -22.26
CA LEU A 601 -31.02 7.64 -22.19
C LEU A 601 -31.51 7.65 -20.74
N TYR A 602 -30.99 6.73 -19.94
CA TYR A 602 -31.32 6.57 -18.53
C TYR A 602 -30.05 6.56 -17.67
N SER A 603 -30.21 6.90 -16.39
CA SER A 603 -29.12 7.13 -15.45
C SER A 603 -29.63 6.91 -14.03
N TRP A 604 -28.99 6.03 -13.25
CA TRP A 604 -29.40 5.74 -11.88
C TRP A 604 -28.26 6.03 -10.90
N GLN A 605 -28.53 6.79 -9.83
CA GLN A 605 -27.63 6.84 -8.68
C GLN A 605 -27.83 5.62 -7.76
N GLN A 606 -29.05 5.10 -7.72
CA GLN A 606 -29.46 3.85 -7.07
C GLN A 606 -30.63 3.26 -7.88
N LEU A 607 -30.74 1.93 -7.95
CA LEU A 607 -31.88 1.27 -8.60
C LEU A 607 -33.08 1.24 -7.65
N ASN A 608 -34.26 1.65 -8.15
CA ASN A 608 -35.54 1.53 -7.46
C ASN A 608 -36.45 0.55 -8.22
N PHE A 609 -37.25 -0.23 -7.49
CA PHE A 609 -38.14 -1.25 -8.04
C PHE A 609 -39.61 -0.91 -7.81
N ASN A 610 -40.47 -1.28 -8.75
CA ASN A 610 -41.92 -1.18 -8.61
C ASN A 610 -42.46 -2.39 -7.83
N PHE A 611 -42.80 -2.17 -6.55
CA PHE A 611 -43.40 -3.18 -5.67
C PHE A 611 -44.93 -3.27 -5.89
N PRO A 612 -45.57 -4.45 -5.70
CA PRO A 612 -47.02 -4.60 -5.86
C PRO A 612 -47.84 -3.75 -4.86
N ASN A 613 -47.27 -3.41 -3.70
CA ASN A 613 -47.74 -2.36 -2.80
C ASN A 613 -46.64 -1.94 -1.81
N GLU A 614 -46.83 -0.78 -1.18
CA GLU A 614 -45.90 -0.21 -0.19
C GLU A 614 -45.80 -1.02 1.12
N THR A 615 -46.76 -1.89 1.44
CA THR A 615 -46.65 -2.79 2.60
C THR A 615 -45.61 -3.89 2.36
N ILE A 616 -45.59 -4.47 1.15
CA ILE A 616 -44.56 -5.43 0.72
C ILE A 616 -43.19 -4.73 0.67
N ARG A 617 -43.10 -3.51 0.13
CA ARG A 617 -41.85 -2.72 0.13
C ARG A 617 -41.27 -2.61 1.54
N LYS A 618 -42.09 -2.19 2.51
CA LYS A 618 -41.66 -2.03 3.91
C LYS A 618 -41.23 -3.35 4.53
N ALA A 619 -42.00 -4.43 4.32
CA ALA A 619 -41.61 -5.76 4.80
C ALA A 619 -40.28 -6.24 4.20
N TYR A 620 -39.98 -5.95 2.94
CA TYR A 620 -38.70 -6.30 2.29
C TYR A 620 -37.53 -5.45 2.83
N VAL A 621 -37.74 -4.17 3.14
CA VAL A 621 -36.71 -3.32 3.79
C VAL A 621 -36.47 -3.77 5.24
N GLU A 622 -37.54 -4.03 5.99
CA GLU A 622 -37.46 -4.48 7.41
C GLU A 622 -36.83 -5.87 7.56
N SER A 623 -37.00 -6.77 6.59
CA SER A 623 -36.35 -8.09 6.58
C SER A 623 -34.93 -8.10 6.01
N GLY A 624 -34.49 -7.02 5.35
CA GLY A 624 -33.24 -6.99 4.59
C GLY A 624 -33.29 -7.69 3.23
N ASN A 625 -34.46 -8.16 2.78
CA ASN A 625 -34.67 -8.67 1.42
C ASN A 625 -34.59 -7.55 0.35
N TYR A 626 -34.68 -6.27 0.74
CA TYR A 626 -34.31 -5.13 -0.09
C TYR A 626 -33.28 -4.25 0.61
N ILE A 627 -32.11 -4.10 0.00
CA ILE A 627 -31.02 -3.24 0.44
C ILE A 627 -30.59 -2.40 -0.77
N GLU A 628 -31.08 -1.15 -0.84
CA GLU A 628 -30.98 -0.28 -2.02
C GLU A 628 -29.56 -0.23 -2.64
N LYS A 629 -28.54 -0.04 -1.79
CA LYS A 629 -27.11 0.01 -2.18
C LYS A 629 -26.50 -1.28 -2.77
N ASN A 630 -27.19 -2.42 -2.71
CA ASN A 630 -26.67 -3.72 -3.16
C ASN A 630 -27.11 -4.08 -4.59
N ASN A 631 -27.87 -3.21 -5.27
CA ASN A 631 -28.43 -3.45 -6.59
C ASN A 631 -27.56 -2.81 -7.68
N LEU A 632 -26.94 -3.63 -8.54
CA LEU A 632 -26.08 -3.21 -9.66
C LEU A 632 -26.60 -3.83 -10.97
N PRO A 633 -26.86 -3.05 -12.03
CA PRO A 633 -27.36 -3.58 -13.31
C PRO A 633 -26.19 -4.07 -14.19
N LEU A 634 -26.31 -5.26 -14.80
CA LEU A 634 -25.19 -5.87 -15.55
C LEU A 634 -25.52 -6.27 -17.00
N GLY A 635 -26.65 -6.93 -17.24
CA GLY A 635 -27.04 -7.42 -18.56
C GLY A 635 -28.13 -6.56 -19.19
N LEU A 636 -28.09 -6.46 -20.51
CA LEU A 636 -28.96 -5.60 -21.31
C LEU A 636 -29.55 -6.38 -22.49
N ALA A 637 -30.86 -6.25 -22.69
CA ALA A 637 -31.48 -6.53 -23.98
C ALA A 637 -32.57 -5.50 -24.30
N VAL A 638 -32.89 -5.34 -25.59
CA VAL A 638 -33.96 -4.46 -26.07
C VAL A 638 -34.93 -5.29 -26.90
N SER A 639 -36.24 -5.09 -26.72
CA SER A 639 -37.26 -5.68 -27.58
C SER A 639 -38.52 -4.83 -27.58
N GLN A 640 -39.02 -4.49 -28.77
CA GLN A 640 -40.25 -3.73 -28.96
C GLN A 640 -40.20 -2.40 -28.18
N ASP A 641 -41.08 -2.19 -27.20
CA ASP A 641 -41.14 -0.99 -26.35
C ASP A 641 -40.47 -1.17 -24.97
N ARG A 642 -39.72 -2.26 -24.76
CA ARG A 642 -39.11 -2.62 -23.46
C ARG A 642 -37.58 -2.69 -23.54
N MET A 643 -36.90 -2.10 -22.57
CA MET A 643 -35.50 -2.36 -22.25
C MET A 643 -35.45 -3.31 -21.05
N ILE A 644 -34.82 -4.46 -21.23
CA ILE A 644 -34.71 -5.54 -20.24
C ILE A 644 -33.35 -5.42 -19.57
N ILE A 645 -33.34 -5.41 -18.24
CA ILE A 645 -32.16 -5.15 -17.40
C ILE A 645 -32.07 -6.23 -16.32
N THR A 646 -30.93 -6.93 -16.25
CA THR A 646 -30.64 -7.85 -15.15
C THR A 646 -29.93 -7.14 -14.01
N VAL A 647 -30.23 -7.57 -12.78
CA VAL A 647 -29.58 -7.14 -11.54
C VAL A 647 -29.08 -8.40 -10.83
N PRO A 648 -27.81 -8.81 -11.01
CA PRO A 648 -27.30 -10.04 -10.42
C PRO A 648 -27.25 -9.99 -8.90
N ARG A 649 -27.46 -11.13 -8.23
CA ARG A 649 -27.46 -11.26 -6.77
C ARG A 649 -26.04 -11.35 -6.19
N TRP A 650 -25.21 -10.37 -6.54
CA TRP A 650 -23.84 -10.18 -6.05
C TRP A 650 -23.76 -10.13 -4.51
N ARG A 651 -24.75 -9.52 -3.87
CA ARG A 651 -24.97 -9.48 -2.43
C ARG A 651 -26.47 -9.70 -2.14
N ASN A 652 -26.80 -10.12 -0.93
CA ASN A 652 -28.18 -10.15 -0.43
C ASN A 652 -28.88 -8.79 -0.52
N GLY A 653 -30.22 -8.78 -0.59
CA GLY A 653 -31.02 -7.55 -0.65
C GLY A 653 -31.35 -7.04 -2.06
N VAL A 654 -31.14 -7.85 -3.10
CA VAL A 654 -31.67 -7.60 -4.45
C VAL A 654 -33.12 -8.06 -4.53
N VAL A 655 -34.05 -7.17 -4.89
CA VAL A 655 -35.49 -7.48 -4.96
C VAL A 655 -35.77 -8.49 -6.06
N SER A 656 -35.34 -8.15 -7.28
CA SER A 656 -35.71 -8.83 -8.50
C SER A 656 -34.53 -8.88 -9.46
N ASN A 657 -34.22 -10.08 -9.94
CA ASN A 657 -33.04 -10.30 -10.77
C ASN A 657 -33.30 -9.93 -12.23
N LEU A 658 -34.48 -10.27 -12.78
CA LEU A 658 -34.84 -9.95 -14.16
C LEU A 658 -35.91 -8.86 -14.18
N ASN A 659 -35.66 -7.77 -14.90
CA ASN A 659 -36.50 -6.56 -14.86
C ASN A 659 -36.65 -5.91 -16.24
N TYR A 660 -37.59 -4.98 -16.37
CA TYR A 660 -37.68 -4.10 -17.54
C TYR A 660 -38.09 -2.65 -17.20
N VAL A 661 -37.79 -1.74 -18.14
CA VAL A 661 -38.31 -0.36 -18.19
C VAL A 661 -38.89 -0.09 -19.60
N TRP A 662 -39.79 0.88 -19.70
CA TRP A 662 -40.41 1.25 -20.97
C TRP A 662 -39.53 2.23 -21.74
N MET A 663 -39.33 1.99 -23.04
CA MET A 663 -38.50 2.80 -23.95
C MET A 663 -39.07 4.20 -24.24
N ASN A 664 -40.28 4.48 -23.76
CA ASN A 664 -40.97 5.76 -23.87
C ASN A 664 -41.05 6.51 -22.53
N ASP A 665 -40.48 5.98 -21.44
CA ASP A 665 -40.43 6.68 -20.17
C ASP A 665 -39.51 7.90 -20.29
N THR A 666 -40.03 9.07 -19.90
CA THR A 666 -39.32 10.36 -19.95
C THR A 666 -38.54 10.66 -18.66
N SER A 667 -38.59 9.77 -17.67
CA SER A 667 -37.84 9.87 -16.42
C SER A 667 -36.36 9.61 -16.66
N GLU A 668 -35.46 10.39 -16.06
CA GLU A 668 -34.01 10.13 -16.13
C GLU A 668 -33.62 8.84 -15.40
N SER A 669 -34.35 8.47 -14.34
CA SER A 669 -34.13 7.28 -13.50
C SER A 669 -35.43 6.46 -13.37
N PRO A 670 -35.90 5.77 -14.44
CA PRO A 670 -37.15 5.02 -14.40
C PRO A 670 -37.06 3.82 -13.44
N SER A 671 -38.17 3.45 -12.80
CA SER A 671 -38.18 2.36 -11.82
C SER A 671 -38.33 1.00 -12.48
N LEU A 672 -37.54 0.02 -12.02
CA LEU A 672 -37.46 -1.32 -12.57
C LEU A 672 -38.73 -2.12 -12.29
N ASN A 673 -39.27 -2.77 -13.31
CA ASN A 673 -40.46 -3.64 -13.21
C ASN A 673 -40.02 -5.12 -13.21
N PRO A 674 -40.24 -5.89 -12.12
CA PRO A 674 -39.90 -7.30 -12.05
C PRO A 674 -40.55 -8.15 -13.16
N TYR A 675 -39.77 -8.99 -13.82
CA TYR A 675 -40.14 -9.67 -15.07
C TYR A 675 -39.94 -11.20 -15.02
N PRO A 676 -40.92 -12.02 -15.45
CA PRO A 676 -42.25 -11.63 -15.94
C PRO A 676 -43.18 -11.03 -14.87
N ASN A 677 -42.93 -11.32 -13.59
CA ASN A 677 -43.63 -10.71 -12.47
C ASN A 677 -42.77 -10.76 -11.18
N PHE A 678 -43.32 -10.22 -10.08
CA PHE A 678 -42.66 -10.16 -8.78
C PHE A 678 -42.46 -11.54 -8.14
N GLU A 679 -43.47 -12.43 -8.20
CA GLU A 679 -43.43 -13.78 -7.59
C GLU A 679 -42.35 -14.66 -8.25
N THR A 680 -42.22 -14.61 -9.58
CA THR A 680 -41.15 -15.32 -10.30
C THR A 680 -39.74 -14.82 -9.98
N ASN A 681 -39.60 -13.65 -9.37
CA ASN A 681 -38.32 -13.05 -8.97
C ASN A 681 -38.09 -13.09 -7.44
N ASP A 682 -39.07 -13.51 -6.64
CA ASP A 682 -38.89 -13.67 -5.21
C ASP A 682 -38.09 -14.95 -4.92
N ILE A 683 -36.91 -14.77 -4.33
CA ILE A 683 -35.96 -15.85 -4.04
C ILE A 683 -36.52 -16.88 -3.04
N HIS A 684 -37.54 -16.50 -2.27
CA HIS A 684 -38.24 -17.38 -1.32
C HIS A 684 -39.39 -18.18 -1.97
N SER A 685 -39.81 -17.80 -3.19
CA SER A 685 -40.84 -18.53 -3.94
C SER A 685 -40.26 -19.79 -4.59
N PRO A 686 -40.99 -20.92 -4.60
CA PRO A 686 -40.49 -22.15 -5.21
C PRO A 686 -40.29 -21.98 -6.71
N ASP A 687 -39.19 -22.55 -7.23
CA ASP A 687 -38.88 -22.61 -8.66
C ASP A 687 -38.65 -21.21 -9.33
N SER A 688 -38.36 -20.18 -8.52
CA SER A 688 -38.10 -18.78 -8.91
C SER A 688 -36.80 -18.57 -9.71
N ILE A 689 -36.69 -17.41 -10.37
CA ILE A 689 -35.46 -16.93 -11.02
C ILE A 689 -34.49 -16.47 -9.93
N VAL A 690 -33.42 -17.23 -9.70
CA VAL A 690 -32.44 -16.89 -8.67
C VAL A 690 -31.47 -15.84 -9.21
N ASN A 691 -30.64 -16.15 -10.21
CA ASN A 691 -29.59 -15.22 -10.62
C ASN A 691 -29.12 -15.42 -12.08
N ILE A 692 -29.72 -14.66 -12.99
CA ILE A 692 -29.32 -14.47 -14.38
C ILE A 692 -28.38 -13.27 -14.49
N PHE A 693 -27.26 -13.46 -15.21
CA PHE A 693 -26.27 -12.42 -15.50
C PHE A 693 -26.60 -11.64 -16.76
N ARG A 694 -26.70 -12.31 -17.91
CA ARG A 694 -27.03 -11.71 -19.20
C ARG A 694 -28.23 -12.41 -19.83
N VAL A 695 -28.89 -11.68 -20.72
CA VAL A 695 -30.03 -12.15 -21.49
C VAL A 695 -29.88 -11.77 -22.95
N ARG A 696 -30.42 -12.60 -23.83
CA ARG A 696 -30.51 -12.32 -25.27
C ARG A 696 -31.94 -12.51 -25.73
N VAL A 697 -32.35 -11.69 -26.70
CA VAL A 697 -33.64 -11.82 -27.39
C VAL A 697 -33.36 -12.43 -28.75
N ASP A 698 -34.05 -13.52 -29.08
CA ASP A 698 -33.93 -14.17 -30.38
C ASP A 698 -34.93 -13.62 -31.40
N GLU A 699 -34.70 -13.94 -32.68
CA GLU A 699 -35.52 -13.49 -33.82
C GLU A 699 -36.98 -13.99 -33.71
N CYS A 700 -37.25 -15.03 -32.92
CA CYS A 700 -38.57 -15.56 -32.63
C CYS A 700 -39.34 -14.76 -31.55
N ASN A 701 -38.70 -13.73 -30.96
CA ASN A 701 -39.16 -12.95 -29.79
C ASN A 701 -39.21 -13.78 -28.50
N ARG A 702 -38.21 -14.65 -28.29
CA ARG A 702 -37.99 -15.32 -27.00
C ARG A 702 -36.82 -14.68 -26.29
N LEU A 703 -36.97 -14.43 -24.99
CA LEU A 703 -35.91 -13.99 -24.10
C LEU A 703 -35.25 -15.21 -23.46
N TRP A 704 -33.94 -15.37 -23.66
CA TRP A 704 -33.14 -16.44 -23.12
C TRP A 704 -32.21 -15.92 -22.03
N GLY A 705 -32.07 -16.66 -20.93
CA GLY A 705 -31.16 -16.36 -19.82
C GLY A 705 -30.66 -17.62 -19.14
N ILE A 706 -29.45 -17.58 -18.58
CA ILE A 706 -28.90 -18.65 -17.73
C ILE A 706 -29.12 -18.26 -16.28
N ASP A 707 -30.00 -18.97 -15.57
CA ASP A 707 -30.15 -18.85 -14.13
C ASP A 707 -29.10 -19.73 -13.46
N THR A 708 -28.10 -19.10 -12.86
CA THR A 708 -26.97 -19.78 -12.19
C THR A 708 -27.39 -20.49 -10.91
N GLY A 709 -28.52 -20.13 -10.30
CA GLY A 709 -28.97 -20.69 -9.02
C GLY A 709 -28.15 -20.23 -7.80
N ILE A 710 -27.21 -19.30 -7.96
CA ILE A 710 -26.30 -18.82 -6.90
C ILE A 710 -26.70 -17.42 -6.43
N SER A 711 -26.75 -17.20 -5.12
CA SER A 711 -27.00 -15.89 -4.48
C SER A 711 -25.91 -15.51 -3.47
N ASP A 712 -25.78 -14.21 -3.19
CA ASP A 712 -24.84 -13.61 -2.24
C ASP A 712 -23.35 -13.93 -2.55
N ILE A 713 -22.98 -13.80 -3.82
CA ILE A 713 -21.69 -14.22 -4.38
C ILE A 713 -20.48 -13.64 -3.62
N TYR A 714 -20.50 -12.34 -3.30
CA TYR A 714 -19.44 -11.67 -2.52
C TYR A 714 -19.62 -11.80 -1.00
N GLY A 715 -20.76 -12.32 -0.53
CA GLY A 715 -21.08 -12.50 0.88
C GLY A 715 -20.83 -13.92 1.35
N ASN A 716 -21.90 -14.61 1.74
CA ASN A 716 -21.89 -16.03 2.07
C ASN A 716 -22.61 -16.81 0.95
N THR A 717 -21.86 -17.17 -0.10
CA THR A 717 -22.35 -17.77 -1.34
C THR A 717 -23.33 -18.93 -1.08
N THR A 718 -24.56 -18.80 -1.55
CA THR A 718 -25.63 -19.80 -1.39
C THR A 718 -26.05 -20.36 -2.74
N VAL A 719 -25.97 -21.69 -2.89
CA VAL A 719 -26.51 -22.41 -4.04
C VAL A 719 -27.91 -22.89 -3.69
N LEU A 720 -28.93 -22.38 -4.41
CA LEU A 720 -30.34 -22.68 -4.15
C LEU A 720 -30.91 -23.72 -5.13
N GLN A 721 -30.40 -23.74 -6.37
CA GLN A 721 -30.79 -24.69 -7.41
C GLN A 721 -29.65 -24.88 -8.42
N PRO A 722 -29.66 -25.96 -9.23
CA PRO A 722 -28.65 -26.16 -10.29
C PRO A 722 -28.78 -25.16 -11.44
N VAL A 723 -27.69 -24.96 -12.18
CA VAL A 723 -27.63 -24.05 -13.34
C VAL A 723 -28.63 -24.49 -14.43
N ARG A 724 -29.42 -23.54 -14.93
CA ARG A 724 -30.52 -23.82 -15.86
C ARG A 724 -30.74 -22.71 -16.88
N ILE A 725 -31.03 -23.11 -18.11
CA ILE A 725 -31.52 -22.22 -19.16
C ILE A 725 -33.00 -21.94 -18.89
N ILE A 726 -33.36 -20.66 -18.83
CA ILE A 726 -34.74 -20.17 -18.77
C ILE A 726 -35.05 -19.46 -20.08
N VAL A 727 -36.17 -19.79 -20.71
CA VAL A 727 -36.66 -19.13 -21.91
C VAL A 727 -38.07 -18.62 -21.69
N ILE A 728 -38.28 -17.34 -21.94
CA ILE A 728 -39.56 -16.63 -21.79
C ILE A 728 -40.04 -16.19 -23.18
N ASP A 729 -41.30 -16.45 -23.52
CA ASP A 729 -41.94 -15.86 -24.68
C ASP A 729 -42.35 -14.42 -24.37
N LEU A 730 -41.79 -13.45 -25.10
CA LEU A 730 -42.09 -12.02 -24.93
C LEU A 730 -43.50 -11.63 -25.42
N LYS A 731 -44.17 -12.50 -26.19
CA LYS A 731 -45.54 -12.26 -26.67
C LYS A 731 -46.61 -12.64 -25.65
N THR A 732 -46.31 -13.58 -24.74
CA THR A 732 -47.24 -14.01 -23.67
C THR A 732 -46.73 -13.76 -22.25
N ASP A 733 -45.52 -13.22 -22.10
CA ASP A 733 -44.84 -12.94 -20.83
C ASP A 733 -44.78 -14.18 -19.90
N LYS A 734 -44.44 -15.35 -20.48
CA LYS A 734 -44.41 -16.65 -19.80
C LYS A 734 -43.12 -17.43 -20.05
N ILE A 735 -42.62 -18.08 -19.00
CA ILE A 735 -41.54 -19.08 -19.11
C ILE A 735 -42.08 -20.28 -19.90
N ILE A 736 -41.52 -20.53 -21.08
CA ILE A 736 -41.88 -21.63 -22.00
C ILE A 736 -40.87 -22.79 -21.96
N ARG A 737 -39.67 -22.59 -21.42
CA ARG A 737 -38.67 -23.63 -21.21
C ARG A 737 -37.90 -23.38 -19.91
N LYS A 738 -37.69 -24.45 -19.14
CA LYS A 738 -36.65 -24.56 -18.13
C LYS A 738 -35.85 -25.82 -18.45
N TYR A 739 -34.54 -25.68 -18.67
CA TYR A 739 -33.66 -26.80 -18.95
C TYR A 739 -32.46 -26.77 -18.00
N THR A 740 -32.36 -27.77 -17.13
CA THR A 740 -31.21 -27.90 -16.21
C THR A 740 -30.02 -28.48 -16.97
N LEU A 741 -28.86 -27.82 -16.90
CA LEU A 741 -27.65 -28.33 -17.53
C LEU A 741 -27.19 -29.62 -16.84
N LYS A 742 -26.67 -30.58 -17.62
CA LYS A 742 -26.19 -31.86 -17.10
C LYS A 742 -24.88 -31.67 -16.33
N ASP A 743 -24.63 -32.55 -15.36
CA ASP A 743 -23.34 -32.64 -14.64
C ASP A 743 -22.16 -32.97 -15.60
N SER A 744 -22.44 -33.59 -16.75
CA SER A 744 -21.44 -33.88 -17.79
C SER A 744 -20.92 -32.65 -18.52
N ASP A 745 -21.69 -31.56 -18.52
CA ASP A 745 -21.44 -30.40 -19.38
C ASP A 745 -20.77 -29.26 -18.59
N GLN A 746 -20.62 -29.44 -17.28
CA GLN A 746 -20.09 -28.49 -16.31
C GLN A 746 -18.89 -29.10 -15.57
N LYS A 747 -18.01 -28.25 -15.05
CA LYS A 747 -16.91 -28.62 -14.16
C LYS A 747 -17.17 -28.03 -12.77
N GLN A 748 -16.45 -28.51 -11.74
CA GLN A 748 -16.63 -28.05 -10.35
C GLN A 748 -16.46 -26.53 -10.15
N ASN A 749 -15.72 -25.88 -11.05
CA ASN A 749 -15.46 -24.43 -11.02
C ASN A 749 -16.22 -23.67 -12.13
N SER A 750 -17.17 -24.29 -12.83
CA SER A 750 -17.90 -23.65 -13.94
C SER A 750 -18.72 -22.45 -13.48
N PHE A 751 -18.69 -21.38 -14.27
CA PHE A 751 -19.46 -20.17 -14.07
C PHE A 751 -19.85 -19.65 -15.45
N ILE A 752 -21.15 -19.73 -15.74
CA ILE A 752 -21.69 -19.49 -17.08
C ILE A 752 -22.55 -18.22 -17.02
N ALA A 753 -22.09 -17.15 -17.67
CA ALA A 753 -22.63 -15.80 -17.46
C ALA A 753 -23.08 -15.05 -18.72
N ASP A 754 -22.68 -15.49 -19.92
CA ASP A 754 -23.25 -15.02 -21.18
C ASP A 754 -23.70 -16.19 -22.07
N LEU A 755 -24.54 -15.86 -23.04
CA LEU A 755 -25.04 -16.76 -24.06
C LEU A 755 -25.29 -16.00 -25.36
N ILE A 756 -25.37 -16.73 -26.46
CA ILE A 756 -25.98 -16.25 -27.71
C ILE A 756 -26.87 -17.34 -28.31
N VAL A 757 -27.90 -16.94 -29.04
CA VAL A 757 -28.91 -17.84 -29.63
C VAL A 757 -28.79 -17.81 -31.14
N ASP A 758 -28.64 -18.98 -31.73
CA ASP A 758 -28.61 -19.23 -33.17
C ASP A 758 -29.95 -19.86 -33.58
N VAL A 759 -30.71 -19.13 -34.40
CA VAL A 759 -32.05 -19.53 -34.84
C VAL A 759 -32.32 -18.92 -36.22
N LYS A 760 -33.27 -19.52 -36.95
CA LYS A 760 -33.85 -18.98 -38.19
C LYS A 760 -35.28 -18.50 -37.90
N PRO A 761 -35.73 -17.33 -38.39
CA PRO A 761 -37.03 -16.75 -38.00
C PRO A 761 -38.24 -17.64 -38.33
N ASP A 762 -38.10 -18.50 -39.32
CA ASP A 762 -39.09 -19.47 -39.81
C ASP A 762 -38.96 -20.87 -39.18
N ALA A 763 -37.86 -21.17 -38.47
CA ALA A 763 -37.56 -22.48 -37.87
C ALA A 763 -37.21 -22.37 -36.37
N CYS A 764 -38.04 -21.64 -35.60
CA CYS A 764 -37.85 -21.40 -34.17
C CYS A 764 -37.62 -22.65 -33.29
N GLU A 765 -38.10 -23.82 -33.72
CA GLU A 765 -37.93 -25.10 -32.99
C GLU A 765 -36.56 -25.76 -33.23
N ASP A 766 -35.77 -25.32 -34.20
CA ASP A 766 -34.39 -25.80 -34.45
C ASP A 766 -33.35 -24.78 -33.94
N ALA A 767 -33.66 -24.15 -32.80
CA ALA A 767 -32.79 -23.16 -32.17
C ALA A 767 -31.67 -23.82 -31.35
N TYR A 768 -30.48 -23.24 -31.44
CA TYR A 768 -29.31 -23.59 -30.64
C TYR A 768 -28.93 -22.40 -29.75
N ALA A 769 -28.42 -22.68 -28.56
CA ALA A 769 -27.81 -21.69 -27.70
C ALA A 769 -26.35 -22.07 -27.44
N TYR A 770 -25.45 -21.11 -27.54
CA TYR A 770 -24.04 -21.25 -27.19
C TYR A 770 -23.79 -20.43 -25.91
N LEU A 771 -23.29 -21.08 -24.87
CA LEU A 771 -23.15 -20.56 -23.52
C LEU A 771 -21.67 -20.52 -23.12
N SER A 772 -21.17 -19.36 -22.68
CA SER A 772 -19.75 -19.18 -22.33
C SER A 772 -19.46 -19.48 -20.86
N ASP A 773 -18.64 -20.50 -20.60
CA ASP A 773 -18.17 -20.90 -19.27
C ASP A 773 -16.75 -20.37 -19.04
N PHE A 774 -16.67 -19.12 -18.59
CA PHE A 774 -15.43 -18.34 -18.59
C PHE A 774 -14.41 -18.82 -17.56
N SER A 775 -14.85 -19.39 -16.43
CA SER A 775 -13.99 -19.82 -15.33
C SER A 775 -13.47 -21.25 -15.48
N ALA A 776 -14.10 -22.07 -16.32
CA ALA A 776 -13.68 -23.44 -16.62
C ALA A 776 -13.40 -23.68 -18.13
N TYR A 777 -13.22 -22.59 -18.88
CA TYR A 777 -12.65 -22.51 -20.24
C TYR A 777 -13.36 -23.43 -21.26
N GLY A 778 -14.68 -23.32 -21.35
CA GLY A 778 -15.48 -24.14 -22.26
C GLY A 778 -16.66 -23.39 -22.89
N LEU A 779 -17.20 -23.96 -23.96
CA LEU A 779 -18.46 -23.53 -24.57
C LEU A 779 -19.47 -24.66 -24.36
N VAL A 780 -20.61 -24.38 -23.73
CA VAL A 780 -21.71 -25.34 -23.64
C VAL A 780 -22.72 -25.02 -24.76
N VAL A 781 -23.07 -26.02 -25.54
CA VAL A 781 -24.10 -25.92 -26.58
C VAL A 781 -25.38 -26.54 -26.05
N TYR A 782 -26.54 -25.96 -26.34
CA TYR A 782 -27.86 -26.53 -26.09
C TYR A 782 -28.68 -26.50 -27.38
N SER A 783 -29.32 -27.62 -27.72
CA SER A 783 -30.26 -27.73 -28.84
C SER A 783 -31.69 -27.81 -28.32
N TRP A 784 -32.56 -26.91 -28.80
CA TRP A 784 -33.99 -26.90 -28.48
C TRP A 784 -34.71 -28.14 -29.04
N ALA A 785 -34.42 -28.50 -30.30
CA ALA A 785 -34.99 -29.67 -30.96
C ALA A 785 -34.63 -30.99 -30.26
N LYS A 786 -33.36 -31.16 -29.88
CA LYS A 786 -32.90 -32.35 -29.12
C LYS A 786 -33.28 -32.29 -27.62
N ASN A 787 -33.59 -31.10 -27.09
CA ASN A 787 -33.72 -30.80 -25.66
C ASN A 787 -32.54 -31.41 -24.86
N ASN A 788 -31.32 -31.17 -25.36
CA ASN A 788 -30.07 -31.74 -24.87
C ASN A 788 -28.95 -30.72 -25.01
N SER A 789 -27.99 -30.74 -24.08
CA SER A 789 -26.76 -29.94 -24.13
C SER A 789 -25.50 -30.81 -24.26
N TRP A 790 -24.37 -30.19 -24.57
CA TRP A 790 -23.05 -30.80 -24.56
C TRP A 790 -21.97 -29.74 -24.38
N ARG A 791 -20.79 -30.15 -23.89
CA ARG A 791 -19.64 -29.26 -23.70
C ARG A 791 -18.62 -29.44 -24.83
N ILE A 792 -18.10 -28.33 -25.32
CA ILE A 792 -16.99 -28.24 -26.26
C ILE A 792 -15.80 -27.58 -25.54
N GLU A 793 -14.61 -28.15 -25.70
CA GLU A 793 -13.38 -27.65 -25.09
C GLU A 793 -12.35 -27.35 -26.19
N HIS A 794 -11.74 -26.17 -26.14
CA HIS A 794 -10.72 -25.76 -27.11
C HIS A 794 -9.73 -24.78 -26.47
N ASN A 795 -8.47 -24.79 -26.93
CA ASN A 795 -7.41 -23.94 -26.38
C ASN A 795 -7.72 -22.44 -26.52
N TYR A 796 -8.54 -22.04 -27.50
CA TYR A 796 -8.96 -20.65 -27.70
C TYR A 796 -10.02 -20.17 -26.70
N PHE A 797 -10.57 -21.05 -25.85
CA PHE A 797 -11.48 -20.66 -24.77
C PHE A 797 -10.77 -20.25 -23.48
N TYR A 798 -9.44 -20.36 -23.43
CA TYR A 798 -8.61 -19.91 -22.32
C TYR A 798 -8.35 -18.40 -22.41
N PHE A 799 -8.09 -17.77 -21.25
CA PHE A 799 -7.63 -16.39 -21.19
C PHE A 799 -6.19 -16.25 -21.71
N ASP A 800 -5.82 -15.03 -22.12
CA ASP A 800 -4.42 -14.65 -22.37
C ASP A 800 -3.80 -14.12 -21.06
N PRO A 801 -2.80 -14.82 -20.48
CA PRO A 801 -2.14 -14.36 -19.25
C PRO A 801 -1.49 -12.98 -19.37
N LEU A 802 -1.15 -12.52 -20.58
CA LEU A 802 -0.58 -11.19 -20.84
C LEU A 802 -1.65 -10.08 -20.81
N GLN A 803 -2.94 -10.42 -20.84
CA GLN A 803 -4.07 -9.48 -20.90
C GLN A 803 -5.00 -9.55 -19.68
N GLY A 804 -4.68 -10.39 -18.68
CA GLY A 804 -5.46 -10.52 -17.45
C GLY A 804 -5.34 -9.37 -16.45
N ASP A 805 -4.34 -8.49 -16.59
CA ASP A 805 -4.15 -7.31 -15.72
C ASP A 805 -5.04 -6.12 -16.16
N TYR A 806 -5.94 -5.68 -15.28
CA TYR A 806 -6.84 -4.55 -15.51
C TYR A 806 -6.51 -3.35 -14.63
N ASN A 807 -6.61 -2.15 -15.21
CA ASN A 807 -6.59 -0.87 -14.50
C ASN A 807 -7.79 -0.05 -14.96
N ILE A 808 -8.82 0.03 -14.13
CA ILE A 808 -10.09 0.70 -14.43
C ILE A 808 -10.37 1.73 -13.35
N SER A 809 -10.48 3.01 -13.73
CA SER A 809 -10.70 4.16 -12.83
C SER A 809 -9.80 4.20 -11.57
N GLY A 810 -8.59 3.64 -11.66
CA GLY A 810 -7.61 3.60 -10.57
C GLY A 810 -7.62 2.31 -9.72
N TYR A 811 -8.61 1.44 -9.89
CA TYR A 811 -8.59 0.08 -9.32
C TYR A 811 -7.71 -0.83 -10.20
N ASN A 812 -6.75 -1.51 -9.57
CA ASN A 812 -5.82 -2.43 -10.25
C ASN A 812 -6.06 -3.85 -9.74
N PHE A 813 -6.56 -4.72 -10.61
CA PHE A 813 -6.90 -6.11 -10.30
C PHE A 813 -6.56 -7.01 -11.49
N GLN A 814 -6.61 -8.32 -11.27
CA GLN A 814 -6.26 -9.33 -12.28
C GLN A 814 -7.40 -10.34 -12.33
N TRP A 815 -7.94 -10.59 -13.52
CA TRP A 815 -8.87 -11.68 -13.78
C TRP A 815 -8.20 -12.73 -14.68
N THR A 816 -8.74 -13.94 -14.67
CA THR A 816 -8.27 -15.08 -15.46
C THR A 816 -9.42 -15.65 -16.28
N ASP A 817 -10.31 -14.77 -16.74
CA ASP A 817 -11.60 -15.15 -17.30
C ASP A 817 -11.45 -15.43 -18.80
N GLY A 818 -11.74 -16.68 -19.18
CA GLY A 818 -11.64 -17.17 -20.56
C GLY A 818 -12.79 -16.71 -21.43
N VAL A 819 -13.23 -17.58 -22.35
CA VAL A 819 -14.32 -17.30 -23.30
C VAL A 819 -15.51 -16.67 -22.59
N PHE A 820 -15.94 -15.51 -23.09
CA PHE A 820 -17.02 -14.74 -22.45
C PHE A 820 -17.91 -14.11 -23.51
N GLY A 821 -17.36 -13.18 -24.32
CA GLY A 821 -18.09 -12.50 -25.38
C GLY A 821 -18.30 -13.42 -26.58
N LEU A 822 -19.53 -13.45 -27.07
CA LEU A 822 -20.00 -14.28 -28.18
C LEU A 822 -20.82 -13.42 -29.15
N ALA A 823 -20.52 -13.48 -30.45
CA ALA A 823 -21.25 -12.78 -31.49
C ALA A 823 -21.45 -13.65 -32.73
N LEU A 824 -22.63 -13.58 -33.35
CA LEU A 824 -22.98 -14.37 -34.55
C LEU A 824 -23.05 -13.47 -35.80
N THR A 825 -22.51 -13.95 -36.91
CA THR A 825 -22.76 -13.34 -38.24
C THR A 825 -24.20 -13.56 -38.70
N PRO A 826 -24.61 -12.92 -39.81
CA PRO A 826 -25.67 -13.44 -40.67
C PRO A 826 -25.42 -14.89 -41.10
N PHE A 827 -26.47 -15.55 -41.62
CA PHE A 827 -26.34 -16.85 -42.27
C PHE A 827 -25.53 -16.74 -43.57
N GLN A 828 -24.61 -17.68 -43.79
CA GLN A 828 -23.77 -17.78 -44.98
C GLN A 828 -24.41 -18.71 -46.03
N ASP A 829 -23.81 -18.78 -47.23
CA ASP A 829 -24.30 -19.59 -48.36
C ASP A 829 -24.39 -21.11 -48.06
N ASP A 830 -23.70 -21.60 -47.02
CA ASP A 830 -23.78 -22.98 -46.53
C ASP A 830 -25.01 -23.25 -45.64
N GLY A 831 -25.72 -22.21 -45.20
CA GLY A 831 -26.88 -22.28 -44.32
C GLY A 831 -26.57 -22.22 -42.83
N TYR A 832 -25.32 -22.01 -42.42
CA TYR A 832 -24.87 -21.85 -41.04
C TYR A 832 -24.44 -20.40 -40.74
N ARG A 833 -24.07 -20.12 -39.49
CA ARG A 833 -23.47 -18.83 -39.08
C ARG A 833 -22.01 -19.05 -38.68
N THR A 834 -21.23 -17.99 -38.65
CA THR A 834 -19.95 -17.98 -37.94
C THR A 834 -20.16 -17.42 -36.53
N LEU A 835 -19.73 -18.18 -35.52
CA LEU A 835 -19.64 -17.71 -34.14
C LEU A 835 -18.25 -17.09 -33.93
N TYR A 836 -18.22 -15.77 -33.77
CA TYR A 836 -17.08 -15.03 -33.24
C TYR A 836 -17.10 -15.10 -31.71
N PHE A 837 -15.91 -15.22 -31.12
CA PHE A 837 -15.74 -15.27 -29.67
C PHE A 837 -14.37 -14.76 -29.22
N HIS A 838 -14.32 -14.26 -27.99
CA HIS A 838 -13.07 -13.86 -27.34
C HIS A 838 -13.08 -14.16 -25.84
N ALA A 839 -11.89 -14.28 -25.26
CA ALA A 839 -11.74 -14.35 -23.82
C ALA A 839 -11.91 -12.96 -23.18
N MET A 840 -12.60 -12.88 -22.05
CA MET A 840 -12.76 -11.64 -21.27
C MET A 840 -11.40 -10.99 -20.98
N SER A 841 -10.43 -11.81 -20.57
CA SER A 841 -9.02 -11.46 -20.43
C SER A 841 -8.23 -11.82 -21.70
N GLY A 842 -8.57 -11.19 -22.83
CA GLY A 842 -7.89 -11.37 -24.12
C GLY A 842 -8.13 -10.23 -25.11
N ILE A 843 -7.19 -10.06 -26.07
CA ILE A 843 -7.28 -9.07 -27.16
C ILE A 843 -7.39 -9.69 -28.56
N THR A 844 -7.16 -11.00 -28.67
CA THR A 844 -7.37 -11.78 -29.88
C THR A 844 -8.87 -12.04 -30.10
N GLU A 845 -9.30 -12.00 -31.36
CA GLU A 845 -10.64 -12.44 -31.78
C GLU A 845 -10.54 -13.79 -32.51
N PHE A 846 -11.38 -14.75 -32.12
CA PHE A 846 -11.47 -16.09 -32.70
C PHE A 846 -12.82 -16.31 -33.38
N TYR A 847 -12.91 -17.32 -34.25
CA TYR A 847 -14.17 -17.72 -34.87
C TYR A 847 -14.23 -19.21 -35.22
N VAL A 848 -15.45 -19.72 -35.41
CA VAL A 848 -15.76 -21.11 -35.79
C VAL A 848 -17.13 -21.15 -36.50
N SER A 849 -17.33 -22.06 -37.48
CA SER A 849 -18.65 -22.28 -38.09
C SER A 849 -19.59 -23.01 -37.12
N THR A 850 -20.86 -22.61 -37.07
CA THR A 850 -21.84 -23.24 -36.18
C THR A 850 -22.19 -24.68 -36.58
N GLU A 851 -21.93 -25.10 -37.83
CA GLU A 851 -22.00 -26.51 -38.26
C GLU A 851 -21.22 -27.44 -37.29
N VAL A 852 -20.01 -27.02 -36.91
CA VAL A 852 -19.10 -27.81 -36.06
C VAL A 852 -19.51 -27.79 -34.59
N LEU A 853 -20.37 -26.85 -34.18
CA LEU A 853 -20.89 -26.74 -32.81
C LEU A 853 -22.22 -27.50 -32.62
N GLN A 854 -23.04 -27.59 -33.67
CA GLN A 854 -24.39 -28.18 -33.64
C GLN A 854 -24.38 -29.72 -33.71
N ASP A 855 -23.32 -30.32 -34.25
CA ASP A 855 -23.11 -31.76 -34.30
C ASP A 855 -22.48 -32.29 -33.00
N ASP A 856 -23.22 -33.13 -32.26
CA ASP A 856 -22.81 -33.75 -30.99
C ASP A 856 -21.94 -35.01 -31.16
N MET A 857 -21.72 -35.46 -32.39
CA MET A 857 -20.89 -36.61 -32.76
C MET A 857 -19.53 -36.20 -33.34
N LEU A 858 -19.44 -35.08 -34.06
CA LEU A 858 -18.17 -34.53 -34.58
C LEU A 858 -17.17 -34.17 -33.48
N ILE A 859 -17.64 -33.95 -32.24
CA ILE A 859 -16.83 -33.70 -31.04
C ILE A 859 -15.88 -34.89 -30.73
N LEU A 860 -16.20 -36.10 -31.19
CA LEU A 860 -15.32 -37.27 -31.08
C LEU A 860 -14.24 -37.35 -32.17
N SER A 861 -14.16 -36.36 -33.06
CA SER A 861 -13.14 -36.24 -34.11
C SER A 861 -12.18 -35.07 -33.83
N ASN A 862 -10.93 -35.17 -34.29
CA ASN A 862 -9.88 -34.17 -34.06
C ASN A 862 -10.05 -32.89 -34.91
N ASN A 863 -11.24 -32.29 -34.94
CA ASN A 863 -11.56 -31.04 -35.66
C ASN A 863 -11.00 -29.77 -34.97
N TYR A 864 -9.86 -29.87 -34.29
CA TYR A 864 -9.09 -28.74 -33.73
C TYR A 864 -8.84 -27.62 -34.76
N HIS A 865 -8.71 -28.00 -36.04
CA HIS A 865 -8.49 -27.06 -37.14
C HIS A 865 -9.72 -26.29 -37.63
N ALA A 866 -10.93 -26.58 -37.11
CA ALA A 866 -12.15 -25.82 -37.44
C ALA A 866 -12.26 -24.48 -36.70
N PHE A 867 -11.46 -24.29 -35.65
CA PHE A 867 -11.33 -23.03 -34.93
C PHE A 867 -10.27 -22.16 -35.59
N HIS A 868 -10.56 -20.87 -35.76
CA HIS A 868 -9.75 -19.94 -36.53
C HIS A 868 -9.50 -18.64 -35.76
N VAL A 869 -8.42 -17.94 -36.13
CA VAL A 869 -8.04 -16.63 -35.57
C VAL A 869 -8.40 -15.55 -36.58
N ALA A 870 -9.22 -14.56 -36.18
CA ALA A 870 -9.54 -13.42 -37.03
C ALA A 870 -8.43 -12.36 -37.02
N GLY A 871 -7.89 -12.07 -35.84
CA GLY A 871 -6.79 -11.13 -35.64
C GLY A 871 -6.70 -10.56 -34.23
N ASP A 872 -6.02 -9.43 -34.10
CA ASP A 872 -5.72 -8.75 -32.84
C ASP A 872 -6.40 -7.38 -32.78
N LYS A 873 -7.13 -7.10 -31.70
CA LYS A 873 -7.90 -5.86 -31.46
C LYS A 873 -7.04 -4.70 -30.90
N GLY A 874 -5.73 -4.89 -30.80
CA GLY A 874 -4.77 -3.95 -30.23
C GLY A 874 -4.75 -3.97 -28.69
N PRO A 875 -3.72 -3.37 -28.07
CA PRO A 875 -3.58 -3.36 -26.62
C PRO A 875 -4.77 -2.66 -25.94
N LYS A 876 -5.09 -3.10 -24.71
CA LYS A 876 -6.17 -2.56 -23.87
C LYS A 876 -7.58 -2.67 -24.47
N SER A 877 -7.81 -3.63 -25.35
CA SER A 877 -9.12 -3.88 -26.01
C SER A 877 -9.99 -4.93 -25.32
N GLN A 878 -9.55 -5.48 -24.18
CA GLN A 878 -10.32 -6.43 -23.38
C GLN A 878 -11.69 -5.86 -22.99
N GLY A 879 -12.69 -6.74 -22.93
CA GLY A 879 -14.01 -6.45 -22.37
C GLY A 879 -15.00 -7.60 -22.57
N PRO A 880 -16.10 -7.63 -21.80
CA PRO A 880 -16.97 -8.79 -21.71
C PRO A 880 -17.87 -9.01 -22.93
N SER A 881 -18.33 -7.96 -23.62
CA SER A 881 -19.38 -8.06 -24.65
C SER A 881 -18.88 -7.71 -26.05
N SER A 882 -19.33 -8.51 -27.02
CA SER A 882 -19.30 -8.22 -28.45
C SER A 882 -20.68 -8.48 -29.05
N VAL A 883 -21.05 -7.71 -30.09
CA VAL A 883 -22.26 -7.91 -30.90
C VAL A 883 -21.96 -7.59 -32.36
N ILE A 884 -22.56 -8.31 -33.30
CA ILE A 884 -22.43 -8.05 -34.75
C ILE A 884 -23.77 -7.54 -35.27
N ASP A 885 -23.75 -6.39 -35.94
CA ASP A 885 -24.90 -5.92 -36.71
C ASP A 885 -25.12 -6.84 -37.93
N GLN A 886 -26.33 -7.36 -38.07
CA GLN A 886 -26.70 -8.30 -39.12
C GLN A 886 -26.91 -7.63 -40.49
N GLU A 887 -27.08 -6.30 -40.56
CA GLU A 887 -27.20 -5.58 -41.84
C GLU A 887 -25.85 -5.07 -42.36
N THR A 888 -24.97 -4.58 -41.48
CA THR A 888 -23.69 -3.95 -41.89
C THR A 888 -22.45 -4.81 -41.67
N GLU A 889 -22.58 -5.94 -40.96
CA GLU A 889 -21.49 -6.79 -40.49
C GLU A 889 -20.40 -6.05 -39.70
N ILE A 890 -20.79 -4.96 -39.01
CA ILE A 890 -19.92 -4.28 -38.06
C ILE A 890 -20.06 -4.95 -36.70
N ALA A 891 -18.95 -5.52 -36.24
CA ALA A 891 -18.77 -6.01 -34.88
C ALA A 891 -18.46 -4.84 -33.94
N TYR A 892 -19.22 -4.70 -32.85
CA TYR A 892 -19.02 -3.73 -31.78
C TYR A 892 -18.55 -4.42 -30.50
N PHE A 893 -17.68 -3.76 -29.74
CA PHE A 893 -16.98 -4.35 -28.59
C PHE A 893 -16.93 -3.38 -27.40
N THR A 894 -17.21 -3.88 -26.20
CA THR A 894 -16.86 -3.18 -24.95
C THR A 894 -15.34 -3.19 -24.75
N GLN A 895 -14.73 -2.06 -24.41
CA GLN A 895 -13.29 -1.96 -24.07
C GLN A 895 -13.12 -1.39 -22.67
N ILE A 896 -13.11 -2.26 -21.65
CA ILE A 896 -13.17 -1.85 -20.23
C ILE A 896 -11.87 -1.18 -19.75
N GLN A 897 -10.71 -1.45 -20.40
CA GLN A 897 -9.46 -0.71 -20.14
C GLN A 897 -9.34 0.64 -20.87
N LYS A 898 -10.30 0.99 -21.74
CA LYS A 898 -10.35 2.27 -22.46
C LYS A 898 -11.60 3.09 -22.14
N ASN A 899 -12.45 2.64 -21.22
CA ASN A 899 -13.71 3.31 -20.85
C ASN A 899 -14.56 3.68 -22.09
N GLY A 900 -14.72 2.73 -23.02
CA GLY A 900 -15.29 3.03 -24.34
C GLY A 900 -15.66 1.82 -25.18
N ILE A 901 -16.18 2.09 -26.38
CA ILE A 901 -16.68 1.10 -27.34
C ILE A 901 -15.80 1.09 -28.59
N GLY A 902 -15.35 -0.10 -29.00
CA GLY A 902 -14.66 -0.33 -30.27
C GLY A 902 -15.60 -0.86 -31.35
N CYS A 903 -15.19 -0.77 -32.62
CA CYS A 903 -15.80 -1.49 -33.72
C CYS A 903 -14.77 -2.01 -34.74
N TRP A 904 -15.19 -3.01 -35.50
CA TRP A 904 -14.44 -3.62 -36.59
C TRP A 904 -15.43 -4.16 -37.63
N ASN A 905 -15.11 -4.05 -38.93
CA ASN A 905 -15.90 -4.64 -40.00
C ASN A 905 -15.32 -6.03 -40.35
N THR A 906 -16.12 -7.08 -40.22
CA THR A 906 -15.71 -8.49 -40.40
C THR A 906 -15.07 -8.78 -41.76
N ASN A 907 -15.47 -8.06 -42.81
CA ASN A 907 -14.97 -8.22 -44.18
C ASN A 907 -13.55 -7.66 -44.37
N VAL A 908 -13.01 -6.96 -43.36
CA VAL A 908 -11.63 -6.45 -43.36
C VAL A 908 -10.82 -7.28 -42.36
N LYS A 909 -9.61 -7.73 -42.75
CA LYS A 909 -8.73 -8.46 -41.82
C LYS A 909 -8.48 -7.64 -40.55
N LEU A 910 -8.79 -8.21 -39.38
CA LEU A 910 -8.60 -7.59 -38.08
C LEU A 910 -7.11 -7.33 -37.78
N THR A 911 -6.78 -6.05 -37.62
CA THR A 911 -5.52 -5.56 -37.05
C THR A 911 -5.80 -4.39 -36.07
N PRO A 912 -4.81 -3.99 -35.25
CA PRO A 912 -4.90 -2.80 -34.41
C PRO A 912 -5.07 -1.47 -35.18
N GLU A 913 -4.90 -1.47 -36.51
CA GLU A 913 -5.13 -0.30 -37.38
C GLU A 913 -6.56 -0.26 -37.94
N THR A 914 -7.22 -1.43 -38.07
CA THR A 914 -8.61 -1.55 -38.56
C THR A 914 -9.64 -1.59 -37.43
N PHE A 915 -9.20 -1.83 -36.20
CA PHE A 915 -10.04 -1.84 -35.01
C PHE A 915 -10.17 -0.42 -34.44
N VAL A 916 -11.34 0.21 -34.64
CA VAL A 916 -11.54 1.64 -34.41
C VAL A 916 -12.26 1.90 -33.09
N LEU A 917 -11.87 2.95 -32.35
CA LEU A 917 -12.60 3.42 -31.18
C LEU A 917 -13.78 4.29 -31.63
N VAL A 918 -15.01 3.84 -31.37
CA VAL A 918 -16.26 4.55 -31.71
C VAL A 918 -16.49 5.74 -30.77
N GLY A 919 -16.25 5.52 -29.47
CA GLY A 919 -16.37 6.55 -28.45
C GLY A 919 -15.83 6.09 -27.10
N GLN A 920 -15.46 7.05 -26.26
CA GLN A 920 -14.89 6.84 -24.93
C GLN A 920 -15.40 7.94 -23.99
N ASN A 921 -15.73 7.60 -22.74
CA ASN A 921 -16.02 8.57 -21.70
C ASN A 921 -15.62 8.04 -20.31
N ASN A 922 -14.63 8.68 -19.69
CA ASN A 922 -14.10 8.27 -18.38
C ASN A 922 -15.05 8.52 -17.19
N GLU A 923 -16.17 9.22 -17.39
CA GLU A 923 -17.19 9.46 -16.37
C GLU A 923 -18.46 8.61 -16.60
N THR A 924 -18.88 8.41 -17.85
CA THR A 924 -20.15 7.69 -18.18
C THR A 924 -19.95 6.28 -18.75
N MET A 925 -18.72 5.87 -19.00
CA MET A 925 -18.36 4.52 -19.48
C MET A 925 -17.24 3.92 -18.60
N VAL A 926 -17.37 4.05 -17.28
CA VAL A 926 -16.39 3.55 -16.29
C VAL A 926 -16.20 2.03 -16.40
N TYR A 927 -17.28 1.29 -16.61
CA TYR A 927 -17.24 -0.15 -16.85
C TYR A 927 -18.36 -0.54 -17.84
N PRO A 928 -18.11 -0.49 -19.16
CA PRO A 928 -19.10 -0.88 -20.17
C PRO A 928 -19.30 -2.40 -20.12
N ASN A 929 -20.48 -2.82 -19.66
CA ASN A 929 -20.85 -4.20 -19.39
C ASN A 929 -21.34 -4.94 -20.64
N ASP A 930 -22.39 -4.42 -21.29
CA ASP A 930 -23.18 -5.20 -22.24
C ASP A 930 -23.73 -4.32 -23.36
N LEU A 931 -23.91 -4.94 -24.52
CA LEU A 931 -24.32 -4.29 -25.76
C LEU A 931 -25.60 -4.94 -26.27
N ALA A 932 -26.53 -4.11 -26.75
CA ALA A 932 -27.73 -4.57 -27.44
C ALA A 932 -27.92 -3.74 -28.70
N ILE A 933 -28.20 -4.39 -29.83
CA ILE A 933 -28.61 -3.73 -31.07
C ILE A 933 -30.12 -3.88 -31.18
N ASP A 934 -30.82 -2.75 -31.31
CA ASP A 934 -32.19 -2.72 -31.81
C ASP A 934 -32.12 -2.66 -33.34
N TYR A 935 -32.49 -3.77 -34.00
CA TYR A 935 -32.47 -3.87 -35.45
C TYR A 935 -33.60 -3.08 -36.13
N ASP A 936 -34.73 -2.85 -35.46
CA ASP A 936 -35.87 -2.09 -36.02
C ASP A 936 -35.56 -0.59 -36.09
N SER A 937 -34.94 -0.02 -35.04
CA SER A 937 -34.53 1.39 -35.04
C SER A 937 -33.05 1.64 -35.38
N ARG A 938 -32.28 0.57 -35.63
CA ARG A 938 -30.84 0.55 -35.95
C ARG A 938 -29.99 1.38 -34.99
N LYS A 939 -30.09 1.04 -33.70
CA LYS A 939 -29.37 1.71 -32.61
C LYS A 939 -28.59 0.71 -31.76
N LEU A 940 -27.34 1.06 -31.47
CA LEU A 940 -26.53 0.40 -30.46
C LEU A 940 -26.83 1.01 -29.08
N TYR A 941 -27.28 0.18 -28.15
CA TYR A 941 -27.45 0.49 -26.74
C TYR A 941 -26.28 -0.07 -25.94
N VAL A 942 -25.81 0.70 -24.96
CA VAL A 942 -24.66 0.37 -24.12
C VAL A 942 -25.06 0.48 -22.65
N LEU A 943 -24.88 -0.59 -21.88
CA LEU A 943 -24.98 -0.55 -20.43
C LEU A 943 -23.58 -0.37 -19.82
N SER A 944 -23.42 0.60 -18.93
CA SER A 944 -22.20 0.79 -18.14
C SER A 944 -22.56 1.01 -16.67
N ASP A 945 -21.70 0.52 -15.77
CA ASP A 945 -21.82 0.72 -14.32
C ASP A 945 -20.48 1.16 -13.68
N ASP A 946 -20.38 0.99 -12.36
CA ASP A 946 -19.17 1.20 -11.54
C ASP A 946 -18.82 -0.10 -10.77
N LEU A 947 -18.86 -1.26 -11.45
CA LEU A 947 -18.57 -2.59 -10.89
C LEU A 947 -17.24 -2.64 -10.09
N PRO A 948 -16.11 -2.04 -10.55
CA PRO A 948 -14.87 -2.04 -9.78
C PRO A 948 -15.03 -1.43 -8.38
N ARG A 949 -15.77 -0.32 -8.26
CA ARG A 949 -16.08 0.29 -6.96
C ARG A 949 -17.10 -0.51 -6.18
N PHE A 950 -18.08 -1.13 -6.84
CA PHE A 950 -19.09 -1.97 -6.18
C PHE A 950 -18.43 -3.18 -5.49
N GLU A 951 -17.53 -3.88 -6.18
CA GLU A 951 -16.71 -4.96 -5.61
C GLU A 951 -15.90 -4.45 -4.41
N HIS A 952 -15.17 -3.34 -4.59
CA HIS A 952 -14.33 -2.76 -3.54
C HIS A 952 -15.13 -2.03 -2.43
N SER A 953 -16.45 -1.92 -2.51
CA SER A 953 -17.25 -1.12 -1.56
C SER A 953 -17.38 -1.72 -0.15
N ASP A 954 -17.21 -3.03 0.04
CA ASP A 954 -17.17 -3.62 1.38
C ASP A 954 -15.87 -3.28 2.13
N LEU A 955 -14.79 -2.96 1.41
CA LEU A 955 -13.58 -2.34 1.98
C LEU A 955 -13.75 -0.84 2.28
N ILE A 956 -14.86 -0.21 1.86
CA ILE A 956 -15.12 1.23 1.98
C ILE A 956 -16.57 1.51 2.42
N SER A 957 -17.06 0.77 3.42
CA SER A 957 -18.42 0.93 3.98
C SER A 957 -18.46 1.87 5.20
N CYS A 958 -18.57 3.19 4.95
CA CYS A 958 -18.86 4.28 5.90
C CYS A 958 -17.88 4.46 7.10
N GLU A 959 -17.36 5.65 7.43
CA GLU A 959 -17.76 7.03 7.12
C GLU A 959 -16.54 7.90 6.74
N LEU A 960 -16.67 8.84 5.79
CA LEU A 960 -16.09 10.22 5.83
C LEU A 960 -16.29 11.06 4.55
N PHE A 961 -16.64 10.45 3.41
CA PHE A 961 -16.33 11.02 2.08
C PHE A 961 -17.19 12.19 1.58
N THR A 962 -18.05 12.80 2.41
CA THR A 962 -18.78 14.05 2.09
C THR A 962 -18.02 15.33 2.46
N THR A 963 -16.81 15.24 3.06
CA THR A 963 -16.00 16.42 3.44
C THR A 963 -14.66 16.56 2.69
N MET A 964 -14.28 15.59 1.86
CA MET A 964 -12.91 15.49 1.31
C MET A 964 -12.71 16.09 -0.11
N ALA A 965 -13.73 16.70 -0.71
CA ALA A 965 -13.63 17.32 -2.04
C ALA A 965 -12.54 18.41 -2.16
N GLY A 966 -12.11 19.02 -1.05
CA GLY A 966 -11.06 20.05 -1.03
C GLY A 966 -9.61 19.55 -1.01
N ALA A 967 -9.35 18.23 -0.93
CA ALA A 967 -8.01 17.70 -0.62
C ALA A 967 -7.27 17.02 -1.79
N ILE A 968 -7.97 16.61 -2.85
CA ILE A 968 -7.42 15.71 -3.88
C ILE A 968 -6.41 16.42 -4.81
N GLY A 969 -6.52 17.74 -5.01
CA GLY A 969 -5.69 18.52 -5.93
C GLY A 969 -4.20 18.68 -5.56
N LEU A 970 -3.72 18.12 -4.43
CA LEU A 970 -2.34 18.27 -3.96
C LEU A 970 -1.60 16.95 -3.66
N SER A 971 -2.29 15.80 -3.63
CA SER A 971 -1.69 14.52 -3.24
C SER A 971 -0.80 13.90 -4.33
N SER A 972 -1.13 14.08 -5.61
CA SER A 972 -0.41 13.53 -6.77
C SER A 972 1.05 14.02 -6.85
N LEU A 973 1.28 15.33 -6.70
CA LEU A 973 2.62 15.92 -6.61
C LEU A 973 3.36 15.48 -5.33
N GLY A 974 2.64 15.33 -4.21
CA GLY A 974 3.20 14.87 -2.94
C GLY A 974 3.73 13.45 -2.98
N ALA A 975 2.99 12.52 -3.59
CA ALA A 975 3.37 11.12 -3.74
C ALA A 975 4.62 10.96 -4.62
N TYR A 976 4.64 11.63 -5.79
CA TYR A 976 5.79 11.63 -6.70
C TYR A 976 7.06 12.17 -6.01
N TYR A 977 6.95 13.29 -5.29
CA TYR A 977 8.08 13.88 -4.57
C TYR A 977 8.55 13.01 -3.39
N TYR A 978 7.63 12.35 -2.67
CA TYR A 978 7.97 11.41 -1.60
C TYR A 978 8.78 10.22 -2.13
N GLN A 979 8.33 9.58 -3.21
CA GLN A 979 9.02 8.42 -3.78
C GLN A 979 10.42 8.79 -4.32
N TYR A 980 10.54 9.91 -5.04
CA TYR A 980 11.82 10.44 -5.50
C TYR A 980 12.80 10.75 -4.35
N VAL A 981 12.32 11.34 -3.25
CA VAL A 981 13.16 11.64 -2.08
C VAL A 981 13.49 10.38 -1.27
N HIS A 982 12.60 9.39 -1.20
CA HIS A 982 12.84 8.12 -0.51
C HIS A 982 13.98 7.33 -1.18
N CYS A 983 13.91 7.14 -2.50
CA CYS A 983 14.90 6.39 -3.28
C CYS A 983 16.28 7.09 -3.40
N LYS A 984 16.41 8.31 -2.86
CA LYS A 984 17.69 9.01 -2.71
C LYS A 984 18.45 8.65 -1.42
N TYR A 985 17.77 8.07 -0.43
CA TYR A 985 18.35 7.75 0.89
C TYR A 985 18.18 6.27 1.30
N HIS A 986 17.28 5.52 0.66
CA HIS A 986 17.09 4.08 0.86
C HIS A 986 17.15 3.34 -0.47
N GLU A 987 17.47 2.04 -0.44
CA GLU A 987 17.38 1.18 -1.62
C GLU A 987 15.93 1.05 -2.08
N CYS A 988 15.68 1.34 -3.35
CA CYS A 988 14.42 1.10 -4.04
C CYS A 988 14.61 0.04 -5.13
N CYS A 989 13.51 -0.63 -5.49
CA CYS A 989 13.45 -1.46 -6.69
C CYS A 989 12.84 -0.61 -7.81
N ASN A 990 13.70 0.10 -8.52
CA ASN A 990 13.39 0.85 -9.74
C ASN A 990 14.68 1.03 -10.54
N ASP A 991 14.55 1.21 -11.85
CA ASP A 991 15.69 1.21 -12.78
C ASP A 991 16.68 2.36 -12.52
N ASP A 992 16.25 3.48 -11.91
CA ASP A 992 17.16 4.55 -11.45
C ASP A 992 18.09 4.12 -10.30
N TYR A 993 17.68 3.09 -9.53
CA TYR A 993 18.43 2.56 -8.39
C TYR A 993 19.22 1.31 -8.74
N ILE A 994 18.61 0.39 -9.49
CA ILE A 994 19.18 -0.89 -9.90
C ILE A 994 19.45 -0.82 -11.40
N TYR A 995 20.70 -0.53 -11.77
CA TYR A 995 21.17 -0.53 -13.14
C TYR A 995 22.51 -1.26 -13.23
N LEU A 996 22.67 -2.12 -14.23
CA LEU A 996 23.87 -2.93 -14.38
C LEU A 996 25.00 -2.14 -15.06
N ASP A 997 25.96 -1.67 -14.27
CA ASP A 997 27.17 -1.03 -14.79
C ASP A 997 28.12 -2.06 -15.42
N LEU A 998 27.89 -2.33 -16.72
CA LEU A 998 28.73 -3.19 -17.54
C LEU A 998 30.17 -2.68 -17.67
N GLN A 999 30.44 -1.38 -17.57
CA GLN A 999 31.81 -0.85 -17.69
C GLN A 999 32.62 -1.16 -16.42
N LYS A 1000 32.01 -0.98 -15.25
CA LYS A 1000 32.53 -1.41 -13.95
C LYS A 1000 32.71 -2.93 -13.91
N LEU A 1001 31.77 -3.70 -14.47
CA LEU A 1001 31.86 -5.16 -14.51
C LEU A 1001 33.02 -5.63 -15.39
N GLU A 1002 33.16 -5.05 -16.59
CA GLU A 1002 34.23 -5.39 -17.53
C GLU A 1002 35.60 -5.05 -16.92
N LYS A 1003 35.72 -3.90 -16.24
CA LYS A 1003 36.92 -3.48 -15.50
C LYS A 1003 37.22 -4.39 -14.30
N LEU A 1004 36.20 -4.83 -13.56
CA LEU A 1004 36.36 -5.76 -12.44
C LEU A 1004 36.87 -7.12 -12.92
N MET A 1005 36.26 -7.69 -13.96
CA MET A 1005 36.71 -8.97 -14.51
C MET A 1005 38.11 -8.87 -15.12
N LYS A 1006 38.39 -7.90 -16.01
CA LYS A 1006 39.73 -7.72 -16.61
C LYS A 1006 40.85 -7.58 -15.58
N ASN A 1007 40.60 -6.90 -14.46
CA ASN A 1007 41.63 -6.63 -13.46
C ASN A 1007 41.79 -7.73 -12.40
N LYS A 1008 40.77 -8.58 -12.17
CA LYS A 1008 40.73 -9.53 -11.03
C LYS A 1008 40.48 -11.00 -11.42
N LEU A 1009 40.15 -11.32 -12.67
CA LEU A 1009 39.80 -12.67 -13.14
C LEU A 1009 40.80 -13.17 -14.19
N TYR A 1010 41.74 -14.03 -13.78
CA TYR A 1010 42.82 -14.48 -14.65
C TYR A 1010 42.49 -15.78 -15.38
N GLY A 1011 42.77 -15.84 -16.68
CA GLY A 1011 42.65 -17.04 -17.52
C GLY A 1011 41.22 -17.49 -17.85
N GLN A 1012 40.18 -16.79 -17.42
CA GLN A 1012 38.78 -17.22 -17.65
C GLN A 1012 38.19 -16.54 -18.89
N HIS A 1013 38.83 -16.70 -20.04
CA HIS A 1013 38.44 -16.03 -21.30
C HIS A 1013 37.05 -16.44 -21.78
N ILE A 1014 36.70 -17.74 -21.69
CA ILE A 1014 35.36 -18.23 -22.00
C ILE A 1014 34.32 -17.61 -21.07
N ALA A 1015 34.49 -17.72 -19.75
CA ALA A 1015 33.53 -17.21 -18.78
C ALA A 1015 33.34 -15.68 -18.91
N TYR A 1016 34.43 -14.92 -19.04
CA TYR A 1016 34.39 -13.48 -19.29
C TYR A 1016 33.55 -13.14 -20.55
N LYS A 1017 33.81 -13.83 -21.67
CA LYS A 1017 33.13 -13.55 -22.95
C LYS A 1017 31.65 -13.95 -22.89
N THR A 1018 31.32 -15.13 -22.36
CA THR A 1018 29.94 -15.61 -22.29
C THR A 1018 29.11 -14.74 -21.35
N ILE A 1019 29.61 -14.40 -20.15
CA ILE A 1019 28.88 -13.58 -19.17
C ILE A 1019 28.68 -12.15 -19.66
N MET A 1020 29.70 -11.51 -20.24
CA MET A 1020 29.54 -10.16 -20.81
C MET A 1020 28.57 -10.13 -21.99
N ASN A 1021 28.49 -11.20 -22.79
CA ASN A 1021 27.55 -11.28 -23.91
C ASN A 1021 26.12 -11.54 -23.43
N ALA A 1022 25.93 -12.47 -22.49
CA ALA A 1022 24.62 -12.77 -21.90
C ALA A 1022 24.00 -11.53 -21.23
N LEU A 1023 24.77 -10.83 -20.38
CA LEU A 1023 24.31 -9.61 -19.71
C LEU A 1023 24.09 -8.43 -20.67
N ARG A 1024 24.75 -8.42 -21.85
CA ARG A 1024 24.46 -7.47 -22.93
C ARG A 1024 23.19 -7.83 -23.72
N GLY A 1025 22.87 -9.12 -23.88
CA GLY A 1025 21.59 -9.55 -24.44
C GLY A 1025 20.44 -9.15 -23.53
N TYR A 1026 20.57 -9.50 -22.25
CA TYR A 1026 19.65 -9.20 -21.16
C TYR A 1026 19.23 -7.72 -21.11
N LEU A 1027 20.19 -6.79 -21.06
CA LEU A 1027 19.90 -5.35 -20.99
C LEU A 1027 19.28 -4.75 -22.26
N ASN A 1028 19.37 -5.44 -23.41
CA ASN A 1028 18.87 -4.95 -24.69
C ASN A 1028 17.49 -5.52 -25.05
N GLN A 1029 16.93 -6.41 -24.24
CA GLN A 1029 15.58 -6.96 -24.40
C GLN A 1029 14.68 -6.38 -23.31
N HIS A 1030 13.81 -5.45 -23.68
CA HIS A 1030 12.84 -4.83 -22.76
C HIS A 1030 11.75 -5.79 -22.27
N ASP A 1031 11.58 -6.91 -22.95
CA ASP A 1031 10.59 -7.93 -22.65
C ASP A 1031 11.30 -9.29 -22.65
N GLN A 1032 11.34 -9.93 -21.48
CA GLN A 1032 11.86 -11.28 -21.29
C GLN A 1032 10.79 -12.11 -20.58
N GLY A 1033 10.47 -13.28 -21.11
CA GLY A 1033 9.47 -14.19 -20.55
C GLY A 1033 9.99 -15.12 -19.45
N LYS A 1034 11.29 -15.07 -19.10
CA LYS A 1034 11.85 -15.79 -17.95
C LYS A 1034 13.04 -15.05 -17.33
N ALA A 1035 13.43 -15.47 -16.12
CA ALA A 1035 14.62 -14.96 -15.44
C ALA A 1035 15.93 -15.49 -16.05
N LEU A 1036 16.99 -14.68 -16.04
CA LEU A 1036 18.30 -15.04 -16.61
C LEU A 1036 19.07 -15.98 -15.67
N SER A 1037 19.58 -17.09 -16.20
CA SER A 1037 20.14 -18.17 -15.39
C SER A 1037 21.52 -18.67 -15.85
N PHE A 1038 22.47 -18.71 -14.91
CA PHE A 1038 23.85 -19.15 -15.15
C PHE A 1038 24.23 -20.34 -14.27
N SER A 1039 24.98 -21.31 -14.80
CA SER A 1039 25.66 -22.32 -13.98
C SER A 1039 27.17 -22.32 -14.24
N PHE A 1040 27.97 -22.07 -13.19
CA PHE A 1040 29.42 -21.96 -13.26
C PHE A 1040 30.07 -23.27 -12.75
N HIS A 1041 30.81 -23.96 -13.63
CA HIS A 1041 31.42 -25.26 -13.34
C HIS A 1041 32.94 -25.23 -13.49
N GLY A 1042 33.69 -25.84 -12.56
CA GLY A 1042 35.16 -25.88 -12.64
C GLY A 1042 35.83 -26.20 -11.31
N THR A 1043 37.16 -26.27 -11.28
CA THR A 1043 37.91 -26.57 -10.05
C THR A 1043 37.78 -25.45 -8.99
N PRO A 1044 38.07 -25.73 -7.70
CA PRO A 1044 38.07 -24.70 -6.67
C PRO A 1044 39.19 -23.66 -6.90
N GLY A 1045 38.87 -22.37 -6.77
CA GLY A 1045 39.86 -21.29 -6.85
C GLY A 1045 40.09 -20.68 -8.24
N THR A 1046 39.29 -21.06 -9.24
CA THR A 1046 39.30 -20.51 -10.61
C THR A 1046 38.61 -19.15 -10.76
N GLY A 1047 37.76 -18.76 -9.79
CA GLY A 1047 37.14 -17.42 -9.73
C GLY A 1047 35.62 -17.38 -9.63
N LYS A 1048 34.90 -18.52 -9.72
CA LYS A 1048 33.42 -18.62 -9.71
C LYS A 1048 32.72 -17.61 -8.77
N ASN A 1049 33.01 -17.69 -7.47
CA ASN A 1049 32.39 -16.86 -6.43
C ASN A 1049 32.79 -15.37 -6.51
N TYR A 1050 33.94 -15.04 -7.11
CA TYR A 1050 34.31 -13.65 -7.37
C TYR A 1050 33.48 -13.05 -8.50
N VAL A 1051 33.18 -13.82 -9.56
CA VAL A 1051 32.38 -13.32 -10.69
C VAL A 1051 30.94 -13.03 -10.27
N ALA A 1052 30.31 -13.91 -9.48
CA ALA A 1052 28.99 -13.65 -8.90
C ALA A 1052 28.96 -12.37 -8.04
N LYS A 1053 30.04 -12.11 -7.27
CA LYS A 1053 30.19 -10.87 -6.50
C LYS A 1053 30.46 -9.64 -7.38
N PHE A 1054 31.18 -9.77 -8.48
CA PHE A 1054 31.40 -8.65 -9.41
C PHE A 1054 30.10 -8.25 -10.13
N ILE A 1055 29.23 -9.22 -10.45
CA ILE A 1055 27.88 -8.94 -10.99
C ILE A 1055 27.07 -8.16 -9.96
N ALA A 1056 27.01 -8.61 -8.70
CA ALA A 1056 26.35 -7.87 -7.62
C ALA A 1056 26.95 -6.47 -7.38
N GLU A 1057 28.29 -6.35 -7.31
CA GLU A 1057 29.02 -5.07 -7.22
C GLU A 1057 28.68 -4.12 -8.37
N SER A 1058 28.29 -4.62 -9.55
CA SER A 1058 27.91 -3.79 -10.72
C SER A 1058 26.40 -3.57 -10.87
N LEU A 1059 25.54 -4.40 -10.29
CA LEU A 1059 24.09 -4.31 -10.37
C LEU A 1059 23.49 -3.41 -9.29
N TYR A 1060 24.08 -3.42 -8.08
CA TYR A 1060 23.56 -2.67 -6.93
C TYR A 1060 24.56 -1.63 -6.42
N LYS A 1061 24.07 -0.48 -5.97
CA LYS A 1061 24.89 0.62 -5.44
C LYS A 1061 25.66 0.22 -4.17
N ASN A 1062 25.09 -0.66 -3.34
CA ASN A 1062 25.73 -1.26 -2.17
C ASN A 1062 26.35 -2.64 -2.46
N GLY A 1063 26.34 -3.10 -3.72
CA GLY A 1063 26.90 -4.38 -4.13
C GLY A 1063 26.33 -5.57 -3.35
N ILE A 1064 27.22 -6.35 -2.74
CA ILE A 1064 26.88 -7.55 -1.94
C ILE A 1064 26.21 -7.25 -0.59
N GLU A 1065 26.09 -5.98 -0.19
CA GLU A 1065 25.36 -5.54 1.01
C GLU A 1065 23.92 -5.08 0.68
N SER A 1066 23.51 -5.15 -0.59
CA SER A 1066 22.15 -4.81 -1.02
C SER A 1066 21.12 -5.84 -0.57
N LYS A 1067 19.94 -5.39 -0.14
CA LYS A 1067 18.84 -6.28 0.31
C LYS A 1067 18.21 -7.12 -0.82
N TYR A 1068 18.61 -6.86 -2.06
CA TYR A 1068 18.19 -7.58 -3.27
C TYR A 1068 19.23 -8.63 -3.73
N PHE A 1069 20.37 -8.72 -3.05
CA PHE A 1069 21.38 -9.75 -3.27
C PHE A 1069 21.20 -10.91 -2.27
N HIS A 1070 20.86 -12.10 -2.78
CA HIS A 1070 20.58 -13.28 -1.99
C HIS A 1070 21.63 -14.35 -2.27
N PHE A 1071 22.45 -14.67 -1.26
CA PHE A 1071 23.53 -15.67 -1.39
C PHE A 1071 23.26 -16.87 -0.49
N PHE A 1072 23.08 -18.04 -1.11
CA PHE A 1072 22.86 -19.31 -0.47
C PHE A 1072 24.12 -20.18 -0.48
N ASN A 1073 24.34 -21.01 0.54
CA ASN A 1073 25.46 -21.96 0.61
C ASN A 1073 25.02 -23.38 0.98
N GLY A 1074 25.36 -24.33 0.10
CA GLY A 1074 24.91 -25.72 0.13
C GLY A 1074 25.17 -26.48 1.43
N ARG A 1075 26.22 -26.14 2.19
CA ARG A 1075 26.56 -26.83 3.45
C ARG A 1075 26.04 -26.14 4.71
N ILE A 1076 25.74 -24.84 4.64
CA ILE A 1076 25.35 -24.04 5.81
C ILE A 1076 23.83 -24.05 5.97
N GLU A 1077 23.10 -23.97 4.87
CA GLU A 1077 21.62 -23.83 4.90
C GLU A 1077 20.87 -25.12 4.60
N PHE A 1078 21.54 -26.09 3.96
CA PHE A 1078 20.95 -27.39 3.62
C PHE A 1078 21.74 -28.59 4.20
N PRO A 1079 22.17 -28.56 5.49
CA PRO A 1079 23.12 -29.52 6.05
C PRO A 1079 22.58 -30.95 6.19
N LEU A 1080 21.26 -31.13 6.41
CA LEU A 1080 20.67 -32.44 6.70
C LEU A 1080 19.91 -33.00 5.50
N LYS A 1081 20.41 -34.11 4.92
CA LYS A 1081 19.76 -34.83 3.81
C LYS A 1081 18.36 -35.40 4.13
N GLN A 1082 17.90 -35.29 5.37
CA GLN A 1082 16.58 -35.76 5.83
C GLN A 1082 15.51 -34.66 5.82
N GLU A 1083 15.88 -33.38 5.70
CA GLU A 1083 14.97 -32.23 5.82
C GLU A 1083 14.57 -31.60 4.47
N VAL A 1084 14.76 -32.33 3.36
CA VAL A 1084 14.62 -31.82 1.98
C VAL A 1084 13.28 -31.10 1.73
N GLU A 1085 12.16 -31.68 2.19
CA GLU A 1085 10.83 -31.07 2.00
C GLU A 1085 10.64 -29.77 2.82
N ILE A 1086 11.28 -29.66 3.99
CA ILE A 1086 11.28 -28.43 4.78
C ILE A 1086 12.12 -27.36 4.05
N TYR A 1087 13.29 -27.74 3.54
CA TYR A 1087 14.18 -26.86 2.78
C TYR A 1087 13.52 -26.34 1.51
N LYS A 1088 12.76 -27.19 0.79
CA LYS A 1088 11.95 -26.81 -0.38
C LYS A 1088 10.97 -25.69 -0.05
N VAL A 1089 10.11 -25.87 0.97
CA VAL A 1089 9.09 -24.87 1.36
C VAL A 1089 9.73 -23.55 1.82
N LEU A 1090 10.81 -23.63 2.62
CA LEU A 1090 11.53 -22.44 3.09
C LEU A 1090 12.21 -21.69 1.93
N LEU A 1091 12.78 -22.39 0.95
CA LEU A 1091 13.41 -21.79 -0.22
C LEU A 1091 12.36 -21.12 -1.13
N GLN A 1092 11.25 -21.81 -1.41
CA GLN A 1092 10.14 -21.26 -2.20
C GLN A 1092 9.59 -19.97 -1.59
N SER A 1093 9.37 -19.97 -0.26
CA SER A 1093 8.89 -18.80 0.48
C SER A 1093 9.91 -17.65 0.47
N LYS A 1094 11.20 -17.92 0.68
CA LYS A 1094 12.25 -16.89 0.57
C LYS A 1094 12.27 -16.24 -0.82
N ILE A 1095 12.17 -17.02 -1.89
CA ILE A 1095 12.26 -16.51 -3.27
C ILE A 1095 10.98 -15.75 -3.66
N LYS A 1096 9.79 -16.30 -3.37
CA LYS A 1096 8.51 -15.59 -3.55
C LYS A 1096 8.54 -14.21 -2.87
N ASN A 1097 8.92 -14.17 -1.59
CA ASN A 1097 8.99 -12.92 -0.84
C ASN A 1097 10.07 -11.95 -1.39
N ALA A 1098 11.22 -12.47 -1.85
CA ALA A 1098 12.26 -11.63 -2.46
C ALA A 1098 11.79 -11.00 -3.78
N LEU A 1099 11.19 -11.78 -4.69
CA LEU A 1099 10.67 -11.31 -5.97
C LEU A 1099 9.51 -10.31 -5.79
N GLN A 1100 8.60 -10.56 -4.85
CA GLN A 1100 7.53 -9.62 -4.50
C GLN A 1100 8.04 -8.30 -3.88
N ASN A 1101 9.22 -8.29 -3.25
CA ASN A 1101 9.88 -7.07 -2.77
C ASN A 1101 10.75 -6.40 -3.86
N CYS A 1102 11.27 -7.15 -4.82
CA CYS A 1102 11.94 -6.62 -6.01
C CYS A 1102 12.09 -7.67 -7.13
N PRO A 1103 11.47 -7.42 -8.30
CA PRO A 1103 11.74 -8.10 -9.57
C PRO A 1103 13.23 -8.31 -9.89
N GLN A 1104 14.06 -7.29 -9.68
CA GLN A 1104 15.48 -7.27 -10.04
C GLN A 1104 16.40 -7.87 -8.96
N SER A 1105 15.95 -8.94 -8.29
CA SER A 1105 16.74 -9.66 -7.28
C SER A 1105 17.73 -10.65 -7.91
N LEU A 1106 18.91 -10.78 -7.30
CA LEU A 1106 20.01 -11.65 -7.74
C LEU A 1106 20.21 -12.78 -6.73
N PHE A 1107 19.94 -14.01 -7.15
CA PHE A 1107 20.05 -15.21 -6.33
C PHE A 1107 21.29 -16.03 -6.71
N VAL A 1108 22.16 -16.31 -5.75
CA VAL A 1108 23.41 -17.06 -5.95
C VAL A 1108 23.42 -18.30 -5.07
N PHE A 1109 23.60 -19.48 -5.68
CA PHE A 1109 23.62 -20.77 -5.01
C PHE A 1109 25.03 -21.37 -5.03
N ASP A 1110 25.73 -21.34 -3.90
CA ASP A 1110 27.12 -21.80 -3.78
C ASP A 1110 27.25 -23.24 -3.30
N GLU A 1111 28.22 -23.96 -3.85
CA GLU A 1111 28.46 -25.40 -3.65
C GLU A 1111 27.20 -26.26 -3.87
N VAL A 1112 26.55 -26.11 -5.03
CA VAL A 1112 25.39 -26.94 -5.43
C VAL A 1112 25.73 -28.44 -5.43
N ASP A 1113 26.98 -28.80 -5.72
CA ASP A 1113 27.51 -30.17 -5.58
C ASP A 1113 27.52 -30.71 -4.14
N LYS A 1114 27.07 -29.92 -3.15
CA LYS A 1114 26.91 -30.32 -1.74
C LYS A 1114 25.48 -30.18 -1.22
N MET A 1115 24.56 -29.62 -2.00
CA MET A 1115 23.13 -29.57 -1.65
C MET A 1115 22.51 -30.99 -1.71
N PRO A 1116 21.47 -31.27 -0.91
CA PRO A 1116 20.66 -32.48 -1.05
C PRO A 1116 19.97 -32.55 -2.42
N GLU A 1117 19.73 -33.77 -2.87
CA GLU A 1117 19.13 -34.09 -4.18
C GLU A 1117 17.65 -33.62 -4.17
N GLY A 1118 17.15 -33.06 -5.27
CA GLY A 1118 15.77 -32.58 -5.39
C GLY A 1118 15.43 -31.21 -4.74
N VAL A 1119 16.36 -30.55 -4.04
CA VAL A 1119 16.10 -29.23 -3.40
C VAL A 1119 15.89 -28.12 -4.44
N LEU A 1120 16.60 -28.17 -5.58
CA LEU A 1120 16.55 -27.11 -6.60
C LEU A 1120 15.35 -27.21 -7.56
N ASN A 1121 14.56 -28.28 -7.50
CA ASN A 1121 13.34 -28.42 -8.34
C ASN A 1121 12.30 -27.34 -7.99
N VAL A 1122 12.33 -26.81 -6.76
CA VAL A 1122 11.56 -25.63 -6.30
C VAL A 1122 11.87 -24.35 -7.09
N LEU A 1123 13.00 -24.30 -7.80
CA LEU A 1123 13.37 -23.14 -8.62
C LEU A 1123 12.72 -23.16 -10.00
N VAL A 1124 12.21 -24.30 -10.47
CA VAL A 1124 11.62 -24.42 -11.81
C VAL A 1124 10.49 -23.37 -12.03
N PRO A 1125 9.54 -23.16 -11.10
CA PRO A 1125 8.48 -22.14 -11.28
C PRO A 1125 8.94 -20.68 -11.26
N PHE A 1126 10.22 -20.39 -10.98
CA PHE A 1126 10.82 -19.05 -11.00
C PHE A 1126 11.88 -18.88 -12.11
N LEU A 1127 12.18 -19.96 -12.83
CA LEU A 1127 13.17 -20.03 -13.90
C LEU A 1127 12.52 -20.33 -15.26
N ASP A 1128 11.41 -21.07 -15.26
CA ASP A 1128 10.66 -21.45 -16.46
C ASP A 1128 9.65 -20.36 -16.88
N TYR A 1129 9.22 -20.40 -18.14
CA TYR A 1129 8.63 -19.26 -18.85
C TYR A 1129 7.20 -18.85 -18.40
N ASN A 1130 6.45 -19.66 -17.63
CA ASN A 1130 5.00 -19.48 -17.53
C ASN A 1130 4.27 -20.11 -16.30
N THR A 1131 4.88 -20.16 -15.10
CA THR A 1131 4.31 -20.93 -13.96
C THR A 1131 4.04 -20.16 -12.65
N TRP A 1132 4.12 -18.82 -12.63
CA TRP A 1132 3.89 -18.03 -11.40
C TRP A 1132 2.97 -16.80 -11.58
N SER A 1133 1.68 -17.02 -11.79
CA SER A 1133 0.66 -15.97 -11.96
C SER A 1133 0.10 -15.40 -10.65
N THR A 1134 0.95 -14.87 -9.75
CA THR A 1134 0.48 -14.06 -8.59
C THR A 1134 1.29 -12.78 -8.34
N LYS A 1135 0.94 -11.71 -9.08
CA LYS A 1135 1.39 -10.32 -8.93
C LYS A 1135 2.92 -10.09 -8.88
N GLY A 1136 3.51 -9.79 -10.04
CA GLY A 1136 4.79 -9.08 -10.16
C GLY A 1136 5.76 -9.67 -11.19
N ASP A 1137 6.58 -8.81 -11.81
CA ASP A 1137 7.66 -9.17 -12.73
C ASP A 1137 8.66 -10.18 -12.12
N THR A 1138 8.49 -11.47 -12.33
CA THR A 1138 9.52 -12.47 -11.93
C THR A 1138 10.72 -12.46 -12.89
N ASN A 1139 10.52 -12.02 -14.12
CA ASN A 1139 11.43 -12.26 -15.25
C ASN A 1139 12.64 -11.33 -15.26
N LYS A 1140 12.68 -10.34 -14.37
CA LYS A 1140 13.81 -9.40 -14.21
C LYS A 1140 14.86 -9.87 -13.18
N ALA A 1141 14.71 -11.09 -12.67
CA ALA A 1141 15.62 -11.71 -11.73
C ALA A 1141 16.83 -12.36 -12.43
N ILE A 1142 17.91 -12.55 -11.68
CA ILE A 1142 19.10 -13.27 -12.15
C ILE A 1142 19.44 -14.40 -11.16
N PHE A 1143 19.68 -15.60 -11.68
CA PHE A 1143 20.05 -16.78 -10.91
C PHE A 1143 21.45 -17.27 -11.30
N ILE A 1144 22.30 -17.57 -10.31
CA ILE A 1144 23.67 -18.06 -10.52
C ILE A 1144 23.95 -19.29 -9.65
N PHE A 1145 24.17 -20.43 -10.29
CA PHE A 1145 24.55 -21.68 -9.65
C PHE A 1145 26.07 -21.86 -9.70
N LEU A 1146 26.72 -22.20 -8.58
CA LEU A 1146 28.16 -22.41 -8.48
C LEU A 1146 28.44 -23.87 -8.09
N SER A 1147 29.15 -24.59 -8.95
CA SER A 1147 29.41 -26.02 -8.76
C SER A 1147 30.86 -26.42 -9.06
N ASN A 1148 31.31 -27.49 -8.41
CA ASN A 1148 32.58 -28.15 -8.67
C ASN A 1148 32.41 -29.46 -9.45
N THR A 1149 31.16 -29.87 -9.73
CA THR A 1149 30.81 -30.99 -10.62
C THR A 1149 31.26 -30.73 -12.05
N GLY A 1150 31.69 -31.79 -12.75
CA GLY A 1150 32.28 -31.69 -14.08
C GLY A 1150 33.75 -31.23 -14.10
N SER A 1151 34.33 -30.86 -12.96
CA SER A 1151 35.68 -30.26 -12.93
C SER A 1151 36.81 -31.20 -13.36
N ARG A 1152 36.70 -32.51 -13.10
CA ARG A 1152 37.66 -33.52 -13.61
C ARG A 1152 37.55 -33.70 -15.11
N GLN A 1153 36.32 -33.67 -15.61
CA GLN A 1153 35.94 -33.84 -17.01
C GLN A 1153 36.45 -32.64 -17.83
N ILE A 1154 36.36 -31.42 -17.30
CA ILE A 1154 36.98 -30.20 -17.86
C ILE A 1154 38.51 -30.35 -17.93
N VAL A 1155 39.17 -30.76 -16.84
CA VAL A 1155 40.65 -30.94 -16.80
C VAL A 1155 41.10 -31.99 -17.83
N GLN A 1156 40.43 -33.14 -17.89
CA GLN A 1156 40.77 -34.20 -18.86
C GLN A 1156 40.50 -33.76 -20.30
N ARG A 1157 39.39 -33.07 -20.57
CA ARG A 1157 39.09 -32.53 -21.91
C ARG A 1157 40.16 -31.52 -22.34
N LEU A 1158 40.62 -30.66 -21.43
CA LEU A 1158 41.65 -29.67 -21.70
C LEU A 1158 43.01 -30.34 -22.02
N LEU A 1159 43.40 -31.37 -21.25
CA LEU A 1159 44.59 -32.18 -21.54
C LEU A 1159 44.50 -32.84 -22.93
N ASN A 1160 43.38 -33.49 -23.24
CA ASN A 1160 43.12 -34.16 -24.53
C ASN A 1160 43.06 -33.19 -25.74
N LEU A 1161 42.99 -31.86 -25.50
CA LEU A 1161 43.09 -30.81 -26.53
C LEU A 1161 44.53 -30.29 -26.63
N TRP A 1162 45.21 -30.11 -25.50
CA TRP A 1162 46.63 -29.75 -25.43
C TRP A 1162 47.53 -30.80 -26.09
N GLU A 1163 47.26 -32.10 -25.86
CA GLU A 1163 47.90 -33.23 -26.55
C GLU A 1163 47.73 -33.21 -28.08
N LYS A 1164 46.74 -32.47 -28.59
CA LYS A 1164 46.47 -32.25 -30.02
C LYS A 1164 47.03 -30.92 -30.55
N GLY A 1165 47.83 -30.22 -29.74
CA GLY A 1165 48.43 -28.93 -30.09
C GLY A 1165 47.47 -27.73 -30.01
N ILE A 1166 46.29 -27.87 -29.42
CA ILE A 1166 45.34 -26.76 -29.23
C ILE A 1166 45.65 -26.09 -27.89
N SER A 1167 45.97 -24.79 -27.91
CA SER A 1167 46.25 -24.05 -26.67
C SER A 1167 44.99 -23.88 -25.82
N ARG A 1168 45.17 -23.79 -24.51
CA ARG A 1168 44.11 -23.51 -23.54
C ARG A 1168 43.28 -22.29 -23.92
N ASP A 1169 43.94 -21.22 -24.35
CA ASP A 1169 43.30 -19.93 -24.63
C ASP A 1169 42.63 -19.87 -26.02
N ASP A 1170 42.89 -20.85 -26.89
CA ASP A 1170 42.19 -21.03 -28.17
C ASP A 1170 40.85 -21.79 -28.02
N THR A 1171 40.63 -22.45 -26.87
CA THR A 1171 39.43 -23.27 -26.61
C THR A 1171 38.15 -22.44 -26.50
N LYS A 1172 37.00 -23.06 -26.85
CA LYS A 1172 35.69 -22.40 -26.94
C LYS A 1172 34.67 -23.04 -25.99
N LEU A 1173 33.55 -22.35 -25.76
CA LEU A 1173 32.44 -22.86 -24.92
C LEU A 1173 31.98 -24.27 -25.35
N GLN A 1174 31.83 -24.46 -26.66
CA GLN A 1174 31.41 -25.68 -27.34
C GLN A 1174 32.31 -26.90 -27.05
N ASP A 1175 33.56 -26.70 -26.62
CA ASP A 1175 34.47 -27.80 -26.24
C ASP A 1175 34.12 -28.45 -24.89
N PHE A 1176 33.31 -27.79 -24.07
CA PHE A 1176 33.00 -28.17 -22.69
C PHE A 1176 31.51 -28.20 -22.36
N GLU A 1177 30.67 -27.45 -23.07
CA GLU A 1177 29.24 -27.24 -22.79
C GLU A 1177 28.46 -28.56 -22.58
N ASN A 1178 28.51 -29.49 -23.54
CA ASN A 1178 27.88 -30.81 -23.43
C ASN A 1178 28.50 -31.70 -22.34
N LEU A 1179 29.79 -31.53 -22.01
CA LEU A 1179 30.43 -32.27 -20.90
C LEU A 1179 29.97 -31.75 -19.54
N ILE A 1180 29.58 -30.47 -19.47
CA ILE A 1180 29.14 -29.82 -18.25
C ILE A 1180 27.65 -30.09 -17.99
N SER A 1181 26.78 -29.99 -19.00
CA SER A 1181 25.34 -30.30 -18.82
C SER A 1181 25.13 -31.78 -18.44
N ILE A 1182 25.74 -32.70 -19.18
CA ILE A 1182 25.70 -34.14 -18.87
C ILE A 1182 26.40 -34.43 -17.54
N GLY A 1183 27.51 -33.75 -17.23
CA GLY A 1183 28.21 -33.90 -15.94
C GLY A 1183 27.39 -33.42 -14.74
N ALA A 1184 26.63 -32.33 -14.89
CA ALA A 1184 25.79 -31.74 -13.86
C ALA A 1184 24.64 -32.66 -13.43
N PHE A 1185 24.01 -33.33 -14.39
CA PHE A 1185 22.89 -34.25 -14.15
C PHE A 1185 23.31 -35.56 -13.47
N ASN A 1186 24.49 -36.08 -13.82
CA ASN A 1186 24.94 -37.43 -13.42
C ASN A 1186 25.74 -37.50 -12.11
N GLU A 1187 26.20 -36.38 -11.54
CA GLU A 1187 26.90 -36.37 -10.23
C GLU A 1187 25.93 -36.08 -9.07
N LYS A 1188 25.96 -36.90 -8.01
CA LYS A 1188 25.08 -36.76 -6.83
C LYS A 1188 25.28 -35.42 -6.10
N GLY A 1189 24.25 -34.57 -6.13
CA GLY A 1189 24.18 -33.24 -5.52
C GLY A 1189 22.85 -32.56 -5.87
N GLY A 1190 22.76 -31.23 -5.73
CA GLY A 1190 21.50 -30.49 -5.95
C GLY A 1190 20.94 -30.52 -7.38
N PHE A 1191 21.72 -30.99 -8.35
CA PHE A 1191 21.34 -31.17 -9.77
C PHE A 1191 21.13 -32.64 -10.19
N HIS A 1192 21.33 -33.60 -9.29
CA HIS A 1192 21.15 -35.01 -9.59
C HIS A 1192 19.67 -35.34 -9.71
N LEU A 1193 19.25 -35.80 -10.90
CA LEU A 1193 17.85 -36.08 -11.23
C LEU A 1193 16.91 -34.88 -10.94
N SER A 1194 17.41 -33.65 -11.14
CA SER A 1194 16.61 -32.43 -10.97
C SER A 1194 15.91 -32.02 -12.27
N ASP A 1195 14.60 -31.81 -12.21
CA ASP A 1195 13.78 -31.30 -13.32
C ASP A 1195 14.40 -30.06 -13.98
N THR A 1196 15.08 -29.22 -13.19
CA THR A 1196 15.76 -27.96 -13.56
C THR A 1196 16.84 -28.10 -14.65
N ILE A 1197 17.34 -29.32 -14.92
CA ILE A 1197 18.23 -29.60 -16.05
C ILE A 1197 17.47 -30.25 -17.21
N GLU A 1198 16.56 -31.18 -16.90
CA GLU A 1198 15.80 -31.95 -17.90
C GLU A 1198 14.84 -31.06 -18.71
N THR A 1199 14.28 -30.02 -18.09
CA THR A 1199 13.46 -28.98 -18.73
C THR A 1199 14.27 -27.82 -19.34
N SER A 1200 15.61 -27.94 -19.44
CA SER A 1200 16.51 -26.97 -20.08
C SER A 1200 16.43 -25.52 -19.53
N VAL A 1201 16.10 -25.36 -18.25
CA VAL A 1201 15.79 -24.04 -17.68
C VAL A 1201 17.01 -23.13 -17.52
N ILE A 1202 18.21 -23.72 -17.36
CA ILE A 1202 19.49 -23.01 -17.25
C ILE A 1202 19.99 -22.55 -18.63
N ASP A 1203 20.14 -21.24 -18.83
CA ASP A 1203 20.54 -20.65 -20.12
C ASP A 1203 22.00 -20.95 -20.51
N HIS A 1204 22.91 -20.87 -19.52
CA HIS A 1204 24.35 -20.83 -19.79
C HIS A 1204 25.16 -21.70 -18.82
N TYR A 1205 25.66 -22.82 -19.33
CA TYR A 1205 26.60 -23.71 -18.65
C TYR A 1205 28.05 -23.29 -18.91
N ILE A 1206 28.66 -22.59 -17.96
CA ILE A 1206 29.92 -21.86 -18.17
C ILE A 1206 31.13 -22.60 -17.56
N PRO A 1207 32.12 -23.02 -18.38
CA PRO A 1207 33.38 -23.58 -17.90
C PRO A 1207 34.25 -22.50 -17.25
N PHE A 1208 34.64 -22.74 -16.00
CA PHE A 1208 35.76 -22.10 -15.34
C PHE A 1208 36.98 -23.03 -15.45
N LEU A 1209 37.80 -22.76 -16.47
CA LEU A 1209 38.98 -23.55 -16.79
C LEU A 1209 40.00 -23.54 -15.65
N PRO A 1210 40.74 -24.64 -15.43
CA PRO A 1210 41.80 -24.68 -14.44
C PRO A 1210 42.93 -23.69 -14.80
N LEU A 1211 43.74 -23.32 -13.81
CA LEU A 1211 44.72 -22.23 -13.91
C LEU A 1211 46.15 -22.75 -14.08
N GLU A 1212 46.82 -22.36 -15.16
CA GLU A 1212 48.26 -22.63 -15.36
C GLU A 1212 49.13 -21.76 -14.42
N GLU A 1213 50.42 -22.06 -14.34
CA GLU A 1213 51.35 -21.40 -13.42
C GLU A 1213 51.39 -19.87 -13.56
N GLU A 1214 51.36 -19.32 -14.78
CA GLU A 1214 51.35 -17.87 -15.00
C GLU A 1214 50.10 -17.19 -14.42
N HIS A 1215 48.94 -17.84 -14.51
CA HIS A 1215 47.71 -17.35 -13.92
C HIS A 1215 47.81 -17.30 -12.38
N VAL A 1216 48.48 -18.27 -11.77
CA VAL A 1216 48.76 -18.29 -10.33
C VAL A 1216 49.82 -17.25 -9.95
N LYS A 1217 50.86 -17.03 -10.77
CA LYS A 1217 51.84 -15.92 -10.62
C LYS A 1217 51.14 -14.57 -10.54
N ASN A 1218 50.15 -14.33 -11.41
CA ASN A 1218 49.40 -13.07 -11.42
C ASN A 1218 48.48 -12.91 -10.19
N CYS A 1219 47.87 -13.98 -9.69
CA CYS A 1219 47.20 -13.97 -8.38
C CYS A 1219 48.16 -13.70 -7.20
N ALA A 1220 49.35 -14.28 -7.19
CA ALA A 1220 50.36 -14.05 -6.15
C ALA A 1220 50.78 -12.58 -6.12
N LYS A 1221 51.13 -12.00 -7.28
CA LYS A 1221 51.48 -10.57 -7.44
C LYS A 1221 50.41 -9.67 -6.82
N MET A 1222 49.12 -9.87 -7.16
CA MET A 1222 48.03 -9.08 -6.57
C MET A 1222 47.83 -9.32 -5.08
N ALA A 1223 48.07 -10.53 -4.56
CA ALA A 1223 47.94 -10.82 -3.14
C ALA A 1223 49.00 -10.08 -2.28
N PHE A 1224 50.21 -9.84 -2.82
CA PHE A 1224 51.23 -8.98 -2.20
C PHE A 1224 50.85 -7.49 -2.32
N ILE A 1225 50.49 -7.02 -3.52
CA ILE A 1225 50.14 -5.61 -3.78
C ILE A 1225 48.92 -5.17 -2.96
N LYS A 1226 47.91 -6.03 -2.80
CA LYS A 1226 46.73 -5.85 -1.91
C LYS A 1226 47.12 -5.63 -0.44
N ARG A 1227 48.32 -6.09 -0.03
CA ARG A 1227 48.92 -5.91 1.31
C ARG A 1227 49.97 -4.79 1.35
N ARG A 1228 50.06 -3.97 0.29
CA ARG A 1228 51.00 -2.84 0.10
C ARG A 1228 52.47 -3.25 0.10
N ILE A 1229 52.77 -4.40 -0.51
CA ILE A 1229 54.13 -4.90 -0.70
C ILE A 1229 54.32 -5.18 -2.20
N GLU A 1230 55.40 -4.67 -2.78
CA GLU A 1230 55.83 -5.06 -4.12
C GLU A 1230 56.66 -6.35 -4.02
N PRO A 1231 56.28 -7.44 -4.71
CA PRO A 1231 56.96 -8.72 -4.57
C PRO A 1231 58.20 -8.83 -5.46
N THR A 1232 59.28 -9.38 -4.91
CA THR A 1232 60.42 -9.87 -5.71
C THR A 1232 60.05 -11.16 -6.45
N ALA A 1233 60.87 -11.58 -7.42
CA ALA A 1233 60.69 -12.87 -8.09
C ALA A 1233 60.73 -14.03 -7.08
N GLU A 1234 61.70 -14.02 -6.17
CA GLU A 1234 61.88 -15.01 -5.11
C GLU A 1234 60.62 -15.18 -4.23
N MET A 1235 59.97 -14.08 -3.85
CA MET A 1235 58.73 -14.10 -3.05
C MET A 1235 57.52 -14.66 -3.83
N ILE A 1236 57.54 -14.58 -5.17
CA ILE A 1236 56.51 -15.19 -6.03
C ILE A 1236 56.80 -16.69 -6.15
N ASP A 1237 58.04 -17.08 -6.41
CA ASP A 1237 58.43 -18.48 -6.59
C ASP A 1237 58.33 -19.29 -5.28
N GLU A 1238 58.61 -18.68 -4.12
CA GLU A 1238 58.29 -19.24 -2.81
C GLU A 1238 56.78 -19.51 -2.67
N ALA A 1239 55.93 -18.53 -3.04
CA ALA A 1239 54.48 -18.69 -2.99
C ALA A 1239 53.95 -19.78 -3.94
N LEU A 1240 54.63 -20.02 -5.07
CA LEU A 1240 54.33 -21.11 -6.01
C LEU A 1240 54.81 -22.48 -5.55
N SER A 1241 55.95 -22.55 -4.84
CA SER A 1241 56.48 -23.82 -4.29
C SER A 1241 55.48 -24.55 -3.37
N HIS A 1242 54.51 -23.80 -2.84
CA HIS A 1242 53.42 -24.28 -2.00
C HIS A 1242 52.15 -24.68 -2.75
N MET A 1243 52.15 -24.56 -4.08
CA MET A 1243 51.03 -24.89 -4.96
C MET A 1243 51.25 -26.27 -5.58
N THR A 1244 50.16 -27.02 -5.78
CA THR A 1244 50.20 -28.34 -6.41
C THR A 1244 49.57 -28.26 -7.78
N PHE A 1245 50.22 -28.89 -8.76
CA PHE A 1245 49.78 -28.93 -10.14
C PHE A 1245 49.51 -30.37 -10.59
N ASP A 1246 48.48 -30.57 -11.39
CA ASP A 1246 48.02 -31.86 -11.91
C ASP A 1246 47.40 -31.68 -13.33
N PRO A 1247 47.18 -32.76 -14.11
CA PRO A 1247 47.53 -34.17 -13.89
C PRO A 1247 49.00 -34.51 -14.24
N PRO A 1248 49.63 -35.49 -13.55
CA PRO A 1248 50.88 -36.09 -13.99
C PRO A 1248 50.73 -36.82 -15.33
N PRO A 1249 51.80 -36.94 -16.16
CA PRO A 1249 53.16 -36.46 -15.88
C PRO A 1249 53.38 -34.97 -16.16
N HIS A 1250 52.46 -34.32 -16.88
CA HIS A 1250 52.68 -32.96 -17.42
C HIS A 1250 52.47 -31.84 -16.41
N ASN A 1251 51.66 -32.05 -15.36
CA ASN A 1251 51.46 -31.12 -14.24
C ASN A 1251 51.11 -29.68 -14.67
N LEU A 1252 50.24 -29.54 -15.67
CA LEU A 1252 49.99 -28.26 -16.34
C LEU A 1252 49.16 -27.26 -15.51
N TYR A 1253 48.28 -27.74 -14.62
CA TYR A 1253 47.22 -26.90 -14.03
C TYR A 1253 47.15 -26.98 -12.50
N SER A 1254 46.86 -25.85 -11.86
CA SER A 1254 46.87 -25.73 -10.40
C SER A 1254 45.60 -26.28 -9.76
N LYS A 1255 45.77 -27.33 -8.94
CA LYS A 1255 44.73 -28.11 -8.26
C LYS A 1255 43.80 -27.27 -7.35
N SER A 1256 44.29 -26.15 -6.82
CA SER A 1256 43.55 -25.26 -5.92
C SER A 1256 43.32 -23.85 -6.47
N GLY A 1257 43.69 -23.61 -7.72
CA GLY A 1257 43.72 -22.28 -8.34
C GLY A 1257 44.30 -21.23 -7.40
N CYS A 1258 43.68 -20.06 -7.33
CA CYS A 1258 44.12 -18.98 -6.44
C CYS A 1258 43.51 -19.05 -5.02
N LYS A 1259 42.78 -20.12 -4.64
CA LYS A 1259 42.08 -20.19 -3.33
C LYS A 1259 43.05 -20.24 -2.14
N ARG A 1260 44.27 -20.78 -2.31
CA ARG A 1260 45.29 -20.91 -1.25
C ARG A 1260 46.36 -19.82 -1.27
N ILE A 1261 46.53 -19.11 -2.38
CA ILE A 1261 47.67 -18.19 -2.57
C ILE A 1261 47.61 -16.99 -1.61
N GLU A 1262 46.42 -16.43 -1.32
CA GLU A 1262 46.29 -15.33 -0.35
C GLU A 1262 46.70 -15.70 1.08
N GLN A 1263 46.53 -16.97 1.47
CA GLN A 1263 46.96 -17.46 2.78
C GLN A 1263 48.47 -17.66 2.82
N LYS A 1264 49.05 -18.27 1.77
CA LYS A 1264 50.50 -18.48 1.67
C LYS A 1264 51.28 -17.16 1.57
N VAL A 1265 50.80 -16.22 0.76
CA VAL A 1265 51.35 -14.86 0.70
C VAL A 1265 51.26 -14.14 2.05
N ALA A 1266 50.18 -14.32 2.82
CA ALA A 1266 50.10 -13.78 4.18
C ALA A 1266 51.11 -14.42 5.15
N THR A 1267 51.42 -15.72 4.99
CA THR A 1267 52.49 -16.39 5.76
C THR A 1267 53.87 -15.84 5.40
N ILE A 1268 54.18 -15.73 4.10
CA ILE A 1268 55.48 -15.23 3.58
C ILE A 1268 55.74 -13.79 4.06
N ILE A 1269 54.72 -12.93 4.00
CA ILE A 1269 54.80 -11.55 4.53
C ILE A 1269 55.04 -11.51 6.05
N TYR A 1270 54.65 -12.56 6.79
CA TYR A 1270 54.84 -12.67 8.23
C TYR A 1270 56.17 -13.33 8.62
N SER A 1271 56.84 -14.08 7.73
CA SER A 1271 58.21 -14.57 7.92
C SER A 1271 59.29 -13.60 7.44
N ILE A 1272 58.92 -12.57 6.67
CA ILE A 1272 59.78 -11.46 6.22
C ILE A 1272 59.72 -10.26 7.20
N LYS A 1273 58.88 -10.31 8.24
CA LYS A 1273 58.67 -9.25 9.24
C LYS A 1273 59.13 -9.64 10.65
#